data_AF-A0A2I0QPY9-F1
#
_entry.id   AF-A0A2I0QPY9-F1
#
_cell.length_a   1.000
_cell.length_b   1.000
_cell.length_c   1.000
_cell.angle_alpha   90.00
_cell.angle_beta   90.00
_cell.angle_gamma   90.00
#
_symmetry.space_group_name_H-M   'P 1'
#
loop_
_entity.id
_entity.type
_entity.pdbx_description
1 polymer ?
#
loop_
_entity_poly.entity_id
_entity_poly.type
_entity_poly.pdbx_seq_one_letter_code
_entity_poly.pdbx_strand_id
1 'polypeptide(L)'
;MILCNIKIKRNLNKHKFYMKTLLDIDYIIENNAPVIRLFYKITAPEKNEADKKVACVRNFTPYFYAVPKEDIETLEYEIKQQNLAVIIRTERVKKFYRNNEVAVLKIYTNLPYDIREIREVIRNLPACKETYEDNIPFTERYTIDTGTTFIESDKNLITGAFDIETYNPKIMSRPGIDPILAISYAEGRLGRSNDINNNDINNNDINNNNNTNNTTYKKVFTWKKSAQDFVETCESEADMLNKFLQTISERDIDILVSYNGDNYDFKYLQERAKILKFKTPLNFGKFDGVEKKLKFEKSGISVAAYIDGLPHIDLFPVARQLFSLPKYDLNNVYYEIFGKKGKEDLDKSKIYEIWDDAEKSEMCEQNLNKFFKYSLKDSEITLEIALSLLPLYIELSHITGMPLQKTTRMGSGMRVEHLLMSKSYKKNLLIPNKRSISHNGEEESYAGGFVLEPEKGLHDNIIVFDFRSLYPSIIISHNIDPLTINCECCKNDEDNKISINNSTFRFCKKNTGFIPEVLKSLVERRIELKNLMKTEGNSEKRKILDVQQQALKILVNSAYGYMGFARARWYSKECAESVTAYGRKYIQQVMDEARKVNFNVIYGDSLPYDRYIFIKFNNGDIMPVKIGELYDKYKDTDTNINGIFTLAMDKNKKITFKPIIRVIRHNYNGKLLKIITKYGSTIVTPQHAVYSFNHKTNKICLVDAKELKKGDPLISLTNPEITAKYMGEYIFDVVEMDMGEYSKELSLYSDNLSFPSKHGECPYCKQNVHLSSHVYLKHPERRQAYKKESSFAWVGGKNAKTRKIPRYWTLDKDLAWLLGFYCAEGSVSDVLTKSGRKCILSFGSQNKEILKKVKSILDTKTGTFTKIIEDYDKGLNKKMFYYRISSVPIVALFQYGFGVGKGSEFKKIPWFIFAAEEPLRKVFTEGYLDGDGNFKKGERYVTHFIEFSTKSKDLAIGLGFLFKTLKYGKNYFGKEIKHVAWHYRKDKPKIQKLRLQSAKGSKGDFCLAEITSIEEMPNEKYVYDLEVSNIHNFVDAEGMILVHNTDSIFMTKPGESRDEILSDANKFLKHINESLPGMMELDLQGFYQTGIFITKKRYALMEEDGRLIVKGLETKRRDWANIAKETQKEVLMLILKEKNVRKAVDLVRKKINEIKEGKVRKEDLAINTKLTRSVDSYIQKKEPHVAAVKRAMNKGINFEEGDIITYIVTKNGREINEKTMVVELVEEGNYDVNYYIDNQILPAVMRIMEAMNYSKDELKGMEKQMKLF
;
A
#
# COMPACT_ATOMS: atom_id res chain seq x y z
N MET A 1 -15.40 -31.30 -18.32
CA MET A 1 -15.18 -32.64 -18.92
C MET A 1 -13.94 -33.30 -18.30
N ILE A 2 -14.01 -33.77 -17.04
CA ILE A 2 -12.84 -34.38 -16.35
C ILE A 2 -12.96 -35.91 -16.20
N LEU A 3 -14.11 -36.50 -16.58
CA LEU A 3 -14.39 -37.94 -16.45
C LEU A 3 -14.17 -38.78 -17.73
N CYS A 4 -13.59 -38.24 -18.81
CA CYS A 4 -13.50 -38.95 -20.11
C CYS A 4 -12.20 -39.75 -20.37
N ASN A 5 -11.15 -39.63 -19.56
CA ASN A 5 -9.84 -40.27 -19.85
C ASN A 5 -9.65 -41.70 -19.28
N ILE A 6 -10.74 -42.39 -18.92
CA ILE A 6 -10.68 -43.78 -18.41
C ILE A 6 -10.80 -44.84 -19.54
N LYS A 7 -11.18 -44.44 -20.76
CA LYS A 7 -11.46 -45.38 -21.88
C LYS A 7 -10.32 -45.63 -22.89
N ILE A 8 -9.04 -45.46 -22.50
CA ILE A 8 -7.88 -45.99 -23.28
C ILE A 8 -7.00 -46.90 -22.40
N LYS A 9 -7.60 -48.01 -21.93
CA LYS A 9 -6.89 -49.12 -21.26
C LYS A 9 -7.38 -50.49 -21.78
N ARG A 10 -7.31 -50.70 -23.10
CA ARG A 10 -7.51 -52.02 -23.74
C ARG A 10 -6.87 -52.10 -25.14
N ASN A 11 -5.54 -52.04 -25.16
CA ASN A 11 -4.67 -52.72 -26.14
C ASN A 11 -3.21 -52.58 -25.69
N LEU A 12 -2.82 -53.43 -24.73
CA LEU A 12 -1.42 -53.62 -24.35
C LEU A 12 -0.77 -54.55 -25.36
N ASN A 13 0.20 -54.06 -26.14
CA ASN A 13 1.16 -54.92 -26.82
C ASN A 13 2.53 -54.23 -26.97
N LYS A 14 3.48 -54.66 -26.13
CA LYS A 14 4.94 -54.71 -26.36
C LYS A 14 5.65 -53.49 -27.00
N HIS A 15 5.36 -52.27 -26.57
CA HIS A 15 6.30 -51.14 -26.74
C HIS A 15 6.81 -50.65 -25.37
N LYS A 16 8.15 -50.55 -25.25
CA LYS A 16 8.82 -50.04 -24.05
C LYS A 16 8.55 -48.53 -23.92
N PHE A 17 8.00 -48.10 -22.79
CA PHE A 17 7.69 -46.69 -22.55
C PHE A 17 8.96 -45.90 -22.19
N TYR A 18 9.63 -45.37 -23.22
CA TYR A 18 10.66 -44.33 -23.04
C TYR A 18 10.02 -43.06 -22.47
N MET A 19 10.58 -42.52 -21.38
CA MET A 19 10.23 -41.18 -20.90
C MET A 19 10.92 -40.14 -21.78
N LYS A 20 10.20 -39.07 -22.13
CA LYS A 20 10.73 -37.93 -22.91
C LYS A 20 10.56 -36.65 -22.09
N THR A 21 11.66 -36.08 -21.62
CA THR A 21 11.67 -34.86 -20.83
C THR A 21 12.12 -33.69 -21.73
N LEU A 22 11.23 -32.75 -22.03
CA LEU A 22 11.58 -31.52 -22.75
C LEU A 22 12.33 -30.57 -21.80
N LEU A 23 13.56 -30.22 -22.15
CA LEU A 23 14.41 -29.33 -21.35
C LEU A 23 14.29 -27.86 -21.78
N ASP A 24 14.27 -27.60 -23.09
CA ASP A 24 14.33 -26.25 -23.65
C ASP A 24 13.61 -26.13 -25.01
N ILE A 25 13.33 -24.89 -25.44
CA ILE A 25 12.76 -24.56 -26.75
C ILE A 25 13.40 -23.28 -27.33
N ASP A 26 13.77 -23.32 -28.60
CA ASP A 26 14.06 -22.10 -29.36
C ASP A 26 13.52 -22.18 -30.80
N TYR A 27 13.90 -21.23 -31.64
CA TYR A 27 13.66 -21.30 -33.08
C TYR A 27 14.85 -20.70 -33.85
N ILE A 28 15.02 -21.17 -35.08
CA ILE A 28 15.96 -20.64 -36.08
C ILE A 28 15.19 -20.27 -37.35
N ILE A 29 15.83 -19.55 -38.27
CA ILE A 29 15.34 -19.38 -39.64
C ILE A 29 16.17 -20.30 -40.55
N GLU A 30 15.50 -21.14 -41.33
CA GLU A 30 16.09 -22.08 -42.29
C GLU A 30 15.34 -21.91 -43.61
N ASN A 31 16.07 -21.68 -44.72
CA ASN A 31 15.48 -21.47 -46.06
C ASN A 31 14.33 -20.43 -46.09
N ASN A 32 14.51 -19.31 -45.39
CA ASN A 32 13.53 -18.22 -45.23
C ASN A 32 12.21 -18.60 -44.51
N ALA A 33 12.18 -19.74 -43.81
CA ALA A 33 11.05 -20.16 -42.97
C ALA A 33 11.49 -20.37 -41.50
N PRO A 34 10.60 -20.14 -40.52
CA PRO A 34 10.92 -20.36 -39.10
C PRO A 34 10.80 -21.85 -38.72
N VAL A 35 11.81 -22.35 -38.00
CA VAL A 35 11.89 -23.74 -37.54
C VAL A 35 12.10 -23.78 -36.04
N ILE A 36 11.15 -24.35 -35.32
CA ILE A 36 11.21 -24.51 -33.85
C ILE A 36 12.05 -25.74 -33.52
N ARG A 37 12.93 -25.63 -32.51
CA ARG A 37 13.75 -26.73 -32.00
C ARG A 37 13.34 -27.07 -30.58
N LEU A 38 13.07 -28.35 -30.34
CA LEU A 38 12.65 -28.89 -29.04
C LEU A 38 13.72 -29.84 -28.51
N PHE A 39 14.34 -29.49 -27.38
CA PHE A 39 15.50 -30.19 -26.82
C PHE A 39 15.05 -31.23 -25.79
N TYR A 40 14.97 -32.50 -26.21
CA TYR A 40 14.49 -33.61 -25.37
C TYR A 40 15.64 -34.46 -24.79
N LYS A 41 15.53 -34.81 -23.52
CA LYS A 41 16.19 -36.00 -22.95
C LYS A 41 15.24 -37.20 -23.03
N ILE A 42 15.73 -38.35 -23.49
CA ILE A 42 14.95 -39.58 -23.67
C ILE A 42 15.57 -40.67 -22.80
N THR A 43 14.83 -41.15 -21.81
CA THR A 43 15.31 -42.14 -20.83
C THR A 43 14.57 -43.46 -20.99
N ALA A 44 15.29 -44.58 -21.10
CA ALA A 44 14.71 -45.92 -21.14
C ALA A 44 14.53 -46.49 -19.72
N PRO A 45 13.39 -47.11 -19.35
CA PRO A 45 13.20 -47.67 -18.01
C PRO A 45 14.17 -48.80 -17.62
N GLU A 46 14.80 -49.43 -18.61
CA GLU A 46 15.65 -50.63 -18.46
C GLU A 46 17.15 -50.34 -18.67
N LYS A 47 17.55 -49.09 -18.96
CA LYS A 47 18.95 -48.69 -19.15
C LYS A 47 19.26 -47.43 -18.36
N ASN A 48 20.46 -47.35 -17.79
CA ASN A 48 21.00 -46.10 -17.21
C ASN A 48 21.45 -45.09 -18.30
N GLU A 49 21.39 -45.48 -19.57
CA GLU A 49 21.64 -44.62 -20.72
C GLU A 49 20.42 -43.73 -21.02
N ALA A 50 20.66 -42.44 -21.20
CA ALA A 50 19.70 -41.49 -21.72
C ALA A 50 20.24 -40.85 -23.01
N ASP A 51 19.36 -40.60 -23.96
CA ASP A 51 19.67 -40.11 -25.31
C ASP A 51 19.12 -38.67 -25.46
N LYS A 52 19.90 -37.75 -26.04
CA LYS A 52 19.51 -36.34 -26.19
C LYS A 52 19.20 -36.04 -27.65
N LYS A 53 17.98 -35.60 -27.94
CA LYS A 53 17.47 -35.37 -29.31
C LYS A 53 16.83 -34.00 -29.50
N VAL A 54 17.04 -33.42 -30.67
CA VAL A 54 16.41 -32.17 -31.11
C VAL A 54 15.31 -32.51 -32.13
N ALA A 55 14.06 -32.25 -31.76
CA ALA A 55 12.94 -32.34 -32.69
C ALA A 55 12.72 -30.98 -33.38
N CYS A 56 12.93 -30.92 -34.70
CA CYS A 56 12.71 -29.72 -35.50
C CYS A 56 11.28 -29.69 -36.08
N VAL A 57 10.50 -28.67 -35.71
CA VAL A 57 9.12 -28.46 -36.17
C VAL A 57 9.10 -27.35 -37.22
N ARG A 58 8.79 -27.73 -38.48
CA ARG A 58 8.83 -26.86 -39.67
C ARG A 58 7.45 -26.42 -40.19
N ASN A 59 6.38 -27.01 -39.66
CA ASN A 59 4.99 -26.79 -40.09
C ASN A 59 4.19 -25.84 -39.17
N PHE A 60 4.88 -25.03 -38.36
CA PHE A 60 4.25 -24.06 -37.47
C PHE A 60 4.44 -22.64 -38.01
N THR A 61 3.40 -22.10 -38.65
CA THR A 61 3.46 -20.77 -39.28
C THR A 61 3.12 -19.66 -38.28
N PRO A 62 3.88 -18.54 -38.23
CA PRO A 62 3.54 -17.39 -37.39
C PRO A 62 2.16 -16.81 -37.75
N TYR A 63 1.39 -16.37 -36.76
CA TYR A 63 0.09 -15.75 -36.99
C TYR A 63 -0.34 -14.78 -35.88
N PHE A 64 -1.31 -13.93 -36.21
CA PHE A 64 -2.12 -13.14 -35.27
C PHE A 64 -3.57 -13.07 -35.79
N TYR A 65 -4.46 -12.34 -35.10
CA TYR A 65 -5.85 -12.17 -35.51
C TYR A 65 -6.18 -10.70 -35.79
N ALA A 66 -7.08 -10.44 -36.73
CA ALA A 66 -7.74 -9.16 -36.92
C ALA A 66 -9.26 -9.33 -36.72
N VAL A 67 -9.86 -8.45 -35.92
CA VAL A 67 -11.30 -8.46 -35.64
C VAL A 67 -11.98 -7.46 -36.59
N PRO A 68 -13.02 -7.86 -37.35
CA PRO A 68 -13.77 -6.93 -38.18
C PRO A 68 -14.56 -5.92 -37.35
N LYS A 69 -14.71 -4.72 -37.91
CA LYS A 69 -15.52 -3.64 -37.35
C LYS A 69 -17.00 -3.81 -37.66
N GLU A 70 -17.31 -4.25 -38.88
CA GLU A 70 -18.67 -4.44 -39.40
C GLU A 70 -18.82 -5.88 -39.92
N ASP A 71 -18.16 -6.23 -41.04
CA ASP A 71 -18.15 -7.58 -41.62
C ASP A 71 -16.71 -8.09 -41.93
N ILE A 72 -16.55 -9.39 -42.20
CA ILE A 72 -15.23 -10.02 -42.40
C ILE A 72 -14.78 -9.99 -43.87
N GLU A 73 -15.70 -9.90 -44.82
CA GLU A 73 -15.46 -9.79 -46.26
C GLU A 73 -14.74 -8.48 -46.59
N THR A 74 -15.22 -7.35 -46.08
CA THR A 74 -14.64 -6.01 -46.26
C THR A 74 -13.25 -5.92 -45.62
N LEU A 75 -13.07 -6.46 -44.40
CA LEU A 75 -11.75 -6.54 -43.76
C LEU A 75 -10.77 -7.38 -44.59
N GLU A 76 -11.20 -8.54 -45.09
CA GLU A 76 -10.35 -9.40 -45.92
C GLU A 76 -10.02 -8.74 -47.27
N TYR A 77 -10.92 -7.94 -47.83
CA TYR A 77 -10.69 -7.14 -49.03
C TYR A 77 -9.69 -6.00 -48.78
N GLU A 78 -9.87 -5.18 -47.73
CA GLU A 78 -8.96 -4.07 -47.41
C GLU A 78 -7.52 -4.56 -47.15
N ILE A 79 -7.36 -5.71 -46.49
CA ILE A 79 -6.05 -6.35 -46.26
C ILE A 79 -5.41 -6.79 -47.58
N LYS A 80 -6.18 -7.37 -48.52
CA LYS A 80 -5.67 -7.74 -49.85
C LYS A 80 -5.23 -6.51 -50.65
N GLN A 81 -5.94 -5.39 -50.55
CA GLN A 81 -5.56 -4.13 -51.21
C GLN A 81 -4.24 -3.53 -50.69
N GLN A 82 -3.77 -3.91 -49.49
CA GLN A 82 -2.44 -3.49 -49.01
C GLN A 82 -1.27 -4.19 -49.72
N ASN A 83 -1.52 -5.26 -50.48
CA ASN A 83 -0.53 -6.03 -51.24
C ASN A 83 0.73 -6.44 -50.42
N LEU A 84 0.54 -6.78 -49.14
CA LEU A 84 1.62 -7.07 -48.19
C LEU A 84 2.20 -8.47 -48.44
N ALA A 85 3.27 -8.54 -49.23
CA ALA A 85 3.94 -9.79 -49.65
C ALA A 85 4.42 -10.71 -48.51
N VAL A 86 4.51 -10.22 -47.27
CA VAL A 86 4.83 -11.02 -46.07
C VAL A 86 3.65 -11.84 -45.53
N ILE A 87 2.41 -11.59 -46.00
CA ILE A 87 1.23 -12.39 -45.65
C ILE A 87 1.18 -13.62 -46.56
N ILE A 88 1.37 -14.81 -45.99
CA ILE A 88 1.24 -16.08 -46.74
C ILE A 88 -0.22 -16.38 -47.06
N ARG A 89 -1.09 -16.27 -46.06
CA ARG A 89 -2.53 -16.55 -46.19
C ARG A 89 -3.34 -15.95 -45.05
N THR A 90 -4.63 -15.81 -45.30
CA THR A 90 -5.65 -15.50 -44.30
C THR A 90 -6.57 -16.71 -44.10
N GLU A 91 -7.25 -16.78 -42.95
CA GLU A 91 -8.15 -17.87 -42.60
C GLU A 91 -9.29 -17.32 -41.73
N ARG A 92 -10.54 -17.51 -42.16
CA ARG A 92 -11.71 -17.07 -41.41
C ARG A 92 -11.98 -18.07 -40.29
N VAL A 93 -11.88 -17.65 -39.03
CA VAL A 93 -12.09 -18.51 -37.86
C VAL A 93 -13.08 -17.91 -36.89
N LYS A 94 -13.80 -18.76 -36.16
CA LYS A 94 -14.66 -18.36 -35.05
C LYS A 94 -13.86 -18.35 -33.75
N LYS A 95 -13.94 -17.25 -33.00
CA LYS A 95 -13.32 -17.07 -31.67
C LYS A 95 -14.34 -16.53 -30.68
N PHE A 96 -14.16 -16.82 -29.41
CA PHE A 96 -14.91 -16.13 -28.36
C PHE A 96 -14.20 -14.83 -27.98
N TYR A 97 -14.91 -13.70 -28.14
CA TYR A 97 -14.52 -12.42 -27.57
C TYR A 97 -15.50 -12.07 -26.46
N ARG A 98 -15.00 -12.04 -25.22
CA ARG A 98 -15.84 -12.02 -24.01
C ARG A 98 -16.75 -13.25 -24.01
N ASN A 99 -18.07 -13.04 -24.04
CA ASN A 99 -19.08 -14.11 -24.06
C ASN A 99 -19.70 -14.33 -25.45
N ASN A 100 -19.24 -13.59 -26.48
CA ASN A 100 -19.83 -13.62 -27.82
C ASN A 100 -18.90 -14.39 -28.76
N GLU A 101 -19.47 -15.23 -29.64
CA GLU A 101 -18.73 -15.74 -30.79
C GLU A 101 -18.57 -14.62 -31.82
N VAL A 102 -17.35 -14.45 -32.33
CA VAL A 102 -16.99 -13.44 -33.32
C VAL A 102 -16.21 -14.13 -34.45
N ALA A 103 -16.59 -13.85 -35.69
CA ALA A 103 -15.79 -14.21 -36.85
C ALA A 103 -14.57 -13.28 -36.92
N VAL A 104 -13.37 -13.84 -36.95
CA VAL A 104 -12.11 -13.08 -37.02
C VAL A 104 -11.23 -13.63 -38.12
N LEU A 105 -10.42 -12.75 -38.70
CA LEU A 105 -9.47 -13.15 -39.73
C LEU A 105 -8.14 -13.51 -39.05
N LYS A 106 -7.75 -14.77 -39.11
CA LYS A 106 -6.42 -15.23 -38.70
C LYS A 106 -5.45 -14.98 -39.84
N ILE A 107 -4.42 -14.18 -39.58
CA ILE A 107 -3.46 -13.71 -40.59
C ILE A 107 -2.13 -14.39 -40.33
N TYR A 108 -1.62 -15.12 -41.33
CA TYR A 108 -0.36 -15.85 -41.26
C TYR A 108 0.74 -15.08 -42.00
N THR A 109 1.87 -14.84 -41.33
CA THR A 109 3.05 -14.21 -41.94
C THR A 109 4.11 -15.26 -42.26
N ASN A 110 5.09 -14.88 -43.09
CA ASN A 110 6.22 -15.76 -43.40
C ASN A 110 7.12 -15.97 -42.17
N LEU A 111 7.53 -14.88 -41.52
CA LEU A 111 8.46 -14.89 -40.40
C LEU A 111 7.84 -14.24 -39.15
N PRO A 112 8.34 -14.54 -37.94
CA PRO A 112 7.71 -14.06 -36.71
C PRO A 112 7.89 -12.57 -36.44
N TYR A 113 8.87 -11.92 -37.08
CA TYR A 113 9.12 -10.49 -36.94
C TYR A 113 8.20 -9.64 -37.83
N ASP A 114 7.82 -10.12 -39.01
CA ASP A 114 6.87 -9.48 -39.95
C ASP A 114 5.58 -9.01 -39.26
N ILE A 115 5.09 -9.80 -38.29
CA ILE A 115 3.92 -9.47 -37.47
C ILE A 115 4.04 -8.08 -36.84
N ARG A 116 5.23 -7.68 -36.39
CA ARG A 116 5.46 -6.37 -35.76
C ARG A 116 5.30 -5.22 -36.75
N GLU A 117 5.66 -5.44 -38.00
CA GLU A 117 5.63 -4.47 -39.08
C GLU A 117 4.20 -4.29 -39.60
N ILE A 118 3.53 -5.39 -39.98
CA ILE A 118 2.21 -5.30 -40.63
C ILE A 118 1.03 -5.11 -39.67
N ARG A 119 1.14 -5.50 -38.40
CA ARG A 119 0.02 -5.37 -37.44
C ARG A 119 -0.46 -3.93 -37.30
N GLU A 120 0.41 -2.93 -37.46
CA GLU A 120 0.05 -1.52 -37.27
C GLU A 120 -0.62 -0.97 -38.53
N VAL A 121 -0.18 -1.39 -39.72
CA VAL A 121 -0.90 -1.16 -40.98
C VAL A 121 -2.31 -1.75 -40.89
N ILE A 122 -2.43 -3.03 -40.52
CA ILE A 122 -3.71 -3.75 -40.47
C ILE A 122 -4.64 -3.23 -39.37
N ARG A 123 -4.12 -2.81 -38.20
CA ARG A 123 -4.92 -2.21 -37.13
C ARG A 123 -5.48 -0.83 -37.49
N ASN A 124 -4.86 -0.14 -38.44
CA ASN A 124 -5.28 1.19 -38.90
C ASN A 124 -6.25 1.14 -40.11
N LEU A 125 -6.60 -0.04 -40.62
CA LEU A 125 -7.56 -0.20 -41.73
C LEU A 125 -8.99 0.15 -41.29
N PRO A 126 -9.79 0.89 -42.10
CA PRO A 126 -11.14 1.30 -41.73
C PRO A 126 -12.11 0.19 -41.32
N ALA A 127 -12.00 -1.00 -41.92
CA ALA A 127 -12.81 -2.19 -41.58
C ALA A 127 -12.20 -3.03 -40.44
N CYS A 128 -10.99 -2.73 -39.98
CA CYS A 128 -10.39 -3.39 -38.83
C CYS A 128 -10.82 -2.69 -37.53
N LYS A 129 -11.30 -3.48 -36.58
CA LYS A 129 -11.66 -2.98 -35.24
C LYS A 129 -10.44 -2.89 -34.33
N GLU A 130 -9.66 -3.97 -34.29
CA GLU A 130 -8.45 -4.14 -33.50
C GLU A 130 -7.76 -5.47 -33.89
N THR A 131 -6.43 -5.50 -33.85
CA THR A 131 -5.62 -6.72 -33.99
C THR A 131 -5.41 -7.39 -32.63
N TYR A 132 -5.44 -8.72 -32.56
CA TYR A 132 -5.27 -9.49 -31.33
C TYR A 132 -4.13 -10.51 -31.46
N GLU A 133 -3.45 -10.75 -30.35
CA GLU A 133 -2.37 -11.75 -30.21
C GLU A 133 -1.08 -11.41 -31.01
N ASP A 134 -1.00 -10.20 -31.58
CA ASP A 134 0.10 -9.63 -32.40
C ASP A 134 1.42 -9.31 -31.64
N ASN A 135 1.51 -9.80 -30.41
CA ASN A 135 2.62 -9.57 -29.49
C ASN A 135 2.73 -10.73 -28.50
N ILE A 136 2.84 -11.95 -29.06
CA ILE A 136 3.19 -13.19 -28.36
C ILE A 136 4.48 -13.71 -29.01
N PRO A 137 5.59 -13.90 -28.28
CA PRO A 137 6.82 -14.48 -28.83
C PRO A 137 6.59 -15.86 -29.44
N PHE A 138 7.27 -16.16 -30.55
CA PHE A 138 6.95 -17.30 -31.41
C PHE A 138 7.01 -18.68 -30.73
N THR A 139 7.99 -18.90 -29.86
CA THR A 139 8.11 -20.16 -29.08
C THR A 139 7.06 -20.25 -27.97
N GLU A 140 6.61 -19.12 -27.43
CA GLU A 140 5.56 -19.05 -26.41
C GLU A 140 4.16 -19.23 -27.06
N ARG A 141 3.97 -18.69 -28.27
CA ARG A 141 2.84 -18.99 -29.16
C ARG A 141 2.75 -20.48 -29.45
N TYR A 142 3.89 -21.17 -29.67
CA TYR A 142 3.91 -22.62 -29.87
C TYR A 142 3.54 -23.41 -28.60
N THR A 143 4.09 -23.06 -27.42
CA THR A 143 3.76 -23.80 -26.19
C THR A 143 2.32 -23.57 -25.74
N ILE A 144 1.74 -22.39 -26.04
CA ILE A 144 0.31 -22.13 -25.88
C ILE A 144 -0.54 -23.01 -26.82
N ASP A 145 -0.19 -23.08 -28.11
CA ASP A 145 -0.98 -23.80 -29.12
C ASP A 145 -0.98 -25.32 -28.92
N THR A 146 0.21 -25.89 -28.69
CA THR A 146 0.37 -27.32 -28.43
C THR A 146 0.02 -27.72 -27.00
N GLY A 147 0.01 -26.76 -26.08
CA GLY A 147 -0.07 -27.02 -24.64
C GLY A 147 1.19 -27.65 -24.05
N THR A 148 2.35 -27.52 -24.72
CA THR A 148 3.64 -28.14 -24.36
C THR A 148 4.08 -27.81 -22.93
N THR A 149 4.57 -28.84 -22.26
CA THR A 149 5.08 -28.89 -20.88
C THR A 149 6.59 -29.13 -20.88
N PHE A 150 7.29 -28.56 -19.89
CA PHE A 150 8.75 -28.67 -19.74
C PHE A 150 9.08 -29.42 -18.45
N ILE A 151 10.07 -30.32 -18.52
CA ILE A 151 10.64 -31.04 -17.38
C ILE A 151 9.65 -32.00 -16.67
N GLU A 152 8.75 -32.66 -17.43
CA GLU A 152 7.68 -33.57 -16.95
C GLU A 152 8.11 -34.67 -15.98
N SER A 153 9.40 -35.00 -15.95
CA SER A 153 10.03 -35.81 -14.90
C SER A 153 11.40 -35.22 -14.58
N ASP A 154 11.62 -34.88 -13.31
CA ASP A 154 12.89 -34.40 -12.75
C ASP A 154 13.90 -35.52 -12.47
N LYS A 155 13.42 -36.76 -12.37
CA LYS A 155 14.21 -37.96 -12.07
C LYS A 155 15.39 -38.14 -13.03
N ASN A 156 16.59 -38.30 -12.48
CA ASN A 156 17.84 -38.48 -13.22
C ASN A 156 18.21 -37.30 -14.16
N LEU A 157 17.78 -36.09 -13.81
CA LEU A 157 18.39 -34.88 -14.37
C LEU A 157 19.69 -34.56 -13.62
N ILE A 158 20.79 -34.52 -14.37
CA ILE A 158 22.13 -34.18 -13.90
C ILE A 158 22.21 -32.65 -13.87
N THR A 159 22.30 -32.11 -12.66
CA THR A 159 22.44 -30.68 -12.39
C THR A 159 23.89 -30.40 -12.05
N GLY A 160 24.57 -29.61 -12.89
CA GLY A 160 25.91 -29.10 -12.61
C GLY A 160 25.84 -27.68 -12.06
N ALA A 161 26.61 -27.39 -11.02
CA ALA A 161 26.87 -26.03 -10.55
C ALA A 161 28.34 -25.67 -10.78
N PHE A 162 28.61 -24.40 -11.05
CA PHE A 162 29.97 -23.87 -11.19
C PHE A 162 30.08 -22.46 -10.56
N ASP A 163 31.32 -22.07 -10.25
CA ASP A 163 31.71 -20.76 -9.72
C ASP A 163 33.14 -20.44 -10.20
N ILE A 164 33.50 -19.16 -10.33
CA ILE A 164 34.84 -18.73 -10.76
C ILE A 164 35.51 -17.80 -9.74
N GLU A 165 36.80 -18.05 -9.47
CA GLU A 165 37.63 -17.13 -8.69
C GLU A 165 38.68 -16.45 -9.57
N THR A 166 38.88 -15.15 -9.36
CA THR A 166 39.64 -14.27 -10.26
C THR A 166 40.68 -13.46 -9.51
N TYR A 167 41.76 -13.10 -10.19
CA TYR A 167 42.90 -12.38 -9.63
C TYR A 167 42.53 -10.93 -9.30
N ASN A 168 42.20 -10.64 -8.04
CA ASN A 168 41.54 -9.38 -7.68
C ASN A 168 42.36 -8.43 -6.77
N PRO A 169 43.46 -7.82 -7.26
CA PRO A 169 44.28 -6.88 -6.47
C PRO A 169 43.69 -5.48 -6.30
N LYS A 170 42.47 -5.20 -6.78
CA LYS A 170 41.84 -3.85 -6.69
C LYS A 170 40.34 -3.86 -6.37
N ILE A 171 39.79 -4.99 -5.92
CA ILE A 171 38.37 -5.23 -5.58
C ILE A 171 37.40 -5.17 -6.78
N MET A 172 37.58 -4.24 -7.74
CA MET A 172 36.81 -4.20 -9.00
C MET A 172 37.16 -5.34 -9.96
N SER A 173 36.10 -5.98 -10.48
CA SER A 173 36.12 -6.90 -11.62
C SER A 173 36.73 -6.27 -12.88
N ARG A 174 37.86 -6.81 -13.39
CA ARG A 174 38.53 -6.33 -14.61
C ARG A 174 38.92 -7.51 -15.53
N PRO A 175 37.96 -8.22 -16.16
CA PRO A 175 38.26 -9.35 -17.05
C PRO A 175 39.21 -8.96 -18.21
N GLY A 176 39.26 -7.69 -18.62
CA GLY A 176 40.24 -7.17 -19.59
C GLY A 176 41.72 -7.31 -19.19
N ILE A 177 42.01 -7.59 -17.91
CA ILE A 177 43.37 -7.63 -17.34
C ILE A 177 43.54 -8.88 -16.48
N ASP A 178 42.68 -9.02 -15.47
CA ASP A 178 42.79 -10.02 -14.40
C ASP A 178 42.46 -11.43 -14.93
N PRO A 179 43.33 -12.44 -14.74
CA PRO A 179 43.03 -13.82 -15.09
C PRO A 179 42.05 -14.49 -14.12
N ILE A 180 41.34 -15.49 -14.61
CA ILE A 180 40.67 -16.50 -13.78
C ILE A 180 41.75 -17.39 -13.16
N LEU A 181 41.66 -17.65 -11.86
CA LEU A 181 42.62 -18.45 -11.10
C LEU A 181 42.13 -19.89 -10.88
N ALA A 182 40.82 -20.04 -10.70
CA ALA A 182 40.16 -21.31 -10.53
C ALA A 182 38.74 -21.27 -11.11
N ILE A 183 38.30 -22.40 -11.66
CA ILE A 183 36.89 -22.68 -11.97
C ILE A 183 36.51 -23.92 -11.17
N SER A 184 35.59 -23.77 -10.22
CA SER A 184 35.05 -24.92 -9.48
C SER A 184 33.82 -25.49 -10.16
N TYR A 185 33.57 -26.78 -9.94
CA TYR A 185 32.44 -27.50 -10.49
C TYR A 185 31.99 -28.63 -9.54
N ALA A 186 30.69 -28.79 -9.38
CA ALA A 186 30.08 -29.90 -8.65
C ALA A 186 28.78 -30.35 -9.34
N GLU A 187 28.52 -31.66 -9.37
CA GLU A 187 27.28 -32.23 -9.93
C GLU A 187 26.50 -33.10 -8.94
N GLY A 188 25.17 -33.11 -9.12
CA GLY A 188 24.22 -33.94 -8.39
C GLY A 188 23.00 -34.26 -9.24
N ARG A 189 22.07 -35.06 -8.69
CA ARG A 189 20.86 -35.49 -9.39
C ARG A 189 19.59 -35.01 -8.70
N LEU A 190 18.65 -34.47 -9.49
CA LEU A 190 17.27 -34.30 -9.07
C LEU A 190 16.57 -35.68 -8.94
N GLY A 191 15.65 -35.80 -8.00
CA GLY A 191 14.92 -37.05 -7.73
C GLY A 191 15.67 -38.14 -6.93
N ARG A 192 16.71 -37.78 -6.16
CA ARG A 192 17.25 -38.60 -5.05
C ARG A 192 17.36 -37.73 -3.80
N SER A 193 16.53 -37.98 -2.78
CA SER A 193 16.51 -37.13 -1.59
C SER A 193 17.81 -37.23 -0.78
N ASN A 194 18.33 -36.08 -0.34
CA ASN A 194 19.42 -36.02 0.62
C ASN A 194 19.01 -36.65 1.96
N ASP A 195 19.66 -37.76 2.32
CA ASP A 195 19.67 -38.27 3.69
C ASP A 195 20.61 -37.41 4.54
N ILE A 196 20.07 -36.32 5.09
CA ILE A 196 20.68 -35.55 6.18
C ILE A 196 19.82 -35.77 7.42
N ASN A 197 19.90 -36.98 7.97
CA ASN A 197 19.42 -37.26 9.32
C ASN A 197 20.45 -36.73 10.32
N ASN A 198 20.02 -35.86 11.22
CA ASN A 198 20.90 -34.98 11.99
C ASN A 198 21.15 -35.50 13.41
N ASN A 199 21.36 -36.82 13.57
CA ASN A 199 21.38 -37.51 14.87
C ASN A 199 22.73 -38.16 15.25
N ASP A 200 23.58 -38.54 14.30
CA ASP A 200 24.80 -39.29 14.60
C ASP A 200 26.02 -38.39 14.84
N ILE A 201 25.99 -37.66 15.97
CA ILE A 201 27.18 -37.04 16.58
C ILE A 201 27.29 -37.54 18.03
N ASN A 202 27.53 -38.85 18.19
CA ASN A 202 28.00 -39.46 19.43
C ASN A 202 28.50 -40.90 19.19
N ASN A 203 29.69 -41.03 18.61
CA ASN A 203 30.74 -41.91 19.11
C ASN A 203 32.04 -41.71 18.32
N ASN A 204 33.17 -41.93 18.98
CA ASN A 204 34.43 -42.18 18.29
C ASN A 204 34.39 -43.62 17.76
N ASP A 205 34.73 -43.84 16.50
CA ASP A 205 35.53 -45.02 16.15
C ASP A 205 36.18 -44.88 14.77
N ILE A 206 37.28 -45.61 14.57
CA ILE A 206 38.08 -45.60 13.34
C ILE A 206 37.94 -46.97 12.67
N ASN A 207 37.22 -47.06 11.54
CA ASN A 207 37.61 -47.84 10.34
C ASN A 207 36.49 -47.92 9.26
N ASN A 208 36.94 -47.94 8.00
CA ASN A 208 36.34 -48.50 6.77
C ASN A 208 34.81 -48.57 6.53
N ASN A 209 34.43 -48.05 5.35
CA ASN A 209 33.32 -48.48 4.48
C ASN A 209 31.88 -48.43 5.03
N ASN A 210 31.13 -47.38 4.66
CA ASN A 210 29.98 -47.57 3.75
C ASN A 210 29.49 -46.25 3.11
N ASN A 211 28.68 -46.36 2.05
CA ASN A 211 28.29 -45.26 1.15
C ASN A 211 27.39 -44.18 1.78
N THR A 212 27.92 -42.97 2.03
CA THR A 212 27.12 -41.72 2.15
C THR A 212 27.82 -40.52 1.49
N ASN A 213 27.57 -40.25 0.21
CA ASN A 213 27.86 -38.98 -0.46
C ASN A 213 26.98 -38.81 -1.70
N ASN A 214 26.25 -37.69 -1.82
CA ASN A 214 25.27 -37.47 -2.90
C ASN A 214 25.79 -36.59 -4.07
N THR A 215 27.11 -36.37 -4.14
CA THR A 215 27.82 -35.70 -5.23
C THR A 215 28.71 -36.70 -5.97
N THR A 216 28.45 -36.92 -7.27
CA THR A 216 29.13 -37.98 -8.05
C THR A 216 30.42 -37.55 -8.73
N TYR A 217 30.63 -36.25 -8.91
CA TYR A 217 31.88 -35.68 -9.41
C TYR A 217 31.98 -34.23 -8.96
N LYS A 218 33.17 -33.80 -8.57
CA LYS A 218 33.46 -32.42 -8.17
C LYS A 218 34.95 -32.13 -8.39
N LYS A 219 35.26 -30.96 -8.93
CA LYS A 219 36.63 -30.55 -9.28
C LYS A 219 36.84 -29.04 -9.12
N VAL A 220 38.09 -28.65 -8.96
CA VAL A 220 38.58 -27.27 -9.14
C VAL A 220 39.64 -27.30 -10.24
N PHE A 221 39.31 -26.78 -11.41
CA PHE A 221 40.26 -26.58 -12.50
C PHE A 221 41.05 -25.31 -12.19
N THR A 222 42.38 -25.37 -12.30
CA THR A 222 43.28 -24.26 -11.98
C THR A 222 44.60 -24.42 -12.74
N TRP A 223 45.38 -23.37 -12.93
CA TRP A 223 46.70 -23.43 -13.58
C TRP A 223 47.88 -23.29 -12.60
N LYS A 224 47.64 -23.55 -11.30
CA LYS A 224 48.67 -23.66 -10.27
C LYS A 224 48.67 -25.04 -9.61
N LYS A 225 49.83 -25.49 -9.14
CA LYS A 225 50.02 -26.86 -8.60
C LYS A 225 49.33 -27.02 -7.24
N SER A 226 48.75 -28.20 -7.00
CA SER A 226 48.22 -28.62 -5.71
C SER A 226 48.34 -30.14 -5.55
N ALA A 227 48.50 -30.61 -4.32
CA ALA A 227 48.49 -32.03 -3.96
C ALA A 227 47.11 -32.53 -3.48
N GLN A 228 46.01 -31.87 -3.87
CA GLN A 228 44.65 -32.23 -3.46
C GLN A 228 43.89 -32.92 -4.61
N ASP A 229 43.35 -34.13 -4.38
CA ASP A 229 42.71 -34.96 -5.42
C ASP A 229 41.53 -34.30 -6.15
N PHE A 230 40.85 -33.36 -5.49
CA PHE A 230 39.73 -32.60 -6.06
C PHE A 230 40.19 -31.40 -6.91
N VAL A 231 41.49 -31.08 -6.93
CA VAL A 231 42.06 -30.05 -7.82
C VAL A 231 42.52 -30.73 -9.11
N GLU A 232 42.56 -29.97 -10.21
CA GLU A 232 43.10 -30.42 -11.49
C GLU A 232 43.94 -29.31 -12.10
N THR A 233 45.26 -29.46 -11.99
CA THR A 233 46.23 -28.49 -12.50
C THR A 233 46.37 -28.61 -14.02
N CYS A 234 45.97 -27.56 -14.70
CA CYS A 234 46.00 -27.34 -16.14
C CYS A 234 47.28 -26.56 -16.52
N GLU A 235 47.69 -26.56 -17.80
CA GLU A 235 48.92 -25.90 -18.23
C GLU A 235 48.82 -24.35 -18.25
N SER A 236 47.61 -23.80 -18.37
CA SER A 236 47.36 -22.37 -18.47
C SER A 236 45.90 -22.01 -18.17
N GLU A 237 45.58 -20.71 -18.04
CA GLU A 237 44.19 -20.23 -17.95
C GLU A 237 43.34 -20.64 -19.17
N ALA A 238 43.96 -20.69 -20.37
CA ALA A 238 43.29 -21.15 -21.58
C ALA A 238 42.98 -22.65 -21.51
N ASP A 239 43.94 -23.47 -21.09
CA ASP A 239 43.75 -24.91 -20.89
C ASP A 239 42.69 -25.19 -19.82
N MET A 240 42.73 -24.48 -18.69
CA MET A 240 41.71 -24.55 -17.63
C MET A 240 40.29 -24.22 -18.14
N LEU A 241 40.14 -23.17 -18.96
CA LEU A 241 38.85 -22.83 -19.58
C LEU A 241 38.39 -23.92 -20.57
N ASN A 242 39.30 -24.44 -21.39
CA ASN A 242 39.02 -25.55 -22.29
C ASN A 242 38.59 -26.82 -21.53
N LYS A 243 39.28 -27.13 -20.43
CA LYS A 243 39.03 -28.30 -19.57
C LYS A 243 37.69 -28.23 -18.85
N PHE A 244 37.28 -27.05 -18.41
CA PHE A 244 35.93 -26.80 -17.90
C PHE A 244 34.87 -27.03 -18.98
N LEU A 245 35.03 -26.46 -20.17
CA LEU A 245 34.07 -26.64 -21.28
C LEU A 245 34.00 -28.11 -21.76
N GLN A 246 35.13 -28.80 -21.80
CA GLN A 246 35.23 -30.24 -22.04
C GLN A 246 34.44 -31.02 -20.99
N THR A 247 34.67 -30.74 -19.69
CA THR A 247 33.95 -31.38 -18.58
C THR A 247 32.44 -31.22 -18.71
N ILE A 248 31.94 -30.00 -18.98
CA ILE A 248 30.50 -29.75 -19.18
C ILE A 248 29.92 -30.57 -20.35
N SER A 249 30.72 -30.83 -21.40
CA SER A 249 30.32 -31.66 -22.53
C SER A 249 30.42 -33.16 -22.26
N GLU A 250 31.42 -33.63 -21.49
CA GLU A 250 31.68 -35.05 -21.21
C GLU A 250 30.80 -35.60 -20.08
N ARG A 251 30.48 -34.79 -19.07
CA ARG A 251 29.51 -35.13 -18.01
C ARG A 251 28.05 -35.11 -18.51
N ASP A 252 27.84 -34.57 -19.71
CA ASP A 252 26.56 -34.35 -20.39
C ASP A 252 25.41 -33.89 -19.47
N ILE A 253 25.63 -32.78 -18.77
CA ILE A 253 24.62 -32.20 -17.87
C ILE A 253 23.33 -31.77 -18.59
N ASP A 254 22.23 -31.74 -17.83
CA ASP A 254 20.91 -31.33 -18.32
C ASP A 254 20.54 -29.92 -17.88
N ILE A 255 21.05 -29.47 -16.73
CA ILE A 255 20.83 -28.15 -16.14
C ILE A 255 22.18 -27.62 -15.66
N LEU A 256 22.49 -26.37 -15.99
CA LEU A 256 23.66 -25.64 -15.47
C LEU A 256 23.19 -24.57 -14.49
N VAL A 257 23.87 -24.44 -13.36
CA VAL A 257 23.52 -23.55 -12.26
C VAL A 257 24.69 -22.63 -11.92
N SER A 258 24.39 -21.37 -11.63
CA SER A 258 25.34 -20.39 -11.07
C SER A 258 24.68 -19.59 -9.94
N TYR A 259 25.47 -18.80 -9.22
CA TYR A 259 24.98 -17.82 -8.26
C TYR A 259 25.45 -16.41 -8.65
N ASN A 260 24.55 -15.61 -9.22
CA ASN A 260 24.82 -14.31 -9.86
C ASN A 260 25.57 -14.36 -11.21
N GLY A 261 25.64 -15.55 -11.84
CA GLY A 261 26.32 -15.73 -13.13
C GLY A 261 25.70 -15.00 -14.32
N ASP A 262 24.42 -14.62 -14.26
CA ASP A 262 23.80 -13.71 -15.25
C ASP A 262 24.52 -12.34 -15.26
N ASN A 263 25.05 -11.92 -14.12
CA ASN A 263 25.64 -10.60 -13.93
C ASN A 263 27.17 -10.61 -13.87
N TYR A 264 27.78 -11.71 -13.42
CA TYR A 264 29.23 -11.83 -13.23
C TYR A 264 29.84 -12.91 -14.13
N ASP A 265 29.70 -14.19 -13.76
CA ASP A 265 30.49 -15.33 -14.26
C ASP A 265 30.47 -15.46 -15.78
N PHE A 266 29.29 -15.52 -16.38
CA PHE A 266 29.18 -15.70 -17.84
C PHE A 266 29.72 -14.49 -18.61
N LYS A 267 29.60 -13.26 -18.07
CA LYS A 267 30.21 -12.07 -18.68
C LYS A 267 31.74 -12.16 -18.59
N TYR A 268 32.26 -12.53 -17.41
CA TYR A 268 33.69 -12.64 -17.16
C TYR A 268 34.33 -13.70 -18.07
N LEU A 269 33.76 -14.91 -18.10
CA LEU A 269 34.15 -15.98 -19.02
C LEU A 269 34.09 -15.53 -20.48
N GLN A 270 33.02 -14.83 -20.89
CA GLN A 270 32.85 -14.41 -22.27
C GLN A 270 33.85 -13.32 -22.70
N GLU A 271 34.31 -12.46 -21.79
CA GLU A 271 35.39 -11.49 -22.08
C GLU A 271 36.79 -12.13 -22.02
N ARG A 272 37.09 -12.97 -21.01
CA ARG A 272 38.36 -13.73 -20.97
C ARG A 272 38.55 -14.61 -22.20
N ALA A 273 37.49 -15.27 -22.66
CA ALA A 273 37.49 -16.05 -23.89
C ALA A 273 38.03 -15.27 -25.11
N LYS A 274 37.68 -13.98 -25.27
CA LYS A 274 38.18 -13.16 -26.38
C LYS A 274 39.70 -12.91 -26.26
N ILE A 275 40.17 -12.63 -25.05
CA ILE A 275 41.58 -12.33 -24.74
C ILE A 275 42.44 -13.58 -24.95
N LEU A 276 41.94 -14.73 -24.49
CA LEU A 276 42.51 -16.07 -24.68
C LEU A 276 42.27 -16.64 -26.10
N LYS A 277 41.75 -15.83 -27.04
CA LYS A 277 41.53 -16.14 -28.46
C LYS A 277 40.59 -17.33 -28.75
N PHE A 278 39.70 -17.67 -27.83
CA PHE A 278 38.62 -18.63 -28.07
C PHE A 278 37.61 -18.09 -29.09
N LYS A 279 36.99 -19.01 -29.85
CA LYS A 279 35.80 -18.71 -30.67
C LYS A 279 34.68 -18.19 -29.76
N THR A 280 34.06 -17.09 -30.16
CA THR A 280 32.94 -16.49 -29.41
C THR A 280 31.65 -16.43 -30.26
N PRO A 281 30.44 -16.52 -29.66
CA PRO A 281 30.17 -16.77 -28.23
C PRO A 281 30.66 -18.15 -27.77
N LEU A 282 30.86 -18.30 -26.45
CA LEU A 282 31.31 -19.56 -25.86
C LEU A 282 30.34 -20.72 -26.16
N ASN A 283 30.90 -21.92 -26.29
CA ASN A 283 30.17 -23.12 -26.71
C ASN A 283 30.41 -24.27 -25.71
N PHE A 284 29.35 -24.72 -25.05
CA PHE A 284 29.36 -25.70 -23.96
C PHE A 284 29.15 -27.14 -24.47
N GLY A 285 29.78 -27.48 -25.61
CA GLY A 285 29.64 -28.77 -26.29
C GLY A 285 28.47 -28.82 -27.28
N LYS A 286 27.86 -30.00 -27.46
CA LYS A 286 26.74 -30.21 -28.39
C LYS A 286 25.51 -30.87 -27.72
N PHE A 287 24.34 -30.68 -28.32
CA PHE A 287 23.08 -31.37 -28.04
C PHE A 287 22.51 -31.85 -29.38
N ASP A 288 22.49 -33.17 -29.64
CA ASP A 288 22.08 -33.74 -30.95
C ASP A 288 22.70 -33.00 -32.16
N GLY A 289 24.02 -32.82 -32.14
CA GLY A 289 24.76 -32.06 -33.16
C GLY A 289 24.71 -30.53 -33.05
N VAL A 290 23.69 -29.95 -32.41
CA VAL A 290 23.54 -28.49 -32.22
C VAL A 290 24.59 -27.94 -31.23
N GLU A 291 25.27 -26.86 -31.58
CA GLU A 291 26.23 -26.16 -30.69
C GLU A 291 25.50 -25.49 -29.49
N LYS A 292 25.88 -25.84 -28.25
CA LYS A 292 25.36 -25.29 -26.99
C LYS A 292 25.93 -23.88 -26.74
N LYS A 293 25.49 -22.88 -27.51
CA LYS A 293 26.02 -21.51 -27.51
C LYS A 293 25.47 -20.63 -26.39
N LEU A 294 26.36 -19.88 -25.74
CA LEU A 294 26.02 -18.81 -24.80
C LEU A 294 25.37 -17.61 -25.51
N LYS A 295 24.28 -17.10 -24.95
CA LYS A 295 23.53 -15.93 -25.40
C LYS A 295 23.21 -15.04 -24.19
N PHE A 296 23.09 -13.73 -24.42
CA PHE A 296 22.63 -12.77 -23.40
C PHE A 296 21.40 -12.02 -23.89
N GLU A 297 20.29 -12.09 -23.15
CA GLU A 297 19.13 -11.22 -23.36
C GLU A 297 19.15 -10.04 -22.36
N LYS A 298 18.55 -8.91 -22.75
CA LYS A 298 18.34 -7.75 -21.87
C LYS A 298 16.85 -7.55 -21.64
N SER A 299 16.43 -7.52 -20.38
CA SER A 299 15.05 -7.29 -19.94
C SER A 299 15.00 -6.06 -19.02
N GLY A 300 14.93 -4.88 -19.62
CA GLY A 300 15.09 -3.61 -18.92
C GLY A 300 16.55 -3.42 -18.50
N ILE A 301 16.79 -3.26 -17.19
CA ILE A 301 18.15 -3.10 -16.62
C ILE A 301 18.84 -4.46 -16.45
N SER A 302 18.08 -5.55 -16.28
CA SER A 302 18.62 -6.88 -16.04
C SER A 302 19.12 -7.56 -17.32
N VAL A 303 20.27 -8.23 -17.22
CA VAL A 303 20.80 -9.17 -18.22
C VAL A 303 20.47 -10.59 -17.76
N ALA A 304 20.28 -11.52 -18.70
CA ALA A 304 20.14 -12.96 -18.43
C ALA A 304 21.03 -13.76 -19.39
N ALA A 305 21.76 -14.74 -18.87
CA ALA A 305 22.57 -15.67 -19.64
C ALA A 305 21.76 -16.95 -19.94
N TYR A 306 21.75 -17.35 -21.21
CA TYR A 306 21.08 -18.55 -21.72
C TYR A 306 22.05 -19.39 -22.55
N ILE A 307 21.84 -20.72 -22.60
CA ILE A 307 22.64 -21.63 -23.42
C ILE A 307 21.70 -22.57 -24.17
N ASP A 308 21.83 -22.63 -25.50
CA ASP A 308 20.93 -23.42 -26.37
C ASP A 308 20.90 -24.89 -25.96
N GLY A 309 19.74 -25.38 -25.51
CA GLY A 309 19.56 -26.78 -25.11
C GLY A 309 20.22 -27.16 -23.78
N LEU A 310 20.78 -26.20 -23.03
CA LEU A 310 21.30 -26.40 -21.68
C LEU A 310 20.72 -25.32 -20.75
N PRO A 311 19.52 -25.55 -20.18
CA PRO A 311 18.87 -24.61 -19.27
C PRO A 311 19.81 -24.06 -18.18
N HIS A 312 20.13 -22.76 -18.27
CA HIS A 312 20.94 -22.08 -17.27
C HIS A 312 20.06 -21.43 -16.20
N ILE A 313 20.27 -21.79 -14.94
CA ILE A 313 19.58 -21.23 -13.77
C ILE A 313 20.54 -20.42 -12.89
N ASP A 314 20.40 -19.10 -12.91
CA ASP A 314 20.98 -18.25 -11.87
C ASP A 314 20.09 -18.27 -10.61
N LEU A 315 20.68 -18.64 -9.47
CA LEU A 315 19.99 -18.71 -8.18
C LEU A 315 19.84 -17.34 -7.48
N PHE A 316 20.61 -16.32 -7.84
CA PHE A 316 20.52 -15.00 -7.21
C PHE A 316 19.20 -14.27 -7.53
N PRO A 317 18.69 -14.26 -8.78
CA PRO A 317 17.32 -13.84 -9.09
C PRO A 317 16.25 -14.65 -8.35
N VAL A 318 16.46 -15.96 -8.12
CA VAL A 318 15.52 -16.84 -7.42
C VAL A 318 15.47 -16.51 -5.93
N ALA A 319 16.63 -16.42 -5.26
CA ALA A 319 16.73 -16.08 -3.85
C ALA A 319 16.10 -14.71 -3.54
N ARG A 320 16.28 -13.74 -4.44
CA ARG A 320 15.66 -12.39 -4.37
C ARG A 320 14.14 -12.36 -4.61
N GLN A 321 13.52 -13.46 -5.04
CA GLN A 321 12.07 -13.60 -5.15
C GLN A 321 11.45 -14.32 -3.95
N LEU A 322 12.17 -15.29 -3.38
CA LEU A 322 11.67 -16.12 -2.27
C LEU A 322 11.92 -15.50 -0.89
N PHE A 323 13.10 -14.90 -0.69
CA PHE A 323 13.58 -14.47 0.63
C PHE A 323 13.65 -12.95 0.76
N SER A 324 13.76 -12.46 2.00
CA SER A 324 13.87 -11.03 2.35
C SER A 324 15.11 -10.77 3.21
N LEU A 325 16.28 -11.12 2.68
CA LEU A 325 17.53 -11.16 3.44
C LEU A 325 18.24 -9.80 3.61
N PRO A 326 19.13 -9.68 4.62
CA PRO A 326 20.01 -8.52 4.77
C PRO A 326 20.97 -8.34 3.58
N LYS A 327 21.66 -9.42 3.20
CA LYS A 327 22.44 -9.60 1.96
C LYS A 327 21.92 -10.82 1.20
N TYR A 328 22.17 -10.88 -0.10
CA TYR A 328 21.98 -12.10 -0.92
C TYR A 328 23.33 -12.57 -1.44
N ASP A 329 24.30 -12.76 -0.54
CA ASP A 329 25.44 -13.63 -0.82
C ASP A 329 25.07 -15.11 -0.59
N LEU A 330 25.88 -16.00 -1.15
CA LEU A 330 25.64 -17.44 -1.15
C LEU A 330 25.56 -18.01 0.28
N ASN A 331 26.41 -17.54 1.20
CA ASN A 331 26.47 -18.04 2.58
C ASN A 331 25.20 -17.66 3.38
N ASN A 332 24.68 -16.44 3.20
CA ASN A 332 23.41 -16.00 3.81
C ASN A 332 22.17 -16.70 3.21
N VAL A 333 22.15 -16.98 1.90
CA VAL A 333 21.04 -17.75 1.29
C VAL A 333 21.06 -19.21 1.75
N TYR A 334 22.24 -19.85 1.82
CA TYR A 334 22.37 -21.20 2.36
C TYR A 334 21.93 -21.28 3.83
N TYR A 335 22.26 -20.27 4.64
CA TYR A 335 21.83 -20.21 6.04
C TYR A 335 20.30 -20.10 6.20
N GLU A 336 19.60 -19.29 5.40
CA GLU A 336 18.13 -19.18 5.46
C GLU A 336 17.43 -20.51 5.07
N ILE A 337 18.04 -21.31 4.18
CA ILE A 337 17.47 -22.57 3.68
C ILE A 337 17.80 -23.76 4.61
N PHE A 338 19.03 -23.83 5.13
CA PHE A 338 19.56 -25.02 5.83
C PHE A 338 19.92 -24.78 7.31
N GLY A 339 19.83 -23.55 7.82
CA GLY A 339 20.07 -23.21 9.24
C GLY A 339 21.53 -23.24 9.70
N LYS A 340 22.48 -23.47 8.78
CA LYS A 340 23.93 -23.60 9.04
C LYS A 340 24.74 -22.77 8.01
N LYS A 341 25.96 -22.36 8.34
CA LYS A 341 26.90 -21.80 7.34
C LYS A 341 27.28 -22.89 6.34
N GLY A 342 27.51 -22.50 5.07
CA GLY A 342 27.94 -23.43 4.02
C GLY A 342 29.45 -23.56 3.91
N LYS A 343 30.16 -22.45 4.08
CA LYS A 343 31.62 -22.35 4.04
C LYS A 343 32.15 -21.34 5.07
N GLU A 344 33.43 -21.47 5.40
CA GLU A 344 34.17 -20.40 6.08
C GLU A 344 34.39 -19.21 5.13
N ASP A 345 34.55 -18.00 5.67
CA ASP A 345 34.65 -16.77 4.88
C ASP A 345 36.13 -16.43 4.62
N LEU A 346 36.60 -16.67 3.38
CA LEU A 346 37.92 -16.25 2.91
C LEU A 346 37.94 -14.74 2.63
N ASP A 347 39.03 -14.08 3.02
CA ASP A 347 39.27 -12.67 2.68
C ASP A 347 39.55 -12.52 1.18
N LYS A 348 38.50 -12.21 0.41
CA LYS A 348 38.59 -12.01 -1.05
C LYS A 348 39.56 -10.90 -1.45
N SER A 349 39.94 -9.98 -0.55
CA SER A 349 40.95 -8.96 -0.86
C SER A 349 42.36 -9.57 -0.98
N LYS A 350 42.62 -10.74 -0.40
CA LYS A 350 43.93 -11.40 -0.36
C LYS A 350 44.09 -12.57 -1.33
N ILE A 351 43.15 -12.76 -2.25
CA ILE A 351 43.22 -13.84 -3.25
C ILE A 351 44.47 -13.70 -4.13
N TYR A 352 44.90 -12.47 -4.46
CA TYR A 352 46.16 -12.26 -5.19
C TYR A 352 47.38 -12.62 -4.32
N GLU A 353 47.39 -12.25 -3.03
CA GLU A 353 48.47 -12.58 -2.10
C GLU A 353 48.61 -14.10 -1.93
N ILE A 354 47.50 -14.81 -1.72
CA ILE A 354 47.48 -16.28 -1.59
C ILE A 354 47.97 -16.96 -2.88
N TRP A 355 47.67 -16.38 -4.05
CA TRP A 355 48.07 -16.91 -5.34
C TRP A 355 49.57 -16.70 -5.64
N ASP A 356 50.06 -15.48 -5.44
CA ASP A 356 51.45 -15.10 -5.74
C ASP A 356 52.43 -15.67 -4.70
N ASP A 357 52.04 -15.71 -3.42
CA ASP A 357 52.89 -16.18 -2.32
C ASP A 357 52.92 -17.70 -2.16
N ALA A 358 52.07 -18.44 -2.88
CA ALA A 358 51.84 -19.89 -2.74
C ALA A 358 53.12 -20.74 -2.62
N GLU A 359 54.19 -20.39 -3.34
CA GLU A 359 55.44 -21.15 -3.42
C GLU A 359 56.51 -20.69 -2.40
N LYS A 360 56.23 -19.65 -1.59
CA LYS A 360 57.22 -19.04 -0.67
C LYS A 360 57.43 -19.80 0.64
N SER A 361 56.44 -20.59 1.09
CA SER A 361 56.53 -21.41 2.31
C SER A 361 55.43 -22.46 2.39
N GLU A 362 55.60 -23.47 3.24
CA GLU A 362 54.54 -24.45 3.56
C GLU A 362 53.23 -23.79 4.03
N MET A 363 53.32 -22.72 4.83
CA MET A 363 52.15 -21.94 5.26
C MET A 363 51.41 -21.28 4.09
N CYS A 364 52.13 -20.88 3.03
CA CYS A 364 51.53 -20.35 1.81
C CYS A 364 50.84 -21.45 1.00
N GLU A 365 51.45 -22.63 0.88
CA GLU A 365 50.82 -23.78 0.23
C GLU A 365 49.55 -24.22 0.98
N GLN A 366 49.59 -24.27 2.31
CA GLN A 366 48.41 -24.50 3.15
C GLN A 366 47.31 -23.46 2.91
N ASN A 367 47.65 -22.19 2.63
CA ASN A 367 46.68 -21.15 2.31
C ASN A 367 46.12 -21.27 0.88
N LEU A 368 46.92 -21.67 -0.11
CA LEU A 368 46.43 -21.98 -1.45
C LEU A 368 45.48 -23.20 -1.42
N ASN A 369 45.81 -24.23 -0.64
CA ASN A 369 44.96 -25.39 -0.43
C ASN A 369 43.64 -25.04 0.33
N LYS A 370 43.62 -24.00 1.18
CA LYS A 370 42.37 -23.43 1.73
C LYS A 370 41.55 -22.69 0.66
N PHE A 371 42.20 -21.90 -0.20
CA PHE A 371 41.54 -21.22 -1.33
C PHE A 371 40.84 -22.21 -2.27
N PHE A 372 41.48 -23.32 -2.64
CA PHE A 372 40.83 -24.35 -3.46
C PHE A 372 39.66 -25.04 -2.75
N LYS A 373 39.74 -25.27 -1.43
CA LYS A 373 38.59 -25.81 -0.64
C LYS A 373 37.43 -24.82 -0.57
N TYR A 374 37.72 -23.53 -0.43
CA TYR A 374 36.73 -22.45 -0.45
C TYR A 374 36.00 -22.39 -1.80
N SER A 375 36.75 -22.30 -2.91
CA SER A 375 36.18 -22.24 -4.27
C SER A 375 35.39 -23.49 -4.63
N LEU A 376 35.84 -24.70 -4.24
CA LEU A 376 35.05 -25.92 -4.40
C LEU A 376 33.71 -25.83 -3.66
N LYS A 377 33.72 -25.27 -2.44
CA LYS A 377 32.54 -25.23 -1.60
C LYS A 377 31.48 -24.25 -2.11
N ASP A 378 31.84 -23.20 -2.84
CA ASP A 378 30.86 -22.36 -3.56
C ASP A 378 30.04 -23.16 -4.58
N SER A 379 30.70 -24.00 -5.40
CA SER A 379 29.98 -24.89 -6.34
C SER A 379 29.11 -25.92 -5.61
N GLU A 380 29.60 -26.55 -4.54
CA GLU A 380 28.78 -27.47 -3.74
C GLU A 380 27.55 -26.78 -3.12
N ILE A 381 27.73 -25.61 -2.50
CA ILE A 381 26.62 -24.85 -1.89
C ILE A 381 25.61 -24.43 -2.95
N THR A 382 26.08 -23.95 -4.10
CA THR A 382 25.24 -23.57 -5.25
C THR A 382 24.40 -24.75 -5.73
N LEU A 383 24.99 -25.95 -5.82
CA LEU A 383 24.28 -27.19 -6.13
C LEU A 383 23.27 -27.57 -5.03
N GLU A 384 23.65 -27.53 -3.75
CA GLU A 384 22.77 -27.85 -2.62
C GLU A 384 21.52 -26.94 -2.60
N ILE A 385 21.69 -25.63 -2.85
CA ILE A 385 20.57 -24.68 -2.98
C ILE A 385 19.70 -25.01 -4.20
N ALA A 386 20.29 -25.32 -5.35
CA ALA A 386 19.53 -25.70 -6.55
C ALA A 386 18.68 -26.95 -6.32
N LEU A 387 19.26 -28.03 -5.78
CA LEU A 387 18.53 -29.27 -5.53
C LEU A 387 17.37 -29.08 -4.52
N SER A 388 17.46 -28.08 -3.64
CA SER A 388 16.38 -27.67 -2.72
C SER A 388 15.29 -26.83 -3.39
N LEU A 389 15.65 -25.89 -4.28
CA LEU A 389 14.72 -24.89 -4.83
C LEU A 389 14.14 -25.23 -6.21
N LEU A 390 14.87 -25.97 -7.05
CA LEU A 390 14.47 -26.29 -8.42
C LEU A 390 13.13 -27.03 -8.54
N PRO A 391 12.76 -28.01 -7.67
CA PRO A 391 11.47 -28.70 -7.76
C PRO A 391 10.25 -27.75 -7.78
N LEU A 392 10.30 -26.65 -7.01
CA LEU A 392 9.25 -25.62 -7.00
C LEU A 392 9.15 -24.88 -8.34
N TYR A 393 10.28 -24.63 -8.99
CA TYR A 393 10.33 -23.95 -10.28
C TYR A 393 10.03 -24.87 -11.46
N ILE A 394 10.31 -26.17 -11.33
CA ILE A 394 9.86 -27.22 -12.26
C ILE A 394 8.32 -27.31 -12.24
N GLU A 395 7.68 -27.34 -11.06
CA GLU A 395 6.20 -27.34 -11.01
C GLU A 395 5.58 -26.03 -11.48
N LEU A 396 6.22 -24.88 -11.25
CA LEU A 396 5.79 -23.61 -11.87
C LEU A 396 5.97 -23.62 -13.39
N SER A 397 7.00 -24.30 -13.91
CA SER A 397 7.29 -24.48 -15.34
C SER A 397 6.24 -25.38 -15.99
N HIS A 398 5.85 -26.49 -15.35
CA HIS A 398 4.70 -27.33 -15.73
C HIS A 398 3.40 -26.52 -15.85
N ILE A 399 3.03 -25.81 -14.78
CA ILE A 399 1.72 -25.13 -14.69
C ILE A 399 1.63 -23.98 -15.70
N THR A 400 2.74 -23.32 -16.04
CA THR A 400 2.75 -22.16 -16.95
C THR A 400 3.06 -22.48 -18.42
N GLY A 401 3.58 -23.68 -18.74
CA GLY A 401 3.97 -24.04 -20.11
C GLY A 401 5.19 -23.25 -20.62
N MET A 402 6.11 -22.92 -19.72
CA MET A 402 7.28 -22.07 -19.98
C MET A 402 8.58 -22.77 -19.57
N PRO A 403 9.70 -22.62 -20.31
CA PRO A 403 10.98 -23.20 -19.95
C PRO A 403 11.42 -22.83 -18.53
N LEU A 404 12.11 -23.76 -17.84
CA LEU A 404 12.59 -23.53 -16.47
C LEU A 404 13.47 -22.27 -16.37
N GLN A 405 14.39 -22.08 -17.32
CA GLN A 405 15.29 -20.93 -17.38
C GLN A 405 14.59 -19.58 -17.61
N LYS A 406 13.37 -19.56 -18.17
CA LYS A 406 12.50 -18.36 -18.17
C LYS A 406 11.73 -18.26 -16.86
N THR A 407 11.13 -19.36 -16.41
CA THR A 407 10.26 -19.42 -15.22
C THR A 407 10.95 -18.91 -13.94
N THR A 408 12.24 -19.21 -13.77
CA THR A 408 13.09 -18.73 -12.66
C THR A 408 13.31 -17.22 -12.67
N ARG A 409 13.34 -16.60 -13.85
CA ARG A 409 13.56 -15.15 -14.05
C ARG A 409 12.26 -14.34 -14.15
N MET A 410 11.13 -14.97 -14.48
CA MET A 410 9.80 -14.34 -14.56
C MET A 410 9.25 -13.94 -13.19
N GLY A 411 8.80 -12.70 -13.02
CA GLY A 411 8.01 -12.29 -11.85
C GLY A 411 6.62 -12.97 -11.79
N SER A 412 6.01 -13.07 -10.60
CA SER A 412 4.79 -13.88 -10.40
C SER A 412 3.60 -13.46 -11.25
N GLY A 413 3.41 -12.16 -11.51
CA GLY A 413 2.38 -11.67 -12.43
C GLY A 413 2.54 -12.16 -13.87
N MET A 414 3.77 -12.34 -14.35
CA MET A 414 4.03 -12.96 -15.66
C MET A 414 3.68 -14.45 -15.66
N ARG A 415 3.93 -15.17 -14.56
CA ARG A 415 3.52 -16.58 -14.44
C ARG A 415 1.99 -16.74 -14.49
N VAL A 416 1.25 -15.83 -13.84
CA VAL A 416 -0.22 -15.75 -13.96
C VAL A 416 -0.66 -15.45 -15.39
N GLU A 417 0.00 -14.50 -16.08
CA GLU A 417 -0.34 -14.16 -17.47
C GLU A 417 -0.19 -15.35 -18.43
N HIS A 418 0.93 -16.09 -18.37
CA HIS A 418 1.14 -17.24 -19.25
C HIS A 418 0.15 -18.39 -18.98
N LEU A 419 -0.20 -18.64 -17.71
CA LEU A 419 -1.25 -19.58 -17.35
C LEU A 419 -2.61 -19.18 -17.95
N LEU A 420 -2.98 -17.90 -17.84
CA LEU A 420 -4.21 -17.38 -18.45
C LEU A 420 -4.16 -17.45 -19.99
N MET A 421 -3.01 -17.17 -20.63
CA MET A 421 -2.85 -17.32 -22.08
C MET A 421 -3.06 -18.77 -22.55
N SER A 422 -2.44 -19.76 -21.88
CA SER A 422 -2.64 -21.19 -22.18
C SER A 422 -4.10 -21.63 -21.98
N LYS A 423 -4.76 -21.18 -20.90
CA LYS A 423 -6.15 -21.51 -20.60
C LYS A 423 -7.15 -20.81 -21.54
N SER A 424 -6.84 -19.61 -22.02
CA SER A 424 -7.64 -18.85 -23.00
C SER A 424 -7.67 -19.57 -24.35
N TYR A 425 -6.50 -19.96 -24.85
CA TYR A 425 -6.39 -20.71 -26.11
C TYR A 425 -7.15 -22.04 -26.05
N LYS A 426 -6.99 -22.81 -24.97
CA LYS A 426 -7.72 -24.07 -24.73
C LYS A 426 -9.24 -23.91 -24.57
N LYS A 427 -9.75 -22.68 -24.45
CA LYS A 427 -11.18 -22.31 -24.47
C LYS A 427 -11.63 -21.61 -25.77
N ASN A 428 -10.74 -21.49 -26.75
CA ASN A 428 -10.95 -20.72 -27.99
C ASN A 428 -11.29 -19.23 -27.75
N LEU A 429 -10.89 -18.68 -26.60
CA LEU A 429 -11.01 -17.26 -26.24
C LEU A 429 -9.82 -16.47 -26.80
N LEU A 430 -10.09 -15.29 -27.39
CA LEU A 430 -9.02 -14.36 -27.78
C LEU A 430 -8.23 -13.88 -26.55
N ILE A 431 -6.92 -13.96 -26.63
CA ILE A 431 -6.00 -13.42 -25.62
C ILE A 431 -5.96 -11.88 -25.76
N PRO A 432 -6.28 -11.09 -24.72
CA PRO A 432 -6.25 -9.64 -24.81
C PRO A 432 -4.86 -9.06 -25.09
N ASN A 433 -4.85 -7.88 -25.69
CA ASN A 433 -3.64 -7.07 -25.87
C ASN A 433 -3.13 -6.51 -24.53
N LYS A 434 -1.86 -6.13 -24.49
CA LYS A 434 -1.33 -5.31 -23.39
C LYS A 434 -1.71 -3.85 -23.65
N ARG A 435 -2.19 -3.14 -22.63
CA ARG A 435 -2.52 -1.71 -22.76
C ARG A 435 -1.27 -0.91 -23.15
N SER A 436 -1.41 -0.06 -24.17
CA SER A 436 -0.43 0.98 -24.45
C SER A 436 -0.56 2.08 -23.38
N ILE A 437 0.45 2.19 -22.52
CA ILE A 437 0.52 3.24 -21.50
C ILE A 437 1.36 4.37 -22.09
N SER A 438 0.72 5.51 -22.39
CA SER A 438 1.45 6.73 -22.73
C SER A 438 2.32 7.16 -21.54
N HIS A 439 3.49 7.73 -21.81
CA HIS A 439 4.53 7.95 -20.78
C HIS A 439 4.14 8.85 -19.59
N ASN A 440 2.95 9.48 -19.62
CA ASN A 440 2.42 10.35 -18.57
C ASN A 440 1.21 9.75 -17.80
N GLY A 441 0.83 8.49 -18.07
CA GLY A 441 -0.31 7.84 -17.39
C GLY A 441 0.03 7.43 -15.95
N GLU A 442 -0.46 8.19 -14.95
CA GLU A 442 -0.37 7.80 -13.54
C GLU A 442 -1.17 6.51 -13.26
N GLU A 443 -0.63 5.58 -12.45
CA GLU A 443 -1.36 4.40 -12.00
C GLU A 443 -2.46 4.80 -10.99
N GLU A 444 -3.71 4.85 -11.43
CA GLU A 444 -4.87 5.18 -10.59
C GLU A 444 -5.04 4.20 -9.42
N SER A 445 -4.46 4.56 -8.28
CA SER A 445 -4.47 3.71 -7.10
C SER A 445 -5.85 3.64 -6.41
N TYR A 446 -6.19 2.45 -5.92
CA TYR A 446 -7.47 2.13 -5.30
C TYR A 446 -7.35 1.77 -3.80
N ALA A 447 -8.49 1.56 -3.12
CA ALA A 447 -8.54 1.08 -1.73
C ALA A 447 -8.03 -0.36 -1.60
N GLY A 448 -7.17 -0.63 -0.62
CA GLY A 448 -6.77 -1.99 -0.26
C GLY A 448 -7.79 -2.68 0.68
N GLY A 449 -7.31 -3.66 1.45
CA GLY A 449 -7.79 -3.83 2.83
C GLY A 449 -7.38 -2.61 3.68
N PHE A 450 -7.39 -2.73 5.00
CA PHE A 450 -6.89 -1.73 5.95
C PHE A 450 -5.86 -2.41 6.91
N VAL A 451 -5.66 -2.07 8.22
CA VAL A 451 -4.93 -2.93 9.23
C VAL A 451 -5.24 -2.50 10.69
N LEU A 452 -5.72 -3.35 11.63
CA LEU A 452 -6.62 -2.89 12.73
C LEU A 452 -6.04 -2.01 13.90
N GLU A 453 -4.73 -1.83 14.07
CA GLU A 453 -4.04 -1.17 15.23
C GLU A 453 -4.20 -1.86 16.62
N PRO A 454 -3.12 -2.17 17.39
CA PRO A 454 -3.25 -3.05 18.55
C PRO A 454 -3.51 -2.40 19.90
N GLU A 455 -4.20 -3.18 20.75
CA GLU A 455 -4.00 -3.10 22.20
C GLU A 455 -2.53 -3.44 22.53
N LYS A 456 -1.66 -2.43 22.53
CA LYS A 456 -0.23 -2.63 22.80
C LYS A 456 0.00 -3.19 24.20
N GLY A 457 0.98 -4.10 24.31
CA GLY A 457 1.37 -4.74 25.55
C GLY A 457 1.56 -6.25 25.36
N LEU A 458 1.82 -6.94 26.47
CA LEU A 458 1.83 -8.40 26.55
C LEU A 458 0.39 -8.91 26.73
N HIS A 459 0.01 -9.89 25.90
CA HIS A 459 -1.26 -10.61 25.96
C HIS A 459 -1.00 -12.11 26.06
N ASP A 460 -1.91 -12.80 26.74
CA ASP A 460 -1.92 -14.26 26.87
C ASP A 460 -3.12 -14.86 26.10
N ASN A 461 -3.05 -16.16 25.81
CA ASN A 461 -4.13 -16.95 25.19
C ASN A 461 -4.70 -16.35 23.89
N ILE A 462 -3.82 -16.06 22.91
CA ILE A 462 -4.17 -15.39 21.67
C ILE A 462 -4.59 -16.42 20.60
N ILE A 463 -5.80 -16.28 20.06
CA ILE A 463 -6.23 -16.94 18.82
C ILE A 463 -5.97 -16.01 17.63
N VAL A 464 -5.49 -16.60 16.52
CA VAL A 464 -5.47 -15.95 15.20
C VAL A 464 -6.36 -16.73 14.23
N PHE A 465 -7.36 -16.03 13.68
CA PHE A 465 -8.16 -16.49 12.55
C PHE A 465 -7.70 -15.79 11.26
N ASP A 466 -7.66 -16.51 10.14
CA ASP A 466 -7.36 -15.95 8.82
C ASP A 466 -8.16 -16.67 7.73
N PHE A 467 -8.48 -15.99 6.64
CA PHE A 467 -9.26 -16.55 5.53
C PHE A 467 -8.37 -17.38 4.59
N ARG A 468 -8.84 -18.56 4.17
CA ARG A 468 -8.13 -19.43 3.22
C ARG A 468 -8.04 -18.80 1.83
N SER A 469 -6.97 -18.03 1.60
CA SER A 469 -6.73 -17.26 0.37
C SER A 469 -7.90 -16.30 0.05
N LEU A 470 -8.19 -15.38 0.99
CA LEU A 470 -9.26 -14.37 0.92
C LEU A 470 -9.59 -13.84 -0.48
N TYR A 471 -8.66 -13.13 -1.12
CA TYR A 471 -8.92 -12.49 -2.41
C TYR A 471 -9.22 -13.49 -3.55
N PRO A 472 -8.47 -14.59 -3.74
CA PRO A 472 -8.90 -15.68 -4.62
C PRO A 472 -10.26 -16.28 -4.30
N SER A 473 -10.58 -16.55 -3.03
CA SER A 473 -11.89 -17.10 -2.65
C SER A 473 -13.05 -16.13 -2.95
N ILE A 474 -12.82 -14.82 -2.81
CA ILE A 474 -13.75 -13.76 -3.22
C ILE A 474 -13.91 -13.74 -4.76
N ILE A 475 -12.81 -13.78 -5.52
CA ILE A 475 -12.86 -13.79 -6.99
C ILE A 475 -13.69 -14.96 -7.50
N ILE A 476 -13.50 -16.15 -6.91
CA ILE A 476 -14.26 -17.35 -7.27
C ILE A 476 -15.74 -17.22 -6.84
N SER A 477 -16.00 -16.88 -5.58
CA SER A 477 -17.35 -16.94 -4.99
C SER A 477 -18.29 -15.84 -5.49
N HIS A 478 -17.75 -14.69 -5.85
CA HIS A 478 -18.49 -13.59 -6.48
C HIS A 478 -18.34 -13.56 -8.01
N ASN A 479 -17.65 -14.55 -8.60
CA ASN A 479 -17.45 -14.71 -10.04
C ASN A 479 -16.86 -13.44 -10.70
N ILE A 480 -15.90 -12.79 -10.04
CA ILE A 480 -15.34 -11.48 -10.42
C ILE A 480 -14.41 -11.62 -11.62
N ASP A 481 -14.80 -11.05 -12.75
CA ASP A 481 -14.05 -11.16 -14.01
C ASP A 481 -14.39 -10.01 -14.98
N PRO A 482 -13.44 -9.55 -15.82
CA PRO A 482 -13.72 -8.59 -16.90
C PRO A 482 -14.80 -9.01 -17.91
N LEU A 483 -15.15 -10.31 -17.97
CA LEU A 483 -16.19 -10.88 -18.83
C LEU A 483 -17.56 -11.02 -18.12
N THR A 484 -17.61 -10.92 -16.80
CA THR A 484 -18.84 -11.08 -15.98
C THR A 484 -19.35 -9.76 -15.41
N ILE A 485 -18.48 -8.75 -15.28
CA ILE A 485 -18.81 -7.43 -14.76
C ILE A 485 -19.86 -6.72 -15.63
N ASN A 486 -20.91 -6.22 -14.99
CA ASN A 486 -22.03 -5.46 -15.57
C ASN A 486 -22.67 -6.12 -16.81
N CYS A 487 -22.69 -7.45 -16.86
CA CYS A 487 -23.25 -8.21 -17.98
C CYS A 487 -24.76 -7.97 -18.19
N GLU A 488 -25.22 -8.07 -19.45
CA GLU A 488 -26.60 -7.70 -19.78
C GLU A 488 -27.65 -8.64 -19.18
N CYS A 489 -27.36 -9.95 -19.15
CA CYS A 489 -28.28 -10.97 -18.66
C CYS A 489 -28.58 -10.90 -17.14
N CYS A 490 -27.84 -10.07 -16.40
CA CYS A 490 -28.03 -9.82 -14.97
C CYS A 490 -28.24 -8.31 -14.66
N LYS A 491 -28.66 -7.48 -15.63
CA LYS A 491 -28.96 -6.04 -15.42
C LYS A 491 -29.98 -5.80 -14.29
N ASN A 492 -30.99 -6.66 -14.20
CA ASN A 492 -32.07 -6.59 -13.21
C ASN A 492 -31.79 -7.48 -11.98
N ASP A 493 -30.60 -8.06 -11.86
CA ASP A 493 -30.22 -8.87 -10.70
C ASP A 493 -29.81 -7.94 -9.55
N GLU A 494 -30.49 -8.07 -8.42
CA GLU A 494 -30.17 -7.35 -7.19
C GLU A 494 -29.04 -8.02 -6.40
N ASP A 495 -28.68 -9.24 -6.79
CA ASP A 495 -27.92 -10.16 -5.97
C ASP A 495 -26.54 -10.44 -6.61
N ASN A 496 -25.49 -10.61 -5.78
CA ASN A 496 -24.08 -10.51 -6.19
C ASN A 496 -23.66 -9.14 -6.80
N LYS A 497 -24.08 -8.04 -6.14
CA LYS A 497 -23.64 -6.66 -6.42
C LYS A 497 -22.74 -6.10 -5.32
N ILE A 498 -21.81 -5.21 -5.69
CA ILE A 498 -21.00 -4.42 -4.75
C ILE A 498 -20.95 -2.94 -5.19
N SER A 499 -21.12 -2.03 -4.23
CA SER A 499 -21.16 -0.59 -4.48
C SER A 499 -19.89 0.09 -3.95
N ILE A 500 -19.22 0.85 -4.80
CA ILE A 500 -17.90 1.44 -4.56
C ILE A 500 -17.87 2.82 -5.21
N ASN A 501 -17.62 3.87 -4.42
CA ASN A 501 -17.41 5.24 -4.94
C ASN A 501 -18.56 5.72 -5.87
N ASN A 502 -19.82 5.47 -5.47
CA ASN A 502 -21.07 5.70 -6.22
C ASN A 502 -21.29 4.79 -7.46
N SER A 503 -20.29 4.05 -7.94
CA SER A 503 -20.46 2.98 -8.93
C SER A 503 -21.03 1.72 -8.27
N THR A 504 -21.92 1.00 -8.96
CA THR A 504 -22.35 -0.34 -8.55
C THR A 504 -21.91 -1.35 -9.59
N PHE A 505 -21.06 -2.29 -9.19
CA PHE A 505 -20.58 -3.37 -10.04
C PHE A 505 -21.40 -4.63 -9.73
N ARG A 506 -22.01 -5.21 -10.77
CA ARG A 506 -22.70 -6.50 -10.71
C ARG A 506 -21.85 -7.56 -11.39
N PHE A 507 -21.74 -8.75 -10.81
CA PHE A 507 -21.00 -9.86 -11.42
C PHE A 507 -21.95 -11.00 -11.78
N CYS A 508 -21.89 -11.45 -13.04
CA CYS A 508 -22.80 -12.43 -13.62
C CYS A 508 -22.98 -13.68 -12.73
N LYS A 509 -24.22 -14.08 -12.46
CA LYS A 509 -24.52 -15.38 -11.84
C LYS A 509 -24.70 -16.52 -12.86
N LYS A 510 -25.07 -16.19 -14.10
CA LYS A 510 -25.50 -17.14 -15.14
C LYS A 510 -24.33 -17.74 -15.94
N ASN A 511 -23.30 -16.93 -16.20
CA ASN A 511 -22.12 -17.31 -16.97
C ASN A 511 -20.87 -17.25 -16.07
N THR A 512 -20.11 -18.33 -16.00
CA THR A 512 -18.84 -18.37 -15.24
C THR A 512 -17.76 -17.51 -15.91
N GLY A 513 -17.07 -16.70 -15.11
CA GLY A 513 -15.94 -15.88 -15.55
C GLY A 513 -14.67 -16.70 -15.75
N PHE A 514 -13.81 -16.24 -16.65
CA PHE A 514 -12.62 -16.98 -17.07
C PHE A 514 -11.58 -17.12 -15.95
N ILE A 515 -11.25 -16.03 -15.27
CA ILE A 515 -10.32 -15.99 -14.13
C ILE A 515 -10.91 -16.75 -12.92
N PRO A 516 -12.18 -16.54 -12.49
CA PRO A 516 -12.85 -17.38 -11.49
C PRO A 516 -12.74 -18.88 -11.77
N GLU A 517 -13.01 -19.34 -13.00
CA GLU A 517 -12.92 -20.75 -13.36
C GLU A 517 -11.48 -21.28 -13.30
N VAL A 518 -10.52 -20.53 -13.84
CA VAL A 518 -9.10 -20.91 -13.77
C VAL A 518 -8.63 -21.00 -12.32
N LEU A 519 -8.88 -19.97 -11.51
CA LEU A 519 -8.49 -19.94 -10.09
C LEU A 519 -9.17 -21.04 -9.28
N LYS A 520 -10.46 -21.30 -9.52
CA LYS A 520 -11.18 -22.42 -8.89
C LYS A 520 -10.47 -23.75 -9.16
N SER A 521 -10.11 -24.04 -10.40
CA SER A 521 -9.38 -25.28 -10.76
C SER A 521 -8.01 -25.42 -10.07
N LEU A 522 -7.32 -24.30 -9.80
CA LEU A 522 -6.05 -24.31 -9.04
C LEU A 522 -6.27 -24.52 -7.54
N VAL A 523 -7.32 -23.90 -6.97
CA VAL A 523 -7.67 -24.02 -5.55
C VAL A 523 -8.17 -25.42 -5.23
N GLU A 524 -9.05 -25.99 -6.04
CA GLU A 524 -9.53 -27.37 -5.93
C GLU A 524 -8.36 -28.35 -6.02
N ARG A 525 -7.51 -28.25 -7.05
CA ARG A 525 -6.31 -29.10 -7.17
C ARG A 525 -5.35 -28.94 -5.98
N ARG A 526 -5.24 -27.74 -5.41
CA ARG A 526 -4.42 -27.50 -4.21
C ARG A 526 -5.02 -28.16 -2.96
N ILE A 527 -6.34 -28.23 -2.84
CA ILE A 527 -7.05 -28.94 -1.76
C ILE A 527 -6.84 -30.46 -1.89
N GLU A 528 -6.99 -31.02 -3.10
CA GLU A 528 -6.67 -32.43 -3.38
C GLU A 528 -5.26 -32.79 -2.92
N LEU A 529 -4.25 -32.01 -3.34
CA LEU A 529 -2.84 -32.23 -3.00
C LEU A 529 -2.60 -32.13 -1.48
N LYS A 530 -3.17 -31.12 -0.81
CA LYS A 530 -3.08 -31.01 0.66
C LYS A 530 -3.74 -32.19 1.38
N ASN A 531 -4.77 -32.81 0.81
CA ASN A 531 -5.43 -33.97 1.42
C ASN A 531 -4.63 -35.26 1.19
N LEU A 532 -4.12 -35.50 -0.03
CA LEU A 532 -3.17 -36.58 -0.32
C LEU A 532 -1.94 -36.51 0.59
N MET A 533 -1.41 -35.29 0.80
CA MET A 533 -0.24 -35.03 1.66
C MET A 533 -0.47 -35.32 3.16
N LYS A 534 -1.74 -35.34 3.64
CA LYS A 534 -2.07 -35.79 5.00
C LYS A 534 -2.02 -37.30 5.14
N THR A 535 -2.43 -38.03 4.09
CA THR A 535 -2.55 -39.50 4.09
C THR A 535 -1.30 -40.22 3.57
N GLU A 536 -0.39 -39.52 2.89
CA GLU A 536 0.83 -40.11 2.33
C GLU A 536 1.90 -40.28 3.42
N GLY A 537 2.18 -41.55 3.77
CA GLY A 537 3.20 -41.93 4.74
C GLY A 537 4.63 -41.90 4.18
N ASN A 538 4.81 -41.92 2.85
CA ASN A 538 6.13 -41.83 2.25
C ASN A 538 6.65 -40.37 2.25
N SER A 539 7.76 -40.14 2.96
CA SER A 539 8.38 -38.82 3.14
C SER A 539 8.78 -38.13 1.82
N GLU A 540 9.29 -38.87 0.84
CA GLU A 540 9.71 -38.32 -0.47
C GLU A 540 8.50 -37.82 -1.27
N LYS A 541 7.46 -38.65 -1.44
CA LYS A 541 6.21 -38.23 -2.07
C LYS A 541 5.54 -37.08 -1.34
N ARG A 542 5.59 -37.07 0.00
CA ARG A 542 5.04 -35.98 0.82
C ARG A 542 5.76 -34.64 0.55
N LYS A 543 7.08 -34.65 0.32
CA LYS A 543 7.83 -33.47 -0.16
C LYS A 543 7.35 -33.01 -1.55
N ILE A 544 7.16 -33.94 -2.50
CA ILE A 544 6.66 -33.63 -3.86
C ILE A 544 5.25 -32.99 -3.80
N LEU A 545 4.34 -33.57 -3.01
CA LEU A 545 2.99 -33.03 -2.81
C LEU A 545 2.98 -31.64 -2.16
N ASP A 546 3.93 -31.35 -1.26
CA ASP A 546 4.07 -30.01 -0.68
C ASP A 546 4.59 -28.99 -1.71
N VAL A 547 5.62 -29.35 -2.49
CA VAL A 547 6.14 -28.53 -3.59
C VAL A 547 5.02 -28.17 -4.59
N GLN A 548 4.16 -29.14 -4.95
CA GLN A 548 3.01 -28.91 -5.82
C GLN A 548 1.97 -27.96 -5.19
N GLN A 549 1.61 -28.12 -3.91
CA GLN A 549 0.65 -27.20 -3.26
C GLN A 549 1.25 -25.79 -3.03
N GLN A 550 2.57 -25.67 -2.87
CA GLN A 550 3.28 -24.40 -2.80
C GLN A 550 3.27 -23.66 -4.15
N ALA A 551 3.57 -24.34 -5.26
CA ALA A 551 3.52 -23.76 -6.61
C ALA A 551 2.13 -23.16 -6.92
N LEU A 552 1.07 -23.93 -6.63
CA LEU A 552 -0.32 -23.47 -6.77
C LEU A 552 -0.63 -22.27 -5.85
N LYS A 553 -0.16 -22.28 -4.59
CA LYS A 553 -0.34 -21.16 -3.64
C LYS A 553 0.24 -19.85 -4.17
N ILE A 554 1.42 -19.90 -4.78
CA ILE A 554 2.12 -18.73 -5.35
C ILE A 554 1.30 -18.11 -6.50
N LEU A 555 0.82 -18.94 -7.43
CA LEU A 555 0.02 -18.49 -8.57
C LEU A 555 -1.34 -17.94 -8.13
N VAL A 556 -2.06 -18.68 -7.29
CA VAL A 556 -3.37 -18.31 -6.74
C VAL A 556 -3.31 -16.97 -6.02
N ASN A 557 -2.37 -16.79 -5.08
CA ASN A 557 -2.25 -15.53 -4.34
C ASN A 557 -1.77 -14.35 -5.20
N SER A 558 -1.09 -14.60 -6.33
CA SER A 558 -0.62 -13.54 -7.24
C SER A 558 -1.71 -13.02 -8.19
N ALA A 559 -2.80 -13.74 -8.38
CA ALA A 559 -3.82 -13.41 -9.38
C ALA A 559 -4.57 -12.09 -9.11
N TYR A 560 -4.88 -11.78 -7.85
CA TYR A 560 -5.43 -10.48 -7.47
C TYR A 560 -4.48 -9.32 -7.83
N GLY A 561 -3.19 -9.45 -7.50
CA GLY A 561 -2.18 -8.44 -7.81
C GLY A 561 -1.96 -8.26 -9.32
N TYR A 562 -2.09 -9.34 -10.10
CA TYR A 562 -2.06 -9.30 -11.56
C TYR A 562 -3.27 -8.55 -12.14
N MET A 563 -4.49 -8.81 -11.65
CA MET A 563 -5.71 -8.15 -12.13
C MET A 563 -5.70 -6.63 -11.90
N GLY A 564 -5.02 -6.17 -10.84
CA GLY A 564 -4.81 -4.76 -10.53
C GLY A 564 -3.53 -4.12 -11.13
N PHE A 565 -2.77 -4.83 -11.97
CA PHE A 565 -1.52 -4.32 -12.57
C PHE A 565 -1.76 -3.74 -13.97
N ALA A 566 -1.50 -2.44 -14.17
CA ALA A 566 -1.91 -1.70 -15.38
C ALA A 566 -1.36 -2.24 -16.73
N ARG A 567 -0.29 -3.05 -16.72
CA ARG A 567 0.32 -3.66 -17.92
C ARG A 567 -0.15 -5.11 -18.18
N ALA A 568 -1.01 -5.67 -17.34
CA ALA A 568 -1.58 -7.00 -17.51
C ALA A 568 -2.58 -7.05 -18.68
N ARG A 569 -2.60 -8.17 -19.42
CA ARG A 569 -3.61 -8.42 -20.48
C ARG A 569 -5.04 -8.43 -19.92
N TRP A 570 -5.28 -9.08 -18.78
CA TRP A 570 -6.59 -9.09 -18.10
C TRP A 570 -6.67 -8.04 -16.96
N TYR A 571 -6.11 -6.85 -17.15
CA TYR A 571 -6.24 -5.75 -16.19
C TYR A 571 -7.69 -5.23 -16.08
N SER A 572 -8.23 -5.21 -14.86
CA SER A 572 -9.45 -4.47 -14.51
C SER A 572 -9.33 -3.92 -13.09
N LYS A 573 -9.32 -2.59 -13.01
CA LYS A 573 -9.32 -1.83 -11.75
C LYS A 573 -10.61 -2.07 -10.98
N GLU A 574 -11.72 -2.15 -11.70
CA GLU A 574 -13.09 -2.32 -11.20
C GLU A 574 -13.25 -3.67 -10.50
N CYS A 575 -12.68 -4.73 -11.09
CA CYS A 575 -12.60 -6.05 -10.48
C CYS A 575 -11.67 -6.04 -9.25
N ALA A 576 -10.51 -5.38 -9.31
CA ALA A 576 -9.59 -5.30 -8.17
C ALA A 576 -10.18 -4.52 -6.98
N GLU A 577 -10.86 -3.39 -7.23
CA GLU A 577 -11.64 -2.62 -6.25
C GLU A 577 -12.76 -3.48 -5.64
N SER A 578 -13.46 -4.26 -6.47
CA SER A 578 -14.52 -5.18 -6.01
C SER A 578 -13.99 -6.26 -5.07
N VAL A 579 -12.81 -6.82 -5.35
CA VAL A 579 -12.17 -7.82 -4.49
C VAL A 579 -11.80 -7.24 -3.12
N THR A 580 -11.26 -6.02 -3.05
CA THR A 580 -10.94 -5.41 -1.75
C THR A 580 -12.18 -4.97 -0.98
N ALA A 581 -13.23 -4.48 -1.67
CA ALA A 581 -14.49 -4.12 -1.05
C ALA A 581 -15.20 -5.32 -0.40
N TYR A 582 -15.31 -6.45 -1.12
CA TYR A 582 -15.77 -7.71 -0.52
C TYR A 582 -14.85 -8.18 0.62
N GLY A 583 -13.52 -8.01 0.49
CA GLY A 583 -12.57 -8.33 1.56
C GLY A 583 -12.87 -7.58 2.86
N ARG A 584 -13.10 -6.26 2.78
CA ARG A 584 -13.48 -5.44 3.95
C ARG A 584 -14.84 -5.84 4.52
N LYS A 585 -15.83 -6.20 3.67
CA LYS A 585 -17.14 -6.72 4.10
C LYS A 585 -17.01 -8.01 4.92
N TYR A 586 -16.28 -9.02 4.44
CA TYR A 586 -16.23 -10.32 5.11
C TYR A 586 -15.36 -10.31 6.37
N ILE A 587 -14.29 -9.51 6.42
CA ILE A 587 -13.54 -9.28 7.67
C ILE A 587 -14.46 -8.62 8.73
N GLN A 588 -15.27 -7.63 8.35
CA GLN A 588 -16.24 -6.99 9.24
C GLN A 588 -17.27 -8.00 9.79
N GLN A 589 -17.87 -8.82 8.92
CA GLN A 589 -18.83 -9.86 9.31
C GLN A 589 -18.24 -10.80 10.38
N VAL A 590 -17.00 -11.26 10.20
CA VAL A 590 -16.31 -12.10 11.18
C VAL A 590 -16.07 -11.37 12.52
N MET A 591 -15.68 -10.09 12.49
CA MET A 591 -15.49 -9.31 13.71
C MET A 591 -16.78 -9.15 14.53
N ASP A 592 -17.91 -8.91 13.87
CA ASP A 592 -19.17 -8.62 14.56
C ASP A 592 -19.87 -9.87 15.08
N GLU A 593 -19.72 -11.03 14.42
CA GLU A 593 -20.11 -12.32 14.98
C GLU A 593 -19.19 -12.73 16.16
N ALA A 594 -17.87 -12.51 16.09
CA ALA A 594 -16.94 -12.87 17.16
C ALA A 594 -17.26 -12.17 18.49
N ARG A 595 -17.70 -10.91 18.41
CA ARG A 595 -18.16 -10.11 19.55
C ARG A 595 -19.40 -10.68 20.22
N LYS A 596 -20.27 -11.41 19.50
CA LYS A 596 -21.47 -12.05 20.06
C LYS A 596 -21.13 -13.28 20.92
N VAL A 597 -19.96 -13.89 20.72
CA VAL A 597 -19.49 -15.09 21.43
C VAL A 597 -18.35 -14.78 22.43
N ASN A 598 -18.28 -13.52 22.91
CA ASN A 598 -17.33 -13.05 23.92
C ASN A 598 -15.82 -13.19 23.57
N PHE A 599 -15.44 -13.18 22.29
CA PHE A 599 -14.03 -12.98 21.93
C PHE A 599 -13.65 -11.49 22.00
N ASN A 600 -12.64 -11.16 22.81
CA ASN A 600 -12.08 -9.81 22.88
C ASN A 600 -11.14 -9.59 21.69
N VAL A 601 -11.44 -8.60 20.84
CA VAL A 601 -10.66 -8.31 19.62
C VAL A 601 -9.52 -7.35 19.96
N ILE A 602 -8.27 -7.84 19.88
CA ILE A 602 -7.03 -7.18 20.38
C ILE A 602 -6.49 -6.07 19.43
N TYR A 603 -7.31 -5.63 18.46
CA TYR A 603 -6.87 -4.81 17.33
C TYR A 603 -8.08 -3.87 16.98
N GLY A 604 -7.98 -2.53 17.16
CA GLY A 604 -9.01 -1.51 16.89
C GLY A 604 -8.73 -0.06 17.34
N ASP A 605 -9.19 0.94 16.57
CA ASP A 605 -8.76 2.37 16.61
C ASP A 605 -9.94 3.37 16.40
N SER A 606 -10.04 4.52 17.12
CA SER A 606 -11.22 5.45 17.06
C SER A 606 -11.10 6.83 17.79
N LEU A 607 -12.13 7.71 17.63
CA LEU A 607 -12.35 9.06 18.23
C LEU A 607 -13.64 9.13 19.10
N PRO A 608 -13.84 10.07 20.06
CA PRO A 608 -15.11 10.22 20.80
C PRO A 608 -16.27 10.89 20.02
N TYR A 609 -17.50 10.77 20.56
CA TYR A 609 -18.74 11.31 19.96
C TYR A 609 -18.67 12.81 19.59
N ASP A 610 -18.05 13.63 20.45
CA ASP A 610 -18.08 15.11 20.35
C ASP A 610 -17.15 15.71 19.29
N ARG A 611 -16.32 14.88 18.62
CA ARG A 611 -15.37 15.36 17.62
C ARG A 611 -16.10 15.84 16.39
N TYR A 612 -15.71 17.02 15.92
CA TYR A 612 -16.25 17.59 14.70
C TYR A 612 -15.39 17.19 13.50
N ILE A 613 -16.06 16.95 12.38
CA ILE A 613 -15.49 16.66 11.07
C ILE A 613 -16.15 17.61 10.05
N PHE A 614 -15.41 18.07 9.05
CA PHE A 614 -15.98 18.91 8.00
C PHE A 614 -16.65 18.05 6.93
N ILE A 615 -17.97 18.18 6.81
CA ILE A 615 -18.77 17.48 5.82
C ILE A 615 -19.09 18.43 4.66
N LYS A 616 -18.79 18.00 3.43
CA LYS A 616 -19.42 18.50 2.22
C LYS A 616 -20.58 17.57 1.85
N PHE A 617 -21.73 18.14 1.50
CA PHE A 617 -22.92 17.42 1.05
C PHE A 617 -23.00 17.40 -0.49
N ASN A 618 -23.76 16.45 -1.04
CA ASN A 618 -24.00 16.28 -2.48
C ASN A 618 -24.55 17.54 -3.16
N ASN A 619 -25.34 18.34 -2.43
CA ASN A 619 -25.87 19.62 -2.91
C ASN A 619 -24.83 20.75 -2.96
N GLY A 620 -23.58 20.49 -2.56
CA GLY A 620 -22.44 21.42 -2.55
C GLY A 620 -22.21 22.16 -1.22
N ASP A 621 -23.07 22.02 -0.22
CA ASP A 621 -22.94 22.72 1.06
C ASP A 621 -21.84 22.13 1.93
N ILE A 622 -21.18 22.97 2.75
CA ILE A 622 -20.09 22.56 3.64
C ILE A 622 -20.44 23.01 5.07
N MET A 623 -20.28 22.15 6.07
CA MET A 623 -20.40 22.53 7.48
C MET A 623 -19.63 21.55 8.40
N PRO A 624 -19.23 21.98 9.61
CA PRO A 624 -18.74 21.06 10.62
C PRO A 624 -19.92 20.29 11.25
N VAL A 625 -19.77 18.97 11.42
CA VAL A 625 -20.76 18.04 12.00
C VAL A 625 -20.06 17.17 13.03
N LYS A 626 -20.71 16.78 14.14
CA LYS A 626 -20.11 15.83 15.09
C LYS A 626 -20.13 14.41 14.53
N ILE A 627 -19.04 13.65 14.73
CA ILE A 627 -18.92 12.27 14.22
C ILE A 627 -19.98 11.35 14.82
N GLY A 628 -20.34 11.55 16.10
CA GLY A 628 -21.44 10.82 16.75
C GLY A 628 -22.82 11.15 16.18
N GLU A 629 -23.10 12.44 15.92
CA GLU A 629 -24.36 12.88 15.28
C GLU A 629 -24.47 12.35 13.84
N LEU A 630 -23.33 12.18 13.15
CA LEU A 630 -23.27 11.56 11.84
C LEU A 630 -23.52 10.04 11.91
N TYR A 631 -23.01 9.35 12.93
CA TYR A 631 -23.37 7.95 13.20
C TYR A 631 -24.87 7.82 13.48
N ASP A 632 -25.42 8.60 14.41
CA ASP A 632 -26.85 8.49 14.79
C ASP A 632 -27.82 8.79 13.65
N LYS A 633 -27.38 9.51 12.61
CA LYS A 633 -28.16 9.75 11.38
C LYS A 633 -28.10 8.62 10.35
N TYR A 634 -27.05 7.80 10.36
CA TYR A 634 -26.74 6.81 9.29
C TYR A 634 -26.45 5.39 9.81
N LYS A 635 -26.67 5.12 11.11
CA LYS A 635 -26.54 3.79 11.74
C LYS A 635 -27.55 2.76 11.22
N ASP A 636 -28.70 3.21 10.72
CA ASP A 636 -29.83 2.38 10.29
C ASP A 636 -29.87 2.19 8.75
N THR A 637 -28.77 2.47 8.03
CA THR A 637 -28.68 2.30 6.57
C THR A 637 -27.66 1.23 6.18
N ASP A 638 -28.15 0.09 5.65
CA ASP A 638 -27.35 -1.09 5.23
C ASP A 638 -26.43 -0.86 4.00
N THR A 639 -26.22 0.39 3.57
CA THR A 639 -25.49 0.73 2.34
C THR A 639 -24.61 1.96 2.54
N ASN A 640 -23.57 2.11 1.70
CA ASN A 640 -22.68 3.27 1.67
C ASN A 640 -23.44 4.61 1.82
N ILE A 641 -22.89 5.53 2.62
CA ILE A 641 -23.54 6.83 2.90
C ILE A 641 -23.39 7.78 1.69
N ASN A 642 -24.23 7.55 0.68
CA ASN A 642 -24.21 8.28 -0.58
C ASN A 642 -24.41 9.78 -0.38
N GLY A 643 -23.46 10.57 -0.87
CA GLY A 643 -23.60 12.03 -0.96
C GLY A 643 -23.12 12.84 0.25
N ILE A 644 -22.26 12.27 1.10
CA ILE A 644 -21.46 13.03 2.06
C ILE A 644 -19.96 12.76 1.88
N PHE A 645 -19.14 13.79 2.10
CA PHE A 645 -17.70 13.76 1.87
C PHE A 645 -16.99 14.42 3.05
N THR A 646 -15.92 13.81 3.56
CA THR A 646 -15.05 14.40 4.60
C THR A 646 -13.77 14.98 3.99
N LEU A 647 -13.08 15.87 4.69
CA LEU A 647 -11.72 16.28 4.33
C LEU A 647 -10.75 15.11 4.58
N ALA A 648 -9.88 14.86 3.60
CA ALA A 648 -8.80 13.88 3.67
C ALA A 648 -7.56 14.37 2.89
N MET A 649 -6.40 13.76 3.16
CA MET A 649 -5.13 14.04 2.47
C MET A 649 -4.81 12.90 1.51
N ASP A 650 -4.65 13.22 0.22
CA ASP A 650 -4.35 12.23 -0.81
C ASP A 650 -2.86 11.84 -0.89
N LYS A 651 -2.53 10.93 -1.81
CA LYS A 651 -1.17 10.39 -2.00
C LYS A 651 -0.19 11.43 -2.57
N ASN A 652 -0.71 12.48 -3.20
CA ASN A 652 0.03 13.65 -3.67
C ASN A 652 0.12 14.77 -2.61
N LYS A 653 -0.45 14.52 -1.41
CA LYS A 653 -0.54 15.42 -0.24
C LYS A 653 -1.45 16.65 -0.44
N LYS A 654 -2.30 16.63 -1.46
CA LYS A 654 -3.37 17.62 -1.60
C LYS A 654 -4.50 17.31 -0.63
N ILE A 655 -5.24 18.34 -0.25
CA ILE A 655 -6.41 18.22 0.64
C ILE A 655 -7.68 18.39 -0.19
N THR A 656 -8.51 17.36 -0.18
CA THR A 656 -9.76 17.32 -0.95
C THR A 656 -10.88 16.69 -0.12
N PHE A 657 -12.12 17.02 -0.48
CA PHE A 657 -13.30 16.32 0.05
C PHE A 657 -13.43 14.96 -0.63
N LYS A 658 -13.54 13.88 0.15
CA LYS A 658 -13.55 12.48 -0.30
C LYS A 658 -14.77 11.75 0.29
N PRO A 659 -15.46 10.87 -0.47
CA PRO A 659 -16.67 10.21 0.00
C PRO A 659 -16.45 9.46 1.32
N ILE A 660 -17.37 9.62 2.27
CA ILE A 660 -17.46 8.72 3.42
C ILE A 660 -18.22 7.47 2.95
N ILE A 661 -17.64 6.30 3.15
CA ILE A 661 -18.30 5.02 2.88
C ILE A 661 -19.24 4.69 4.04
N ARG A 662 -18.78 4.78 5.29
CA ARG A 662 -19.57 4.57 6.51
C ARG A 662 -18.95 5.26 7.72
N VAL A 663 -19.79 5.57 8.72
CA VAL A 663 -19.37 5.91 10.09
C VAL A 663 -19.45 4.64 10.92
N ILE A 664 -18.38 4.31 11.64
CA ILE A 664 -18.26 3.11 12.47
C ILE A 664 -18.36 3.53 13.94
N ARG A 665 -18.94 2.69 14.81
CA ARG A 665 -18.97 2.88 16.27
C ARG A 665 -18.42 1.65 16.98
N HIS A 666 -17.54 1.87 17.94
CA HIS A 666 -16.89 0.86 18.77
C HIS A 666 -17.17 1.12 20.25
N ASN A 667 -17.17 0.06 21.07
CA ASN A 667 -17.26 0.14 22.52
C ASN A 667 -15.84 0.27 23.10
N TYR A 668 -15.60 1.24 23.99
CA TYR A 668 -14.29 1.53 24.56
C TYR A 668 -14.40 2.05 25.99
N ASN A 669 -13.87 1.30 26.95
CA ASN A 669 -13.95 1.62 28.39
C ASN A 669 -12.69 2.32 28.94
N GLY A 670 -11.69 2.61 28.09
CA GLY A 670 -10.46 3.28 28.51
C GLY A 670 -10.56 4.81 28.56
N LYS A 671 -9.47 5.45 28.99
CA LYS A 671 -9.30 6.91 28.90
C LYS A 671 -8.88 7.32 27.49
N LEU A 672 -9.25 8.53 27.08
CA LEU A 672 -8.84 9.14 25.81
C LEU A 672 -7.65 10.08 26.03
N LEU A 673 -6.89 10.34 24.97
CA LEU A 673 -5.86 11.38 24.94
C LEU A 673 -6.35 12.60 24.16
N LYS A 674 -6.42 13.74 24.84
CA LYS A 674 -6.62 15.06 24.24
C LYS A 674 -5.25 15.69 23.97
N ILE A 675 -4.86 15.73 22.71
CA ILE A 675 -3.57 16.24 22.24
C ILE A 675 -3.75 17.71 21.84
N ILE A 676 -3.18 18.63 22.62
CA ILE A 676 -3.32 20.08 22.41
C ILE A 676 -2.08 20.63 21.69
N THR A 677 -2.29 21.22 20.52
CA THR A 677 -1.23 21.80 19.68
C THR A 677 -1.27 23.33 19.69
N LYS A 678 -0.34 23.97 18.97
CA LYS A 678 -0.43 25.41 18.71
C LYS A 678 -1.68 25.84 17.91
N TYR A 679 -2.28 24.95 17.12
CA TYR A 679 -3.31 25.29 16.13
C TYR A 679 -4.70 24.70 16.42
N GLY A 680 -4.89 24.02 17.55
CA GLY A 680 -6.14 23.35 17.95
C GLY A 680 -5.84 22.11 18.80
N SER A 681 -6.85 21.28 19.09
CA SER A 681 -6.66 20.02 19.82
C SER A 681 -7.51 18.88 19.24
N THR A 682 -6.93 17.69 19.12
CA THR A 682 -7.67 16.46 18.76
C THR A 682 -7.83 15.58 20.00
N ILE A 683 -8.89 14.76 20.04
CA ILE A 683 -9.11 13.78 21.11
C ILE A 683 -9.35 12.43 20.47
N VAL A 684 -8.60 11.42 20.90
CA VAL A 684 -8.47 10.10 20.26
C VAL A 684 -8.25 9.01 21.31
N THR A 685 -8.42 7.73 20.97
CA THR A 685 -7.90 6.66 21.85
C THR A 685 -6.36 6.75 21.94
N PRO A 686 -5.73 6.33 23.06
CA PRO A 686 -4.27 6.37 23.24
C PRO A 686 -3.49 5.58 22.18
N GLN A 687 -4.14 4.60 21.55
CA GLN A 687 -3.61 3.76 20.48
C GLN A 687 -3.66 4.44 19.11
N HIS A 688 -4.52 5.45 18.91
CA HIS A 688 -4.89 5.91 17.57
C HIS A 688 -3.73 6.48 16.76
N ALA A 689 -3.57 5.97 15.55
CA ALA A 689 -2.51 6.42 14.66
C ALA A 689 -2.81 7.81 14.06
N VAL A 690 -2.05 8.83 14.46
CA VAL A 690 -2.15 10.19 13.91
C VAL A 690 -0.95 10.51 13.02
N TYR A 691 -1.12 11.43 12.08
CA TYR A 691 -0.03 11.83 11.18
C TYR A 691 0.87 12.89 11.84
N SER A 692 2.17 12.60 11.87
CA SER A 692 3.25 13.42 12.45
C SER A 692 4.38 13.63 11.44
N PHE A 693 5.29 14.58 11.70
CA PHE A 693 6.39 14.92 10.78
C PHE A 693 7.78 14.58 11.32
N ASN A 694 8.43 13.59 10.71
CA ASN A 694 9.80 13.23 11.06
C ASN A 694 10.78 14.25 10.44
N HIS A 695 11.30 15.15 11.28
CA HIS A 695 12.29 16.16 10.89
C HIS A 695 13.60 15.56 10.35
N LYS A 696 14.06 14.42 10.90
CA LYS A 696 15.33 13.77 10.47
C LYS A 696 15.23 13.20 9.06
N THR A 697 14.09 12.64 8.67
CA THR A 697 13.89 12.03 7.35
C THR A 697 13.14 12.94 6.36
N ASN A 698 12.71 14.12 6.79
CA ASN A 698 11.86 15.07 6.04
C ASN A 698 10.61 14.41 5.41
N LYS A 699 9.98 13.48 6.14
CA LYS A 699 8.80 12.70 5.70
C LYS A 699 7.68 12.79 6.74
N ILE A 700 6.44 12.73 6.24
CA ILE A 700 5.27 12.45 7.09
C ILE A 700 5.34 10.97 7.50
N CYS A 701 4.98 10.67 8.75
CA CYS A 701 4.88 9.33 9.30
C CYS A 701 3.63 9.22 10.19
N LEU A 702 3.14 8.00 10.41
CA LEU A 702 2.16 7.72 11.45
C LEU A 702 2.88 7.56 12.78
N VAL A 703 2.28 8.11 13.84
CA VAL A 703 2.72 7.96 15.24
C VAL A 703 1.46 7.80 16.08
N ASP A 704 1.46 6.81 16.96
CA ASP A 704 0.29 6.48 17.77
C ASP A 704 0.14 7.50 18.91
N ALA A 705 -1.09 7.87 19.26
CA ALA A 705 -1.40 9.02 20.11
C ALA A 705 -0.61 9.08 21.43
N LYS A 706 -0.32 7.93 22.06
CA LYS A 706 0.47 7.82 23.31
C LYS A 706 1.99 7.80 23.14
N GLU A 707 2.51 7.66 21.93
CA GLU A 707 3.96 7.81 21.67
C GLU A 707 4.37 9.30 21.55
N LEU A 708 3.39 10.17 21.27
CA LEU A 708 3.56 11.62 21.14
C LEU A 708 3.95 12.29 22.46
N LYS A 709 4.84 13.28 22.37
CA LYS A 709 5.34 14.07 23.49
C LYS A 709 5.23 15.56 23.16
N LYS A 710 5.28 16.40 24.21
CA LYS A 710 5.28 17.86 24.06
C LYS A 710 6.46 18.30 23.20
N GLY A 711 6.18 19.02 22.12
CA GLY A 711 7.13 19.41 21.08
C GLY A 711 7.02 18.62 19.77
N ASP A 712 6.36 17.46 19.75
CA ASP A 712 6.22 16.69 18.51
C ASP A 712 5.29 17.39 17.49
N PRO A 713 5.59 17.33 16.17
CA PRO A 713 4.85 18.07 15.14
C PRO A 713 3.76 17.23 14.46
N LEU A 714 2.49 17.43 14.82
CA LEU A 714 1.38 16.83 14.08
C LEU A 714 1.14 17.50 12.71
N ILE A 715 0.50 16.78 11.78
CA ILE A 715 0.07 17.34 10.51
C ILE A 715 -1.24 18.12 10.69
N SER A 716 -1.13 19.45 10.65
CA SER A 716 -2.28 20.37 10.58
C SER A 716 -2.47 20.82 9.13
N LEU A 717 -3.65 20.59 8.58
CA LEU A 717 -4.01 20.96 7.21
C LEU A 717 -4.33 22.46 7.03
N THR A 718 -4.14 22.97 5.81
CA THR A 718 -4.36 24.36 5.37
C THR A 718 -4.62 24.46 3.86
N ASN A 719 -5.47 25.38 3.40
CA ASN A 719 -5.84 25.57 1.99
C ASN A 719 -6.52 24.33 1.33
N PRO A 720 -7.56 23.71 1.91
CA PRO A 720 -8.32 22.69 1.21
C PRO A 720 -8.98 23.25 -0.06
N GLU A 721 -9.09 22.42 -1.10
CA GLU A 721 -9.72 22.82 -2.35
C GLU A 721 -11.25 22.92 -2.18
N ILE A 722 -11.80 24.13 -2.40
CA ILE A 722 -13.23 24.43 -2.22
C ILE A 722 -13.81 24.91 -3.55
N THR A 723 -14.62 24.06 -4.19
CA THR A 723 -15.54 24.46 -5.26
C THR A 723 -16.56 25.45 -4.69
N ALA A 724 -16.63 26.66 -5.23
CA ALA A 724 -17.63 27.65 -4.80
C ALA A 724 -19.02 27.26 -5.32
N LYS A 725 -20.02 27.24 -4.42
CA LYS A 725 -21.45 27.16 -4.74
C LYS A 725 -22.12 28.52 -4.63
N TYR A 726 -21.75 29.32 -3.63
CA TYR A 726 -22.34 30.62 -3.35
C TYR A 726 -21.45 31.74 -3.89
N MET A 727 -21.78 32.22 -5.09
CA MET A 727 -21.15 33.37 -5.73
C MET A 727 -21.83 34.67 -5.26
N GLY A 728 -21.22 35.82 -5.55
CA GLY A 728 -21.91 37.10 -5.50
C GLY A 728 -23.24 37.06 -6.26
N GLU A 729 -24.21 37.84 -5.79
CA GLU A 729 -25.57 37.92 -6.33
C GLU A 729 -26.47 36.70 -6.07
N TYR A 730 -26.00 35.65 -5.38
CA TYR A 730 -26.86 34.52 -4.98
C TYR A 730 -28.05 34.99 -4.13
N ILE A 731 -29.28 34.64 -4.53
CA ILE A 731 -30.52 35.09 -3.87
C ILE A 731 -31.04 34.02 -2.91
N PHE A 732 -31.19 34.37 -1.63
CA PHE A 732 -32.00 33.59 -0.69
C PHE A 732 -33.47 34.03 -0.76
N ASP A 733 -34.40 33.10 -1.02
CA ASP A 733 -35.83 33.35 -0.83
C ASP A 733 -36.23 32.98 0.60
N VAL A 734 -36.58 33.97 1.41
CA VAL A 734 -36.92 33.81 2.84
C VAL A 734 -38.14 32.91 3.07
N VAL A 735 -39.03 32.69 2.09
CA VAL A 735 -40.14 31.71 2.25
C VAL A 735 -39.74 30.27 1.90
N GLU A 736 -38.53 30.05 1.39
CA GLU A 736 -37.94 28.71 1.16
C GLU A 736 -36.88 28.34 2.23
N MET A 737 -36.52 29.27 3.12
CA MET A 737 -35.59 29.04 4.24
C MET A 737 -36.30 28.43 5.46
N ASP A 738 -35.62 27.56 6.21
CA ASP A 738 -36.09 27.18 7.54
C ASP A 738 -35.91 28.34 8.54
N MET A 739 -37.03 28.86 9.01
CA MET A 739 -37.18 29.96 9.95
C MET A 739 -37.56 29.46 11.35
N GLY A 740 -37.38 28.15 11.61
CA GLY A 740 -37.61 27.47 12.88
C GLY A 740 -39.10 27.39 13.24
N GLU A 741 -39.41 27.70 14.50
CA GLU A 741 -40.81 27.78 14.98
C GLU A 741 -41.68 28.73 14.15
N TYR A 742 -41.07 29.76 13.54
CA TYR A 742 -41.77 30.78 12.75
C TYR A 742 -42.05 30.35 11.30
N SER A 743 -41.50 29.23 10.82
CA SER A 743 -41.70 28.72 9.44
C SER A 743 -43.19 28.54 9.08
N LYS A 744 -44.06 28.31 10.08
CA LYS A 744 -45.53 28.20 9.92
C LYS A 744 -46.28 29.53 9.98
N GLU A 745 -45.64 30.63 10.36
CA GLU A 745 -46.22 31.98 10.46
C GLU A 745 -45.80 32.91 9.30
N LEU A 746 -44.92 32.45 8.41
CA LEU A 746 -44.56 33.13 7.16
C LEU A 746 -45.63 32.92 6.10
N SER A 747 -46.01 33.98 5.39
CA SER A 747 -46.94 33.89 4.24
C SER A 747 -46.75 35.02 3.24
N LEU A 748 -47.04 34.72 1.97
CA LEU A 748 -47.13 35.70 0.89
C LEU A 748 -48.60 36.15 0.78
N TYR A 749 -48.85 37.44 0.93
CA TYR A 749 -50.17 38.06 0.78
C TYR A 749 -50.24 38.72 -0.60
N SER A 750 -51.37 38.55 -1.32
CA SER A 750 -51.53 39.12 -2.67
C SER A 750 -51.70 40.64 -2.68
N ASP A 751 -52.35 41.17 -1.65
CA ASP A 751 -52.93 42.51 -1.70
C ASP A 751 -52.15 43.47 -0.80
N ASN A 752 -51.83 44.67 -1.32
CA ASN A 752 -51.27 45.78 -0.53
C ASN A 752 -52.32 46.50 0.34
N LEU A 753 -53.56 45.99 0.42
CA LEU A 753 -54.68 46.61 1.13
C LEU A 753 -54.59 46.40 2.64
N SER A 754 -54.25 47.48 3.37
CA SER A 754 -54.27 47.52 4.83
C SER A 754 -55.69 47.70 5.38
N PHE A 755 -56.35 46.60 5.73
CA PHE A 755 -57.67 46.66 6.38
C PHE A 755 -57.57 47.33 7.76
N PRO A 756 -58.26 48.47 7.99
CA PRO A 756 -58.14 49.20 9.24
C PRO A 756 -58.81 48.41 10.37
N SER A 757 -58.25 48.53 11.58
CA SER A 757 -58.76 47.87 12.78
C SER A 757 -59.98 48.61 13.35
N LYS A 758 -61.06 48.64 12.56
CA LYS A 758 -62.37 49.23 12.91
C LYS A 758 -63.48 48.41 12.26
N HIS A 759 -64.72 48.64 12.70
CA HIS A 759 -65.89 48.18 11.97
C HIS A 759 -66.05 48.94 10.63
N GLY A 760 -66.49 48.21 9.61
CA GLY A 760 -66.82 48.73 8.28
C GLY A 760 -67.26 47.61 7.34
N GLU A 761 -67.78 47.97 6.18
CA GLU A 761 -68.21 47.00 5.16
C GLU A 761 -67.00 46.27 4.56
N CYS A 762 -66.96 44.94 4.70
CA CYS A 762 -65.93 44.13 4.08
C CYS A 762 -66.09 44.17 2.55
N PRO A 763 -65.07 44.62 1.78
CA PRO A 763 -65.24 44.78 0.34
C PRO A 763 -65.45 43.46 -0.42
N TYR A 764 -65.10 42.32 0.19
CA TYR A 764 -65.21 40.98 -0.41
C TYR A 764 -66.56 40.29 -0.16
N CYS A 765 -67.14 40.41 1.05
CA CYS A 765 -68.40 39.75 1.42
C CYS A 765 -69.55 40.69 1.76
N LYS A 766 -69.32 42.02 1.72
CA LYS A 766 -70.32 43.07 1.95
C LYS A 766 -70.96 43.11 3.34
N GLN A 767 -70.45 42.32 4.29
CA GLN A 767 -70.87 42.36 5.69
C GLN A 767 -70.19 43.50 6.45
N ASN A 768 -70.92 44.17 7.35
CA ASN A 768 -70.39 45.27 8.16
C ASN A 768 -69.78 44.75 9.48
N VAL A 769 -68.45 44.66 9.51
CA VAL A 769 -67.69 43.79 10.43
C VAL A 769 -66.36 44.44 10.83
N HIS A 770 -65.69 43.95 11.87
CA HIS A 770 -64.33 44.39 12.19
C HIS A 770 -63.35 43.88 11.11
N LEU A 771 -62.94 44.78 10.22
CA LEU A 771 -62.42 44.42 8.89
C LEU A 771 -61.19 43.51 8.92
N SER A 772 -60.18 43.88 9.69
CA SER A 772 -58.89 43.17 9.75
C SER A 772 -59.04 41.73 10.26
N SER A 773 -59.85 41.51 11.29
CA SER A 773 -60.07 40.18 11.88
C SER A 773 -61.10 39.35 11.10
N HIS A 774 -62.10 39.97 10.48
CA HIS A 774 -63.06 39.24 9.63
C HIS A 774 -62.38 38.69 8.37
N VAL A 775 -61.59 39.51 7.65
CA VAL A 775 -60.82 39.03 6.48
C VAL A 775 -59.84 37.92 6.90
N TYR A 776 -59.21 38.06 8.07
CA TYR A 776 -58.35 37.03 8.66
C TYR A 776 -59.08 35.76 9.17
N LEU A 777 -60.42 35.70 9.17
CA LEU A 777 -61.17 34.51 9.60
C LEU A 777 -62.09 33.92 8.52
N LYS A 778 -62.68 34.74 7.66
CA LYS A 778 -63.66 34.32 6.65
C LYS A 778 -63.15 34.37 5.21
N HIS A 779 -61.98 34.96 4.97
CA HIS A 779 -61.32 34.99 3.66
C HIS A 779 -59.91 34.35 3.67
N PRO A 780 -59.77 33.04 3.98
CA PRO A 780 -58.49 32.33 3.89
C PRO A 780 -57.93 32.24 2.46
N GLU A 781 -58.79 32.19 1.44
CA GLU A 781 -58.41 32.14 0.02
C GLU A 781 -57.60 33.38 -0.41
N ARG A 782 -57.90 34.56 0.17
CA ARG A 782 -57.15 35.81 -0.05
C ARG A 782 -55.77 35.84 0.63
N ARG A 783 -55.42 34.80 1.40
CA ARG A 783 -54.09 34.60 2.00
C ARG A 783 -53.25 33.53 1.30
N GLN A 784 -53.77 32.91 0.23
CA GLN A 784 -53.03 31.99 -0.61
C GLN A 784 -52.93 32.52 -2.04
N ALA A 785 -51.92 33.36 -2.28
CA ALA A 785 -51.45 33.64 -3.63
C ALA A 785 -49.93 33.49 -3.68
N TYR A 786 -49.47 32.35 -4.20
CA TYR A 786 -48.06 32.12 -4.56
C TYR A 786 -47.68 32.89 -5.84
N LYS A 787 -47.84 34.22 -5.82
CA LYS A 787 -47.18 35.10 -6.80
C LYS A 787 -45.68 35.11 -6.47
N LYS A 788 -44.88 34.39 -7.26
CA LYS A 788 -43.40 34.46 -7.22
C LYS A 788 -42.89 35.90 -7.40
N GLU A 789 -43.68 36.74 -8.06
CA GLU A 789 -43.48 38.18 -8.27
C GLU A 789 -43.36 39.03 -7.00
N SER A 790 -43.88 38.61 -5.83
CA SER A 790 -43.84 39.45 -4.62
C SER A 790 -42.40 39.59 -4.09
N SER A 791 -41.89 40.82 -4.07
CA SER A 791 -40.57 41.18 -3.53
C SER A 791 -40.49 41.20 -2.00
N PHE A 792 -41.62 41.03 -1.30
CA PHE A 792 -41.70 41.06 0.16
C PHE A 792 -42.50 39.89 0.73
N ALA A 793 -42.12 39.45 1.93
CA ALA A 793 -42.82 38.47 2.74
C ALA A 793 -43.39 39.13 4.00
N TRP A 794 -44.50 38.58 4.50
CA TRP A 794 -45.12 39.03 5.74
C TRP A 794 -45.12 37.90 6.77
N VAL A 795 -44.95 38.28 8.03
CA VAL A 795 -44.99 37.36 9.17
C VAL A 795 -45.69 38.04 10.33
N GLY A 796 -46.52 37.29 11.04
CA GLY A 796 -47.17 37.75 12.26
C GLY A 796 -48.13 36.72 12.83
N GLY A 797 -47.82 36.22 14.03
CA GLY A 797 -48.74 35.43 14.83
C GLY A 797 -50.02 36.19 15.22
N LYS A 798 -51.01 35.42 15.69
CA LYS A 798 -52.46 35.75 15.79
C LYS A 798 -52.86 37.12 16.39
N ASN A 799 -51.99 37.75 17.20
CA ASN A 799 -52.23 39.03 17.88
C ASN A 799 -51.13 40.10 17.62
N ALA A 800 -50.21 39.88 16.67
CA ALA A 800 -49.08 40.78 16.42
C ALA A 800 -49.32 41.71 15.21
N LYS A 801 -48.79 42.95 15.27
CA LYS A 801 -48.68 43.79 14.06
C LYS A 801 -47.75 43.09 13.07
N THR A 802 -48.29 42.67 11.92
CA THR A 802 -47.53 42.05 10.83
C THR A 802 -46.38 42.95 10.41
N ARG A 803 -45.18 42.39 10.26
CA ARG A 803 -44.00 43.13 9.80
C ARG A 803 -43.57 42.62 8.44
N LYS A 804 -43.50 43.55 7.48
CA LYS A 804 -42.98 43.35 6.14
C LYS A 804 -41.47 43.17 6.21
N ILE A 805 -40.94 42.17 5.51
CA ILE A 805 -39.51 42.01 5.26
C ILE A 805 -39.28 41.76 3.76
N PRO A 806 -38.08 42.04 3.22
CA PRO A 806 -37.74 41.61 1.87
C PRO A 806 -37.84 40.09 1.81
N ARG A 807 -38.45 39.59 0.74
CA ARG A 807 -38.50 38.16 0.45
C ARG A 807 -37.15 37.67 -0.03
N TYR A 808 -36.55 38.42 -0.94
CA TYR A 808 -35.29 38.05 -1.59
C TYR A 808 -34.12 38.78 -0.91
N TRP A 809 -33.15 38.01 -0.42
CA TRP A 809 -31.93 38.52 0.19
C TRP A 809 -30.71 38.11 -0.62
N THR A 810 -30.14 39.08 -1.33
CA THR A 810 -28.93 38.88 -2.13
C THR A 810 -27.69 38.75 -1.25
N LEU A 811 -26.90 37.70 -1.49
CA LEU A 811 -25.57 37.51 -0.94
C LEU A 811 -24.58 38.42 -1.69
N ASP A 812 -24.48 39.64 -1.21
CA ASP A 812 -23.49 40.62 -1.61
C ASP A 812 -22.41 40.80 -0.52
N LYS A 813 -21.42 41.64 -0.83
CA LYS A 813 -20.33 41.99 0.10
C LYS A 813 -20.87 42.60 1.41
N ASP A 814 -21.94 43.38 1.34
CA ASP A 814 -22.54 44.01 2.52
C ASP A 814 -23.24 42.98 3.43
N LEU A 815 -23.99 42.02 2.87
CA LEU A 815 -24.58 40.93 3.65
C LEU A 815 -23.49 40.01 4.23
N ALA A 816 -22.46 39.68 3.46
CA ALA A 816 -21.32 38.88 3.95
C ALA A 816 -20.62 39.58 5.13
N TRP A 817 -20.28 40.86 4.98
CA TRP A 817 -19.67 41.68 6.05
C TRP A 817 -20.60 41.78 7.27
N LEU A 818 -21.89 42.02 7.07
CA LEU A 818 -22.87 42.16 8.15
C LEU A 818 -23.05 40.85 8.95
N LEU A 819 -23.04 39.69 8.29
CA LEU A 819 -23.10 38.39 8.95
C LEU A 819 -21.82 38.08 9.73
N GLY A 820 -20.66 38.50 9.21
CA GLY A 820 -19.38 38.47 9.93
C GLY A 820 -19.42 39.34 11.19
N PHE A 821 -19.88 40.59 11.04
CA PHE A 821 -20.02 41.53 12.14
C PHE A 821 -21.09 41.08 13.16
N TYR A 822 -22.15 40.38 12.74
CA TYR A 822 -23.07 39.70 13.66
C TYR A 822 -22.33 38.62 14.47
N CYS A 823 -21.51 37.80 13.82
CA CYS A 823 -20.77 36.74 14.51
C CYS A 823 -19.83 37.31 15.58
N ALA A 824 -19.29 38.52 15.39
CA ALA A 824 -18.59 39.27 16.43
C ALA A 824 -19.54 39.94 17.45
N GLU A 825 -20.17 41.05 17.10
CA GLU A 825 -20.88 42.00 17.99
C GLU A 825 -22.42 41.95 17.92
N GLY A 826 -22.96 41.09 17.06
CA GLY A 826 -24.40 40.85 16.95
C GLY A 826 -24.97 39.98 18.07
N SER A 827 -26.27 40.12 18.33
CA SER A 827 -27.02 39.28 19.25
C SER A 827 -28.51 39.26 18.89
N VAL A 828 -29.15 38.11 19.09
CA VAL A 828 -30.60 37.97 19.10
C VAL A 828 -31.07 37.76 20.53
N SER A 829 -32.05 38.57 20.93
CA SER A 829 -32.88 38.37 22.13
C SER A 829 -34.29 38.00 21.70
N ASP A 830 -34.80 36.90 22.21
CA ASP A 830 -36.20 36.49 22.06
C ASP A 830 -36.63 35.91 23.41
N VAL A 831 -37.60 36.58 24.04
CA VAL A 831 -38.03 36.38 25.43
C VAL A 831 -39.53 36.66 25.52
N LEU A 832 -40.28 35.78 26.16
CA LEU A 832 -41.67 36.02 26.53
C LEU A 832 -41.74 36.86 27.82
N THR A 833 -42.43 37.99 27.79
CA THR A 833 -42.59 38.89 28.94
C THR A 833 -44.07 39.06 29.31
N LYS A 834 -44.36 39.63 30.49
CA LYS A 834 -45.74 39.95 30.92
C LYS A 834 -46.49 40.89 29.96
N SER A 835 -45.80 41.59 29.05
CA SER A 835 -46.36 42.45 28.01
C SER A 835 -46.20 41.88 26.58
N GLY A 836 -45.89 40.59 26.43
CA GLY A 836 -45.80 39.87 25.16
C GLY A 836 -44.39 39.38 24.81
N ARG A 837 -44.26 38.71 23.64
CA ARG A 837 -42.99 38.18 23.13
C ARG A 837 -42.14 39.31 22.54
N LYS A 838 -40.92 39.49 23.04
CA LYS A 838 -40.02 40.61 22.72
C LYS A 838 -38.80 40.11 21.93
N CYS A 839 -38.90 40.19 20.61
CA CYS A 839 -37.84 39.76 19.68
C CYS A 839 -37.01 40.97 19.21
N ILE A 840 -35.71 41.00 19.50
CA ILE A 840 -34.78 42.07 19.14
C ILE A 840 -33.51 41.49 18.51
N LEU A 841 -33.15 41.97 17.33
CA LEU A 841 -31.81 41.88 16.76
C LEU A 841 -31.02 43.11 17.20
N SER A 842 -29.86 42.93 17.82
CA SER A 842 -29.04 44.00 18.41
C SER A 842 -27.58 43.87 17.99
N PHE A 843 -26.99 44.97 17.53
CA PHE A 843 -25.56 45.10 17.26
C PHE A 843 -24.97 46.15 18.21
N GLY A 844 -23.89 45.81 18.90
CA GLY A 844 -23.11 46.74 19.73
C GLY A 844 -21.86 47.27 19.01
N SER A 845 -21.33 48.41 19.46
CA SER A 845 -19.93 48.79 19.24
C SER A 845 -19.53 50.00 20.09
N GLN A 846 -18.24 50.15 20.35
CA GLN A 846 -17.64 51.42 20.81
C GLN A 846 -17.44 52.40 19.63
N ASN A 847 -17.40 51.90 18.39
CA ASN A 847 -17.22 52.73 17.19
C ASN A 847 -18.57 53.07 16.54
N LYS A 848 -18.98 54.33 16.67
CA LYS A 848 -20.24 54.86 16.12
C LYS A 848 -20.31 54.76 14.59
N GLU A 849 -19.19 54.88 13.89
CA GLU A 849 -19.14 54.85 12.42
C GLU A 849 -19.35 53.44 11.86
N ILE A 850 -18.83 52.42 12.56
CA ILE A 850 -19.10 51.01 12.20
C ILE A 850 -20.60 50.70 12.36
N LEU A 851 -21.26 51.23 13.39
CA LEU A 851 -22.72 51.12 13.50
C LEU A 851 -23.49 51.99 12.51
N LYS A 852 -22.93 53.08 11.96
CA LYS A 852 -23.52 53.75 10.78
C LYS A 852 -23.47 52.84 9.55
N LYS A 853 -22.40 52.04 9.35
CA LYS A 853 -22.34 51.04 8.27
C LYS A 853 -23.39 49.93 8.48
N VAL A 854 -23.44 49.32 9.66
CA VAL A 854 -24.48 48.32 10.03
C VAL A 854 -25.88 48.88 9.80
N LYS A 855 -26.14 50.12 10.26
CA LYS A 855 -27.39 50.83 10.03
C LYS A 855 -27.67 51.01 8.55
N SER A 856 -26.71 51.50 7.75
CA SER A 856 -26.91 51.75 6.31
C SER A 856 -27.33 50.47 5.58
N ILE A 857 -26.64 49.36 5.81
CA ILE A 857 -26.95 48.06 5.19
C ILE A 857 -28.34 47.57 5.59
N LEU A 858 -28.69 47.64 6.89
CA LEU A 858 -29.97 47.14 7.38
C LEU A 858 -31.15 48.07 7.08
N ASP A 859 -31.00 49.39 7.14
CA ASP A 859 -32.00 50.35 6.68
C ASP A 859 -32.28 50.13 5.18
N THR A 860 -31.23 50.03 4.36
CA THR A 860 -31.35 49.87 2.89
C THR A 860 -32.01 48.55 2.53
N LYS A 861 -31.55 47.42 3.11
CA LYS A 861 -32.16 46.12 2.84
C LYS A 861 -33.58 46.01 3.40
N THR A 862 -33.86 46.51 4.61
CA THR A 862 -35.13 46.21 5.33
C THR A 862 -36.18 47.33 5.35
N GLY A 863 -35.85 48.54 4.92
CA GLY A 863 -36.69 49.73 5.04
C GLY A 863 -36.97 50.18 6.50
N THR A 864 -36.23 49.65 7.48
CA THR A 864 -36.49 49.87 8.92
C THR A 864 -35.57 50.95 9.51
N PHE A 865 -36.01 52.20 9.47
CA PHE A 865 -35.21 53.36 9.90
C PHE A 865 -35.13 53.55 11.43
N THR A 866 -34.41 52.67 12.14
CA THR A 866 -34.18 52.83 13.61
C THR A 866 -33.01 53.77 13.94
N LYS A 867 -33.13 54.57 15.00
CA LYS A 867 -32.02 55.41 15.52
C LYS A 867 -30.97 54.54 16.20
N ILE A 868 -29.69 54.93 16.09
CA ILE A 868 -28.62 54.37 16.93
C ILE A 868 -28.83 54.90 18.35
N ILE A 869 -28.88 54.00 19.32
CA ILE A 869 -29.02 54.30 20.75
C ILE A 869 -27.61 54.49 21.33
N GLU A 870 -27.44 55.48 22.20
CA GLU A 870 -26.26 55.64 23.04
C GLU A 870 -26.60 55.14 24.45
N ASP A 871 -25.69 54.38 25.06
CA ASP A 871 -25.90 53.69 26.32
C ASP A 871 -24.55 53.62 27.09
N TYR A 872 -24.57 53.37 28.40
CA TYR A 872 -23.34 53.27 29.19
C TYR A 872 -23.25 51.91 29.88
N ASP A 873 -22.36 51.06 29.38
CA ASP A 873 -22.18 49.72 29.92
C ASP A 873 -21.37 49.81 31.23
N LYS A 874 -22.09 49.66 32.35
CA LYS A 874 -21.54 49.67 33.71
C LYS A 874 -20.59 48.49 33.99
N GLY A 875 -20.68 47.39 33.24
CA GLY A 875 -19.79 46.23 33.36
C GLY A 875 -18.48 46.39 32.58
N LEU A 876 -18.50 47.16 31.50
CA LEU A 876 -17.30 47.53 30.71
C LEU A 876 -16.70 48.89 31.10
N ASN A 877 -17.39 49.66 31.95
CA ASN A 877 -17.09 51.05 32.31
C ASN A 877 -16.86 51.95 31.07
N LYS A 878 -17.70 51.78 30.04
CA LYS A 878 -17.53 52.38 28.72
C LYS A 878 -18.86 52.80 28.09
N LYS A 879 -18.78 53.92 27.36
CA LYS A 879 -19.83 54.38 26.45
C LYS A 879 -19.94 53.41 25.27
N MET A 880 -21.15 52.90 25.06
CA MET A 880 -21.50 51.95 24.01
C MET A 880 -22.56 52.55 23.10
N PHE A 881 -22.50 52.19 21.82
CA PHE A 881 -23.55 52.46 20.85
C PHE A 881 -24.25 51.15 20.50
N TYR A 882 -25.55 51.23 20.24
CA TYR A 882 -26.37 50.07 19.86
C TYR A 882 -27.31 50.38 18.71
N TYR A 883 -27.35 49.49 17.71
CA TYR A 883 -28.38 49.47 16.67
C TYR A 883 -29.31 48.28 16.93
N ARG A 884 -30.59 48.55 17.22
CA ARG A 884 -31.56 47.55 17.72
C ARG A 884 -32.83 47.51 16.87
N ILE A 885 -33.02 46.44 16.11
CA ILE A 885 -34.23 46.16 15.34
C ILE A 885 -35.14 45.23 16.16
N SER A 886 -36.25 45.78 16.67
CA SER A 886 -37.30 44.99 17.34
C SER A 886 -38.28 44.42 16.31
N SER A 887 -37.90 43.33 15.63
CA SER A 887 -38.66 42.74 14.53
C SER A 887 -38.51 41.21 14.49
N VAL A 888 -39.58 40.50 14.89
CA VAL A 888 -39.68 39.02 14.88
C VAL A 888 -39.12 38.38 13.60
N PRO A 889 -39.44 38.87 12.37
CA PRO A 889 -39.09 38.12 11.16
C PRO A 889 -37.62 38.30 10.77
N ILE A 890 -37.05 39.47 11.07
CA ILE A 890 -35.61 39.74 10.89
C ILE A 890 -34.81 38.95 11.95
N VAL A 891 -35.35 38.83 13.17
CA VAL A 891 -34.79 37.96 14.23
C VAL A 891 -34.80 36.49 13.81
N ALA A 892 -35.92 35.98 13.28
CA ALA A 892 -36.01 34.61 12.77
C ALA A 892 -35.06 34.36 11.59
N LEU A 893 -34.94 35.31 10.66
CA LEU A 893 -34.03 35.24 9.51
C LEU A 893 -32.56 35.13 9.95
N PHE A 894 -32.12 35.92 10.94
CA PHE A 894 -30.76 35.81 11.45
C PHE A 894 -30.59 34.52 12.28
N GLN A 895 -31.46 34.26 13.26
CA GLN A 895 -31.29 33.14 14.19
C GLN A 895 -31.36 31.77 13.50
N TYR A 896 -32.33 31.58 12.60
CA TYR A 896 -32.66 30.28 12.00
C TYR A 896 -32.27 30.23 10.51
N GLY A 897 -32.76 31.15 9.67
CA GLY A 897 -32.56 31.10 8.20
C GLY A 897 -31.09 31.19 7.78
N PHE A 898 -30.40 32.27 8.16
CA PHE A 898 -28.93 32.38 8.06
C PHE A 898 -28.22 31.54 9.12
N GLY A 899 -28.93 31.06 10.13
CA GLY A 899 -28.43 30.12 11.13
C GLY A 899 -27.32 30.67 12.04
N VAL A 900 -27.13 32.00 12.14
CA VAL A 900 -25.99 32.58 12.87
C VAL A 900 -26.07 32.42 14.40
N GLY A 901 -27.20 31.95 14.93
CA GLY A 901 -27.35 31.53 16.32
C GLY A 901 -27.64 32.64 17.32
N LYS A 902 -27.90 32.26 18.58
CA LYS A 902 -28.43 33.12 19.66
C LYS A 902 -27.40 33.31 20.79
N GLY A 903 -27.32 34.52 21.35
CA GLY A 903 -26.33 34.86 22.39
C GLY A 903 -24.89 34.77 21.90
N SER A 904 -23.93 34.59 22.82
CA SER A 904 -22.49 34.43 22.51
C SER A 904 -21.99 32.99 22.57
N GLU A 905 -22.77 32.06 23.13
CA GLU A 905 -22.40 30.66 23.32
C GLU A 905 -22.84 29.75 22.17
N PHE A 906 -23.89 30.13 21.42
CA PHE A 906 -24.43 29.37 20.30
C PHE A 906 -24.27 30.06 18.93
N LYS A 907 -23.39 31.06 18.83
CA LYS A 907 -23.07 31.68 17.54
C LYS A 907 -22.43 30.65 16.60
N LYS A 908 -22.67 30.73 15.30
CA LYS A 908 -21.94 29.94 14.30
C LYS A 908 -21.88 30.67 12.96
N ILE A 909 -20.93 30.28 12.12
CA ILE A 909 -20.84 30.79 10.75
C ILE A 909 -22.02 30.25 9.93
N PRO A 910 -22.67 31.05 9.09
CA PRO A 910 -23.70 30.56 8.16
C PRO A 910 -23.11 29.46 7.26
N TRP A 911 -23.82 28.34 7.15
CA TRP A 911 -23.32 27.16 6.44
C TRP A 911 -22.95 27.45 4.97
N PHE A 912 -23.64 28.37 4.30
CA PHE A 912 -23.32 28.79 2.93
C PHE A 912 -21.99 29.53 2.79
N ILE A 913 -21.51 30.22 3.83
CA ILE A 913 -20.22 30.94 3.78
C ILE A 913 -19.05 29.97 3.59
N PHE A 914 -19.12 28.75 4.14
CA PHE A 914 -18.06 27.74 3.94
C PHE A 914 -17.90 27.32 2.46
N ALA A 915 -18.99 27.34 1.69
CA ALA A 915 -19.02 27.00 0.27
C ALA A 915 -19.14 28.26 -0.64
N ALA A 916 -18.90 29.45 -0.09
CA ALA A 916 -18.91 30.69 -0.88
C ALA A 916 -17.59 30.93 -1.63
N GLU A 917 -17.63 31.80 -2.64
CA GLU A 917 -16.43 32.23 -3.35
C GLU A 917 -15.41 32.94 -2.42
N GLU A 918 -14.13 32.96 -2.82
CA GLU A 918 -13.05 33.53 -2.01
C GLU A 918 -13.28 35.01 -1.62
N PRO A 919 -13.80 35.89 -2.51
CA PRO A 919 -14.11 37.28 -2.15
C PRO A 919 -15.15 37.41 -1.03
N LEU A 920 -16.27 36.70 -1.11
CA LEU A 920 -17.32 36.75 -0.08
C LEU A 920 -16.84 36.18 1.26
N ARG A 921 -16.08 35.08 1.22
CA ARG A 921 -15.46 34.51 2.42
C ARG A 921 -14.49 35.47 3.12
N LYS A 922 -13.69 36.23 2.37
CA LYS A 922 -12.83 37.29 2.92
C LYS A 922 -13.64 38.42 3.55
N VAL A 923 -14.62 38.95 2.84
CA VAL A 923 -15.45 40.07 3.31
C VAL A 923 -16.27 39.70 4.57
N PHE A 924 -16.72 38.44 4.70
CA PHE A 924 -17.28 37.92 5.95
C PHE A 924 -16.27 37.99 7.10
N THR A 925 -15.03 37.53 6.90
CA THR A 925 -14.01 37.59 7.94
C THR A 925 -13.55 39.02 8.27
N GLU A 926 -13.54 39.93 7.29
CA GLU A 926 -13.31 41.36 7.53
C GLU A 926 -14.39 41.93 8.45
N GLY A 927 -15.67 41.61 8.21
CA GLY A 927 -16.77 42.01 9.09
C GLY A 927 -16.66 41.45 10.51
N TYR A 928 -16.17 40.23 10.68
CA TYR A 928 -15.88 39.69 12.02
C TYR A 928 -14.76 40.49 12.71
N LEU A 929 -13.68 40.80 11.99
CA LEU A 929 -12.52 41.50 12.52
C LEU A 929 -12.78 43.00 12.81
N ASP A 930 -13.71 43.64 12.09
CA ASP A 930 -14.22 44.99 12.41
C ASP A 930 -15.02 45.04 13.74
N GLY A 931 -15.43 43.88 14.28
CA GLY A 931 -16.11 43.75 15.57
C GLY A 931 -15.19 43.33 16.72
N ASP A 932 -14.72 42.07 16.69
CA ASP A 932 -13.97 41.40 17.80
C ASP A 932 -12.44 41.39 17.54
N GLY A 933 -11.96 42.08 16.50
CA GLY A 933 -10.54 42.13 16.13
C GLY A 933 -9.76 43.23 16.86
N ASN A 934 -8.71 42.86 17.59
CA ASN A 934 -7.74 43.83 18.11
C ASN A 934 -6.86 44.42 16.99
N PHE A 935 -7.37 45.45 16.29
CA PHE A 935 -6.69 46.09 15.15
C PHE A 935 -6.28 47.54 15.46
N LYS A 936 -5.12 47.74 16.08
CA LYS A 936 -4.54 49.10 16.29
C LYS A 936 -4.04 49.71 14.96
N LYS A 937 -4.88 50.50 14.28
CA LYS A 937 -4.40 51.49 13.29
C LYS A 937 -3.78 52.70 14.03
N GLY A 938 -2.53 53.05 13.71
CA GLY A 938 -2.00 54.41 13.96
C GLY A 938 -0.62 54.51 14.65
N GLU A 939 -0.17 53.50 15.40
CA GLU A 939 1.09 53.58 16.16
C GLU A 939 2.23 52.78 15.50
N ARG A 940 3.47 53.28 15.58
CA ARG A 940 4.62 52.81 14.78
C ARG A 940 5.17 51.42 15.15
N TYR A 941 4.64 50.78 16.20
CA TYR A 941 4.96 49.41 16.63
C TYR A 941 3.79 48.73 17.36
N VAL A 942 2.89 48.00 16.66
CA VAL A 942 1.83 47.22 17.34
C VAL A 942 1.57 45.85 16.69
N THR A 943 1.72 44.80 17.50
CA THR A 943 1.24 43.40 17.34
C THR A 943 1.27 42.76 15.94
N HIS A 944 2.15 41.77 15.74
CA HIS A 944 2.25 40.95 14.50
C HIS A 944 1.06 40.01 14.23
N PHE A 945 0.01 40.05 15.05
CA PHE A 945 -1.03 39.01 15.12
C PHE A 945 -2.40 39.66 15.39
N ILE A 946 -3.42 39.24 14.64
CA ILE A 946 -4.81 39.63 14.91
C ILE A 946 -5.42 38.59 15.85
N GLU A 947 -6.08 39.03 16.92
CA GLU A 947 -6.50 38.18 18.03
C GLU A 947 -7.90 38.54 18.52
N PHE A 948 -8.72 37.50 18.70
CA PHE A 948 -10.16 37.54 18.99
C PHE A 948 -10.57 36.39 19.94
N SER A 949 -11.77 36.40 20.53
CA SER A 949 -12.14 35.43 21.58
C SER A 949 -13.65 35.17 21.69
N THR A 950 -14.05 33.92 21.43
CA THR A 950 -15.46 33.47 21.45
C THR A 950 -15.71 32.45 22.56
N LYS A 951 -16.97 32.29 22.95
CA LYS A 951 -17.42 31.16 23.79
C LYS A 951 -17.88 29.96 22.97
N SER A 952 -18.33 30.19 21.73
CA SER A 952 -18.90 29.16 20.87
C SER A 952 -17.83 28.31 20.20
N LYS A 953 -17.84 27.00 20.51
CA LYS A 953 -17.02 25.97 19.85
C LYS A 953 -17.32 25.93 18.35
N ASP A 954 -18.58 26.03 17.93
CA ASP A 954 -18.98 26.01 16.51
C ASP A 954 -18.45 27.23 15.74
N LEU A 955 -18.48 28.42 16.34
CA LEU A 955 -17.90 29.62 15.73
C LEU A 955 -16.37 29.55 15.69
N ALA A 956 -15.73 29.02 16.74
CA ALA A 956 -14.29 28.80 16.75
C ALA A 956 -13.86 27.82 15.64
N ILE A 957 -14.56 26.69 15.49
CA ILE A 957 -14.31 25.69 14.42
C ILE A 957 -14.48 26.35 13.05
N GLY A 958 -15.57 27.09 12.85
CA GLY A 958 -15.86 27.76 11.59
C GLY A 958 -14.80 28.81 11.21
N LEU A 959 -14.44 29.70 12.14
CA LEU A 959 -13.41 30.72 11.91
C LEU A 959 -12.05 30.06 11.68
N GLY A 960 -11.70 29.04 12.47
CA GLY A 960 -10.48 28.24 12.30
C GLY A 960 -10.34 27.65 10.91
N PHE A 961 -11.43 27.15 10.31
CA PHE A 961 -11.47 26.70 8.92
C PHE A 961 -11.35 27.86 7.93
N LEU A 962 -12.22 28.88 7.99
CA LEU A 962 -12.20 29.99 7.02
C LEU A 962 -10.81 30.63 6.96
N PHE A 963 -10.23 30.99 8.10
CA PHE A 963 -8.91 31.61 8.19
C PHE A 963 -7.75 30.68 7.78
N LYS A 964 -7.94 29.35 7.76
CA LYS A 964 -6.99 28.38 7.17
C LYS A 964 -7.25 28.11 5.68
N THR A 965 -8.35 28.59 5.10
CA THR A 965 -8.73 28.39 3.67
C THR A 965 -8.51 29.63 2.80
N LEU A 966 -8.08 30.75 3.40
CA LEU A 966 -8.05 32.08 2.77
C LEU A 966 -6.67 32.73 2.89
N LYS A 967 -6.28 33.49 1.86
CA LYS A 967 -4.98 34.18 1.80
C LYS A 967 -5.14 35.65 2.18
N TYR A 968 -4.53 36.06 3.31
CA TYR A 968 -4.57 37.43 3.85
C TYR A 968 -3.30 38.24 3.57
N GLY A 969 -2.56 37.89 2.52
CA GLY A 969 -1.32 38.57 2.15
C GLY A 969 -0.16 38.28 3.11
N LYS A 970 0.73 39.26 3.26
CA LYS A 970 2.01 39.14 3.99
C LYS A 970 2.07 40.09 5.17
N ASN A 971 2.74 39.67 6.25
CA ASN A 971 3.12 40.55 7.35
C ASN A 971 4.32 41.44 6.99
N TYR A 972 4.72 42.32 7.90
CA TYR A 972 5.83 43.27 7.75
C TYR A 972 7.19 42.62 7.40
N PHE A 973 7.39 41.33 7.68
CA PHE A 973 8.59 40.57 7.33
C PHE A 973 8.46 39.81 5.99
N GLY A 974 7.48 40.16 5.16
CA GLY A 974 7.20 39.51 3.88
C GLY A 974 6.63 38.08 4.00
N LYS A 975 6.27 37.63 5.21
CA LYS A 975 5.81 36.25 5.47
C LYS A 975 4.29 36.17 5.43
N GLU A 976 3.78 35.17 4.70
CA GLU A 976 2.36 35.01 4.43
C GLU A 976 1.54 34.69 5.69
N ILE A 977 0.35 35.30 5.82
CA ILE A 977 -0.58 35.06 6.92
C ILE A 977 -1.59 33.99 6.46
N LYS A 978 -1.44 32.78 7.02
CA LYS A 978 -2.12 31.55 6.57
C LYS A 978 -2.60 30.62 7.71
N HIS A 979 -2.38 31.00 8.97
CA HIS A 979 -2.52 30.10 10.10
C HIS A 979 -3.23 30.75 11.29
N VAL A 980 -4.00 29.94 12.01
CA VAL A 980 -4.73 30.32 13.22
C VAL A 980 -4.15 29.53 14.38
N ALA A 981 -3.54 30.21 15.36
CA ALA A 981 -3.34 29.63 16.69
C ALA A 981 -4.68 29.51 17.41
N TRP A 982 -4.86 28.44 18.19
CA TRP A 982 -6.08 28.20 18.95
C TRP A 982 -5.70 27.73 20.35
N HIS A 983 -6.18 28.45 21.37
CA HIS A 983 -5.97 28.08 22.77
C HIS A 983 -7.24 28.36 23.59
N TYR A 984 -7.51 27.53 24.60
CA TYR A 984 -8.54 27.83 25.59
C TYR A 984 -7.98 28.81 26.64
N ARG A 985 -8.80 29.74 27.14
CA ARG A 985 -8.39 30.70 28.18
C ARG A 985 -8.21 30.02 29.53
N LYS A 986 -7.01 30.10 30.11
CA LYS A 986 -6.72 29.56 31.46
C LYS A 986 -7.64 30.12 32.55
N ASP A 987 -7.97 31.42 32.47
CA ASP A 987 -8.85 32.10 33.44
C ASP A 987 -10.33 31.78 33.25
N LYS A 988 -10.74 31.40 32.02
CA LYS A 988 -12.13 31.14 31.64
C LYS A 988 -12.17 29.99 30.62
N PRO A 989 -12.09 28.71 31.06
CA PRO A 989 -11.92 27.55 30.16
C PRO A 989 -12.99 27.39 29.08
N LYS A 990 -14.19 27.94 29.26
CA LYS A 990 -15.26 27.97 28.26
C LYS A 990 -15.04 28.97 27.11
N ILE A 991 -13.96 29.76 27.12
CA ILE A 991 -13.65 30.75 26.07
C ILE A 991 -12.49 30.24 25.21
N GLN A 992 -12.74 30.08 23.91
CA GLN A 992 -11.72 29.80 22.91
C GLN A 992 -11.11 31.11 22.43
N LYS A 993 -9.79 31.14 22.28
CA LYS A 993 -9.01 32.31 21.88
C LYS A 993 -8.21 31.98 20.63
N LEU A 994 -8.46 32.71 19.56
CA LEU A 994 -7.91 32.45 18.23
C LEU A 994 -7.00 33.62 17.81
N ARG A 995 -5.88 33.28 17.17
CA ARG A 995 -4.83 34.24 16.80
C ARG A 995 -4.30 33.98 15.39
N LEU A 996 -4.56 34.90 14.46
CA LEU A 996 -3.99 34.90 13.11
C LEU A 996 -2.49 35.17 13.14
N GLN A 997 -1.71 34.35 12.42
CA GLN A 997 -0.25 34.43 12.40
C GLN A 997 0.39 33.91 11.10
N SER A 998 1.58 34.40 10.79
CA SER A 998 2.49 33.79 9.82
C SER A 998 3.16 32.55 10.44
N ALA A 999 3.23 31.43 9.73
CA ALA A 999 3.92 30.24 10.25
C ALA A 999 5.45 30.32 10.17
N LYS A 1000 6.09 29.55 11.06
CA LYS A 1000 7.34 28.85 10.74
C LYS A 1000 6.94 27.44 10.26
N GLY A 1001 7.55 26.91 9.20
CA GLY A 1001 7.40 25.49 8.84
C GLY A 1001 6.12 25.06 8.10
N SER A 1002 5.46 25.94 7.34
CA SER A 1002 4.49 25.49 6.32
C SER A 1002 5.19 24.71 5.20
N LYS A 1003 4.53 23.69 4.65
CA LYS A 1003 5.04 22.81 3.58
C LYS A 1003 3.97 22.57 2.51
N GLY A 1004 3.53 23.65 1.87
CA GLY A 1004 2.40 23.63 0.93
C GLY A 1004 1.08 23.58 1.68
N ASP A 1005 0.29 22.55 1.43
CA ASP A 1005 -1.07 22.41 1.93
C ASP A 1005 -1.15 21.99 3.42
N PHE A 1006 -0.02 21.81 4.11
CA PHE A 1006 -0.02 21.53 5.55
C PHE A 1006 1.08 22.31 6.30
N CYS A 1007 0.94 22.37 7.62
CA CYS A 1007 1.91 22.92 8.56
C CYS A 1007 2.10 22.01 9.78
N LEU A 1008 3.22 22.21 10.47
CA LEU A 1008 3.65 21.38 11.59
C LEU A 1008 3.07 21.91 12.91
N ALA A 1009 2.09 21.19 13.45
CA ALA A 1009 1.38 21.50 14.67
C ALA A 1009 2.11 20.93 15.89
N GLU A 1010 3.11 21.67 16.37
CA GLU A 1010 3.84 21.36 17.61
C GLU A 1010 2.86 21.17 18.79
N ILE A 1011 2.97 20.03 19.47
CA ILE A 1011 2.18 19.67 20.66
C ILE A 1011 2.63 20.50 21.86
N THR A 1012 1.68 21.12 22.55
CA THR A 1012 1.90 22.00 23.70
C THR A 1012 1.59 21.32 25.05
N SER A 1013 0.63 20.39 25.07
CA SER A 1013 0.30 19.49 26.17
C SER A 1013 -0.51 18.29 25.66
N ILE A 1014 -0.57 17.22 26.46
CA ILE A 1014 -1.47 16.08 26.26
C ILE A 1014 -2.19 15.87 27.60
N GLU A 1015 -3.50 15.67 27.56
CA GLU A 1015 -4.38 15.54 28.72
C GLU A 1015 -5.15 14.22 28.62
N GLU A 1016 -5.21 13.44 29.69
CA GLU A 1016 -6.11 12.28 29.76
C GLU A 1016 -7.56 12.73 30.04
N MET A 1017 -8.53 12.07 29.41
CA MET A 1017 -9.96 12.32 29.63
C MET A 1017 -10.74 11.01 29.81
N PRO A 1018 -11.83 10.99 30.61
CA PRO A 1018 -12.75 9.85 30.66
C PRO A 1018 -13.48 9.68 29.31
N ASN A 1019 -13.96 8.46 29.03
CA ASN A 1019 -14.78 8.19 27.85
C ASN A 1019 -16.24 7.88 28.21
N GLU A 1020 -17.17 8.32 27.36
CA GLU A 1020 -18.61 8.05 27.47
C GLU A 1020 -18.99 6.70 26.80
N LYS A 1021 -18.23 5.65 27.11
CA LYS A 1021 -18.36 4.25 26.63
C LYS A 1021 -18.18 4.02 25.11
N TYR A 1022 -18.50 4.96 24.23
CA TYR A 1022 -18.44 4.76 22.77
C TYR A 1022 -17.45 5.68 22.06
N VAL A 1023 -16.80 5.14 21.05
CA VAL A 1023 -15.87 5.82 20.14
C VAL A 1023 -16.22 5.47 18.68
N TYR A 1024 -15.72 6.23 17.72
CA TYR A 1024 -16.21 6.34 16.34
C TYR A 1024 -15.06 6.47 15.33
N ASP A 1025 -15.25 5.94 14.13
CA ASP A 1025 -14.29 6.02 13.01
C ASP A 1025 -15.00 6.27 11.66
N LEU A 1026 -14.27 6.66 10.61
CA LEU A 1026 -14.78 6.88 9.25
C LEU A 1026 -14.06 6.00 8.22
N GLU A 1027 -14.77 5.10 7.51
CA GLU A 1027 -14.20 4.53 6.29
C GLU A 1027 -14.30 5.56 5.16
N VAL A 1028 -13.15 5.99 4.61
CA VAL A 1028 -13.06 6.99 3.53
C VAL A 1028 -12.65 6.35 2.21
N SER A 1029 -13.29 6.81 1.12
CA SER A 1029 -13.05 6.35 -0.25
C SER A 1029 -11.58 6.45 -0.67
N ASN A 1030 -10.99 5.30 -1.01
CA ASN A 1030 -9.61 5.12 -1.52
C ASN A 1030 -8.48 5.72 -0.66
N ILE A 1031 -8.76 6.13 0.59
CA ILE A 1031 -7.83 6.80 1.50
C ILE A 1031 -8.08 6.33 2.94
N HIS A 1032 -7.03 5.89 3.64
CA HIS A 1032 -7.09 5.48 5.05
C HIS A 1032 -6.83 6.66 6.00
N ASN A 1033 -7.44 7.82 5.75
CA ASN A 1033 -7.32 9.00 6.61
C ASN A 1033 -8.49 9.97 6.48
N PHE A 1034 -8.70 10.76 7.54
CA PHE A 1034 -9.63 11.90 7.59
C PHE A 1034 -9.15 12.94 8.60
N VAL A 1035 -9.95 14.01 8.79
CA VAL A 1035 -9.52 15.24 9.47
C VAL A 1035 -10.45 15.62 10.64
N ASP A 1036 -9.87 15.73 11.83
CA ASP A 1036 -10.51 16.34 13.01
C ASP A 1036 -10.54 17.88 12.84
N ALA A 1037 -11.74 18.46 12.88
CA ALA A 1037 -11.98 19.87 12.59
C ALA A 1037 -11.35 20.85 13.60
N GLU A 1038 -11.12 20.44 14.85
CA GLU A 1038 -10.59 21.32 15.91
C GLU A 1038 -9.05 21.49 15.77
N GLY A 1039 -8.66 22.26 14.76
CA GLY A 1039 -7.26 22.44 14.36
C GLY A 1039 -6.86 21.71 13.09
N MET A 1040 -7.78 21.00 12.44
CA MET A 1040 -7.57 20.31 11.15
C MET A 1040 -6.42 19.29 11.19
N ILE A 1041 -6.46 18.41 12.20
CA ILE A 1041 -5.45 17.35 12.45
C ILE A 1041 -5.83 16.06 11.71
N LEU A 1042 -4.84 15.34 11.17
CA LEU A 1042 -5.03 14.17 10.29
C LEU A 1042 -4.83 12.82 11.01
N VAL A 1043 -5.76 11.85 10.81
CA VAL A 1043 -5.89 10.56 11.55
C VAL A 1043 -6.13 9.34 10.62
N HIS A 1044 -6.23 8.06 11.06
CA HIS A 1044 -5.99 6.85 10.20
C HIS A 1044 -6.78 5.52 10.50
N ASN A 1045 -6.85 4.53 9.57
CA ASN A 1045 -7.87 3.42 9.55
C ASN A 1045 -7.40 1.92 9.38
N THR A 1046 -8.32 0.96 9.67
CA THR A 1046 -8.07 -0.32 10.41
C THR A 1046 -9.20 -1.44 10.27
N ASP A 1047 -9.13 -2.80 10.03
CA ASP A 1047 -8.21 -3.93 9.59
C ASP A 1047 -8.37 -5.38 10.19
N SER A 1048 -7.26 -6.15 10.31
CA SER A 1048 -7.17 -7.63 10.49
C SER A 1048 -7.63 -8.14 11.87
N ILE A 1049 -7.77 -9.45 12.13
CA ILE A 1049 -8.40 -9.90 13.41
C ILE A 1049 -7.50 -10.77 14.29
N PHE A 1050 -7.26 -10.30 15.52
CA PHE A 1050 -6.61 -11.01 16.63
C PHE A 1050 -7.61 -11.10 17.78
N MET A 1051 -7.68 -12.23 18.48
CA MET A 1051 -8.66 -12.45 19.54
C MET A 1051 -8.03 -13.09 20.79
N THR A 1052 -8.54 -12.74 21.98
CA THR A 1052 -8.23 -13.42 23.25
C THR A 1052 -9.52 -13.63 24.06
N LYS A 1053 -9.47 -14.55 25.01
CA LYS A 1053 -10.54 -14.81 25.99
C LYS A 1053 -9.88 -14.97 27.37
N PRO A 1054 -9.57 -13.86 28.07
CA PRO A 1054 -8.70 -13.89 29.24
C PRO A 1054 -9.35 -14.61 30.43
N GLY A 1055 -8.59 -15.48 31.10
CA GLY A 1055 -9.02 -16.22 32.29
C GLY A 1055 -9.61 -17.62 32.03
N GLU A 1056 -9.88 -17.99 30.78
CA GLU A 1056 -10.33 -19.34 30.42
C GLU A 1056 -9.16 -20.27 30.06
N SER A 1057 -9.40 -21.58 30.12
CA SER A 1057 -8.40 -22.59 29.74
C SER A 1057 -8.24 -22.71 28.23
N ARG A 1058 -7.06 -23.19 27.81
CA ARG A 1058 -6.71 -23.47 26.41
C ARG A 1058 -7.79 -24.26 25.66
N ASP A 1059 -8.32 -25.31 26.29
CA ASP A 1059 -9.18 -26.27 25.59
C ASP A 1059 -10.64 -25.79 25.51
N GLU A 1060 -11.11 -24.99 26.47
CA GLU A 1060 -12.37 -24.22 26.38
C GLU A 1060 -12.29 -23.20 25.24
N ILE A 1061 -11.20 -22.43 25.20
CA ILE A 1061 -10.88 -21.42 24.18
C ILE A 1061 -10.85 -22.05 22.77
N LEU A 1062 -10.21 -23.21 22.62
CA LEU A 1062 -10.22 -23.97 21.36
C LEU A 1062 -11.59 -24.58 21.04
N SER A 1063 -12.36 -25.02 22.04
CA SER A 1063 -13.75 -25.48 21.85
C SER A 1063 -14.61 -24.37 21.22
N ASP A 1064 -14.55 -23.16 21.80
CA ASP A 1064 -15.35 -22.04 21.34
C ASP A 1064 -14.86 -21.48 20.00
N ALA A 1065 -13.55 -21.51 19.75
CA ALA A 1065 -12.99 -21.18 18.45
C ALA A 1065 -13.53 -22.10 17.33
N ASN A 1066 -13.67 -23.40 17.60
CA ASN A 1066 -14.21 -24.36 16.64
C ASN A 1066 -15.72 -24.19 16.44
N LYS A 1067 -16.50 -23.91 17.50
CA LYS A 1067 -17.94 -23.56 17.39
C LYS A 1067 -18.13 -22.30 16.53
N PHE A 1068 -17.33 -21.27 16.80
CA PHE A 1068 -17.35 -20.00 16.08
C PHE A 1068 -16.98 -20.19 14.60
N LEU A 1069 -15.92 -20.94 14.29
CA LEU A 1069 -15.54 -21.24 12.90
C LEU A 1069 -16.64 -21.95 12.13
N LYS A 1070 -17.34 -22.91 12.75
CA LYS A 1070 -18.47 -23.59 12.09
C LYS A 1070 -19.58 -22.60 11.73
N HIS A 1071 -20.04 -21.81 12.70
CA HIS A 1071 -21.08 -20.78 12.50
C HIS A 1071 -20.68 -19.75 11.42
N ILE A 1072 -19.44 -19.27 11.45
CA ILE A 1072 -18.92 -18.37 10.42
C ILE A 1072 -18.94 -19.01 9.04
N ASN A 1073 -18.39 -20.22 8.90
CA ASN A 1073 -18.22 -20.86 7.59
C ASN A 1073 -19.57 -21.30 6.99
N GLU A 1074 -20.60 -21.53 7.80
CA GLU A 1074 -21.98 -21.70 7.35
C GLU A 1074 -22.62 -20.38 6.82
N SER A 1075 -22.06 -19.21 7.18
CA SER A 1075 -22.52 -17.87 6.75
C SER A 1075 -21.71 -17.24 5.60
N LEU A 1076 -20.62 -17.87 5.17
CA LEU A 1076 -19.72 -17.36 4.12
C LEU A 1076 -20.08 -17.94 2.73
N PRO A 1077 -19.97 -17.15 1.64
CA PRO A 1077 -20.39 -17.59 0.32
C PRO A 1077 -19.36 -18.47 -0.40
N GLY A 1078 -19.85 -19.52 -1.07
CA GLY A 1078 -19.11 -20.24 -2.12
C GLY A 1078 -17.91 -21.04 -1.63
N MET A 1079 -16.70 -20.51 -1.86
CA MET A 1079 -15.42 -21.10 -1.43
C MET A 1079 -14.68 -20.24 -0.39
N MET A 1080 -15.37 -19.26 0.21
CA MET A 1080 -14.82 -18.47 1.32
C MET A 1080 -14.87 -19.27 2.61
N GLU A 1081 -13.71 -19.44 3.27
CA GLU A 1081 -13.57 -20.20 4.51
C GLU A 1081 -12.60 -19.48 5.44
N LEU A 1082 -13.03 -19.26 6.69
CA LEU A 1082 -12.18 -18.83 7.80
C LEU A 1082 -11.48 -20.05 8.42
N ASP A 1083 -10.22 -19.88 8.82
CA ASP A 1083 -9.33 -20.94 9.33
C ASP A 1083 -8.72 -20.52 10.67
N LEU A 1084 -8.50 -21.49 11.56
CA LEU A 1084 -7.69 -21.29 12.76
C LEU A 1084 -6.20 -21.37 12.36
N GLN A 1085 -5.50 -20.24 12.31
CA GLN A 1085 -4.06 -20.23 12.02
C GLN A 1085 -3.24 -20.80 13.18
N GLY A 1086 -3.70 -20.59 14.42
CA GLY A 1086 -3.06 -21.12 15.61
C GLY A 1086 -3.53 -20.44 16.90
N PHE A 1087 -3.16 -21.07 18.00
CA PHE A 1087 -3.20 -20.54 19.36
C PHE A 1087 -1.77 -20.19 19.77
N TYR A 1088 -1.58 -19.04 20.43
CA TYR A 1088 -0.29 -18.55 20.90
C TYR A 1088 -0.39 -18.28 22.40
N GLN A 1089 0.50 -18.90 23.18
CA GLN A 1089 0.46 -18.82 24.63
C GLN A 1089 0.64 -17.37 25.11
N THR A 1090 1.58 -16.65 24.49
CA THR A 1090 1.90 -15.25 24.79
C THR A 1090 2.15 -14.47 23.50
N GLY A 1091 1.95 -13.16 23.53
CA GLY A 1091 2.30 -12.28 22.42
C GLY A 1091 2.42 -10.82 22.83
N ILE A 1092 3.37 -10.10 22.22
CA ILE A 1092 3.58 -8.67 22.47
C ILE A 1092 3.30 -7.86 21.22
N PHE A 1093 2.32 -6.98 21.31
CA PHE A 1093 1.90 -6.11 20.21
C PHE A 1093 2.44 -4.70 20.42
N ILE A 1094 2.96 -4.10 19.34
CA ILE A 1094 3.64 -2.80 19.38
C ILE A 1094 2.93 -1.76 18.49
N THR A 1095 2.68 -2.03 17.21
CA THR A 1095 1.87 -1.16 16.31
C THR A 1095 1.32 -1.96 15.10
N LYS A 1096 0.69 -1.30 14.12
CA LYS A 1096 0.53 -1.71 12.71
C LYS A 1096 1.56 -2.75 12.26
N LYS A 1097 1.15 -4.02 12.10
CA LYS A 1097 2.01 -5.11 11.59
C LYS A 1097 3.33 -5.33 12.38
N ARG A 1098 3.43 -4.79 13.59
CA ARG A 1098 4.60 -4.85 14.50
C ARG A 1098 4.22 -5.59 15.77
N TYR A 1099 4.49 -6.89 15.80
CA TYR A 1099 4.20 -7.77 16.93
C TYR A 1099 5.11 -8.99 16.92
N ALA A 1100 5.17 -9.68 18.05
CA ALA A 1100 5.77 -11.01 18.18
C ALA A 1100 4.86 -11.94 18.99
N LEU A 1101 4.83 -13.22 18.64
CA LEU A 1101 3.98 -14.26 19.24
C LEU A 1101 4.84 -15.47 19.62
N MET A 1102 4.45 -16.17 20.68
CA MET A 1102 5.08 -17.41 21.14
C MET A 1102 4.16 -18.61 20.90
N GLU A 1103 4.63 -19.58 20.14
CA GLU A 1103 3.96 -20.88 19.97
C GLU A 1103 4.27 -21.82 21.14
N GLU A 1104 3.47 -22.88 21.28
CA GLU A 1104 3.53 -23.81 22.43
C GLU A 1104 4.83 -24.64 22.49
N ASP A 1105 5.54 -24.79 21.36
CA ASP A 1105 6.88 -25.38 21.28
C ASP A 1105 8.00 -24.40 21.70
N GLY A 1106 7.65 -23.14 21.98
CA GLY A 1106 8.59 -22.05 22.27
C GLY A 1106 9.20 -21.40 21.03
N ARG A 1107 8.62 -21.59 19.83
CA ARG A 1107 9.04 -20.90 18.61
C ARG A 1107 8.50 -19.47 18.56
N LEU A 1108 9.40 -18.53 18.34
CA LEU A 1108 9.10 -17.09 18.27
C LEU A 1108 8.75 -16.66 16.84
N ILE A 1109 7.49 -16.27 16.62
CA ILE A 1109 7.08 -15.55 15.40
C ILE A 1109 7.31 -14.05 15.62
N VAL A 1110 7.97 -13.37 14.68
CA VAL A 1110 8.11 -11.90 14.67
C VAL A 1110 7.65 -11.31 13.34
N LYS A 1111 6.89 -10.23 13.39
CA LYS A 1111 6.39 -9.47 12.23
C LYS A 1111 6.71 -7.98 12.40
N GLY A 1112 7.23 -7.35 11.34
CA GLY A 1112 7.46 -5.89 11.24
C GLY A 1112 8.53 -5.27 12.17
N LEU A 1113 9.05 -6.02 13.14
CA LEU A 1113 10.13 -5.57 14.01
C LEU A 1113 11.51 -5.68 13.33
N GLU A 1114 12.47 -4.96 13.90
CA GLU A 1114 13.84 -4.78 13.41
C GLU A 1114 14.63 -6.08 13.20
N THR A 1115 14.34 -7.14 13.97
CA THR A 1115 14.86 -8.52 13.77
C THR A 1115 14.92 -8.98 12.32
N LYS A 1116 13.92 -8.63 11.49
CA LYS A 1116 13.83 -9.04 10.07
C LYS A 1116 14.08 -7.90 9.08
N ARG A 1117 14.69 -6.78 9.52
CA ARG A 1117 15.01 -5.63 8.67
C ARG A 1117 16.47 -5.64 8.24
N ARG A 1118 16.73 -5.44 6.94
CA ARG A 1118 18.10 -5.33 6.39
C ARG A 1118 18.85 -4.09 6.86
N ASP A 1119 18.14 -2.97 7.03
CA ASP A 1119 18.67 -1.64 7.32
C ASP A 1119 19.07 -1.41 8.78
N TRP A 1120 19.42 -2.51 9.48
CA TRP A 1120 19.85 -2.55 10.87
C TRP A 1120 21.06 -3.49 11.01
N ALA A 1121 21.93 -3.20 11.97
CA ALA A 1121 23.06 -4.03 12.38
C ALA A 1121 22.59 -5.36 12.97
N ASN A 1122 23.40 -6.41 12.85
CA ASN A 1122 23.04 -7.76 13.32
C ASN A 1122 22.92 -7.82 14.84
N ILE A 1123 23.85 -7.19 15.59
CA ILE A 1123 23.78 -7.09 17.05
C ILE A 1123 22.46 -6.47 17.55
N ALA A 1124 21.85 -5.54 16.80
CA ALA A 1124 20.55 -4.96 17.16
C ALA A 1124 19.38 -5.95 16.95
N LYS A 1125 19.48 -6.83 15.94
CA LYS A 1125 18.49 -7.88 15.67
C LYS A 1125 18.58 -8.99 16.72
N GLU A 1126 19.79 -9.41 17.06
CA GLU A 1126 20.05 -10.44 18.07
C GLU A 1126 19.59 -9.96 19.45
N THR A 1127 20.00 -8.77 19.88
CA THR A 1127 19.52 -8.17 21.13
C THR A 1127 17.99 -8.05 21.14
N GLN A 1128 17.34 -7.66 20.03
CA GLN A 1128 15.87 -7.61 19.95
C GLN A 1128 15.25 -9.02 20.05
N LYS A 1129 15.82 -10.04 19.42
CA LYS A 1129 15.35 -11.43 19.45
C LYS A 1129 15.46 -12.03 20.86
N GLU A 1130 16.60 -11.85 21.52
CA GLU A 1130 16.84 -12.35 22.89
C GLU A 1130 15.94 -11.66 23.91
N VAL A 1131 15.76 -10.33 23.81
CA VAL A 1131 14.79 -9.57 24.62
C VAL A 1131 13.36 -10.09 24.44
N LEU A 1132 12.94 -10.41 23.21
CA LEU A 1132 11.63 -11.01 22.95
C LEU A 1132 11.49 -12.42 23.55
N MET A 1133 12.53 -13.26 23.50
CA MET A 1133 12.51 -14.57 24.15
C MET A 1133 12.34 -14.45 25.67
N LEU A 1134 13.11 -13.56 26.32
CA LEU A 1134 13.05 -13.35 27.78
C LEU A 1134 11.68 -12.80 28.23
N ILE A 1135 11.05 -11.94 27.43
CA ILE A 1135 9.72 -11.37 27.74
C ILE A 1135 8.58 -12.37 27.44
N LEU A 1136 8.64 -13.11 26.34
CA LEU A 1136 7.53 -13.96 25.90
C LEU A 1136 7.57 -15.39 26.44
N LYS A 1137 8.77 -15.97 26.63
CA LYS A 1137 8.94 -17.35 27.12
C LYS A 1137 9.19 -17.41 28.62
N GLU A 1138 10.08 -16.56 29.14
CA GLU A 1138 10.40 -16.53 30.59
C GLU A 1138 9.55 -15.54 31.40
N LYS A 1139 8.75 -14.68 30.74
CA LYS A 1139 8.03 -13.54 31.34
C LYS A 1139 8.91 -12.65 32.23
N ASN A 1140 10.22 -12.61 31.95
CA ASN A 1140 11.24 -12.00 32.82
C ASN A 1140 11.86 -10.74 32.18
N VAL A 1141 11.19 -9.61 32.37
CA VAL A 1141 11.62 -8.31 31.81
C VAL A 1141 12.93 -7.81 32.45
N ARG A 1142 13.22 -8.19 33.70
CA ARG A 1142 14.46 -7.75 34.38
C ARG A 1142 15.71 -8.35 33.75
N LYS A 1143 15.70 -9.66 33.42
CA LYS A 1143 16.75 -10.29 32.60
C LYS A 1143 16.94 -9.57 31.26
N ALA A 1144 15.85 -9.13 30.62
CA ALA A 1144 15.91 -8.41 29.35
C ALA A 1144 16.58 -7.04 29.48
N VAL A 1145 16.34 -6.30 30.58
CA VAL A 1145 17.06 -5.04 30.89
C VAL A 1145 18.55 -5.30 31.08
N ASP A 1146 18.92 -6.29 31.88
CA ASP A 1146 20.32 -6.56 32.22
C ASP A 1146 21.11 -7.12 31.02
N LEU A 1147 20.45 -7.84 30.11
CA LEU A 1147 20.99 -8.20 28.78
C LEU A 1147 21.27 -6.95 27.92
N VAL A 1148 20.33 -6.01 27.82
CA VAL A 1148 20.53 -4.77 27.04
C VAL A 1148 21.70 -3.96 27.60
N ARG A 1149 21.84 -3.88 28.93
CA ARG A 1149 22.98 -3.25 29.61
C ARG A 1149 24.30 -3.95 29.26
N LYS A 1150 24.33 -5.29 29.28
CA LYS A 1150 25.49 -6.09 28.87
C LYS A 1150 25.90 -5.77 27.42
N LYS A 1151 24.96 -5.80 26.47
CA LYS A 1151 25.21 -5.48 25.06
C LYS A 1151 25.66 -4.03 24.84
N ILE A 1152 25.16 -3.07 25.63
CA ILE A 1152 25.63 -1.69 25.61
C ILE A 1152 27.10 -1.60 26.09
N ASN A 1153 27.50 -2.37 27.09
CA ASN A 1153 28.88 -2.38 27.58
C ASN A 1153 29.84 -3.12 26.61
N GLU A 1154 29.44 -4.25 26.02
CA GLU A 1154 30.19 -4.92 24.94
C GLU A 1154 30.55 -3.93 23.81
N ILE A 1155 29.61 -3.04 23.42
CA ILE A 1155 29.86 -1.98 22.41
C ILE A 1155 30.81 -0.90 22.93
N LYS A 1156 30.69 -0.43 24.18
CA LYS A 1156 31.60 0.57 24.76
C LYS A 1156 33.05 0.07 24.84
N GLU A 1157 33.22 -1.20 25.17
CA GLU A 1157 34.53 -1.84 25.41
C GLU A 1157 35.29 -2.19 24.12
N GLY A 1158 34.73 -1.92 22.94
CA GLY A 1158 35.37 -2.25 21.66
C GLY A 1158 35.26 -3.73 21.26
N LYS A 1159 34.47 -4.54 21.99
CA LYS A 1159 34.46 -6.01 21.89
C LYS A 1159 33.49 -6.58 20.85
N VAL A 1160 32.76 -5.74 20.13
CA VAL A 1160 31.79 -6.18 19.11
C VAL A 1160 32.46 -6.17 17.73
N ARG A 1161 32.39 -7.31 17.03
CA ARG A 1161 33.00 -7.50 15.71
C ARG A 1161 32.33 -6.61 14.66
N LYS A 1162 33.10 -6.20 13.66
CA LYS A 1162 32.61 -5.35 12.56
C LYS A 1162 31.46 -6.00 11.77
N GLU A 1163 31.43 -7.33 11.62
CA GLU A 1163 30.34 -8.06 10.94
C GLU A 1163 29.01 -7.96 11.70
N ASP A 1164 29.06 -7.90 13.03
CA ASP A 1164 27.85 -7.78 13.87
C ASP A 1164 27.27 -6.36 13.83
N LEU A 1165 28.14 -5.38 13.53
CA LEU A 1165 27.82 -3.95 13.36
C LEU A 1165 27.38 -3.59 11.93
N ALA A 1166 27.51 -4.50 10.96
CA ALA A 1166 27.27 -4.23 9.55
C ALA A 1166 25.79 -3.90 9.22
N ILE A 1167 25.55 -2.72 8.64
CA ILE A 1167 24.23 -2.24 8.20
C ILE A 1167 24.09 -2.43 6.69
N ASN A 1168 22.94 -2.94 6.23
CA ASN A 1168 22.75 -3.32 4.83
C ASN A 1168 21.63 -2.50 4.17
N THR A 1169 21.92 -1.80 3.07
CA THR A 1169 20.92 -1.05 2.30
C THR A 1169 21.05 -1.28 0.80
N LYS A 1170 19.95 -1.19 0.06
CA LYS A 1170 19.95 -1.40 -1.39
C LYS A 1170 20.25 -0.10 -2.12
N LEU A 1171 21.20 -0.12 -3.06
CA LEU A 1171 21.34 0.94 -4.06
C LEU A 1171 20.12 0.89 -5.00
N THR A 1172 19.37 1.99 -5.04
CA THR A 1172 18.08 2.08 -5.76
C THR A 1172 18.15 2.67 -7.16
N ARG A 1173 19.30 3.25 -7.52
CA ARG A 1173 19.63 3.92 -8.79
C ARG A 1173 21.14 3.85 -9.05
N SER A 1174 21.62 4.18 -10.25
CA SER A 1174 23.06 4.39 -10.51
C SER A 1174 23.67 5.50 -9.63
N VAL A 1175 24.96 5.37 -9.28
CA VAL A 1175 25.66 6.23 -8.31
C VAL A 1175 25.71 7.71 -8.72
N ASP A 1176 25.73 7.99 -10.03
CA ASP A 1176 25.75 9.35 -10.58
C ASP A 1176 24.38 10.02 -10.59
N SER A 1177 23.30 9.22 -10.69
CA SER A 1177 21.92 9.72 -10.69
C SER A 1177 21.42 10.22 -9.32
N TYR A 1178 22.20 10.03 -8.24
CA TYR A 1178 21.93 10.60 -6.91
C TYR A 1178 22.27 12.10 -6.87
N ILE A 1179 21.48 12.90 -7.58
CA ILE A 1179 21.60 14.35 -7.61
C ILE A 1179 21.41 14.92 -6.18
N GLN A 1180 22.44 15.62 -5.69
CA GLN A 1180 22.46 16.50 -4.50
C GLN A 1180 22.06 15.91 -3.13
N LYS A 1181 21.84 14.60 -2.96
CA LYS A 1181 21.55 14.01 -1.65
C LYS A 1181 22.77 13.39 -0.97
N LYS A 1182 23.12 13.92 0.20
CA LYS A 1182 24.13 13.40 1.16
C LYS A 1182 23.70 12.07 1.84
N GLU A 1183 23.16 11.09 1.13
CA GLU A 1183 22.75 9.81 1.74
C GLU A 1183 23.99 8.98 2.14
N PRO A 1184 24.13 8.49 3.42
CA PRO A 1184 25.42 8.02 3.93
C PRO A 1184 26.01 6.81 3.19
N HIS A 1185 25.15 5.91 2.72
CA HIS A 1185 25.57 4.75 1.93
C HIS A 1185 26.08 5.15 0.53
N VAL A 1186 25.51 6.19 -0.09
CA VAL A 1186 26.01 6.72 -1.37
C VAL A 1186 27.37 7.40 -1.18
N ALA A 1187 27.59 8.08 -0.04
CA ALA A 1187 28.89 8.65 0.29
C ALA A 1187 29.96 7.58 0.58
N ALA A 1188 29.57 6.48 1.23
CA ALA A 1188 30.44 5.32 1.42
C ALA A 1188 30.78 4.64 0.08
N VAL A 1189 29.78 4.40 -0.78
CA VAL A 1189 29.97 3.89 -2.15
C VAL A 1189 30.90 4.77 -2.97
N LYS A 1190 30.73 6.09 -2.97
CA LYS A 1190 31.64 7.00 -3.72
C LYS A 1190 33.08 6.96 -3.19
N ARG A 1191 33.29 6.87 -1.87
CA ARG A 1191 34.64 6.68 -1.29
C ARG A 1191 35.21 5.28 -1.53
N ALA A 1192 34.36 4.28 -1.68
CA ALA A 1192 34.74 2.92 -2.02
C ALA A 1192 35.12 2.78 -3.52
N MET A 1193 34.33 3.38 -4.43
CA MET A 1193 34.65 3.49 -5.86
C MET A 1193 35.96 4.24 -6.11
N ASN A 1194 36.20 5.35 -5.40
CA ASN A 1194 37.49 6.06 -5.44
C ASN A 1194 38.68 5.21 -4.92
N LYS A 1195 38.42 4.09 -4.24
CA LYS A 1195 39.39 3.08 -3.80
C LYS A 1195 39.34 1.78 -4.63
N GLY A 1196 38.58 1.74 -5.73
CA GLY A 1196 38.47 0.60 -6.63
C GLY A 1196 37.29 -0.36 -6.37
N ILE A 1197 36.38 -0.07 -5.44
CA ILE A 1197 35.23 -0.93 -5.15
C ILE A 1197 34.01 -0.48 -5.96
N ASN A 1198 33.64 -1.25 -6.99
CA ASN A 1198 32.44 -0.99 -7.80
C ASN A 1198 31.14 -1.40 -7.10
N PHE A 1199 30.05 -0.70 -7.45
CA PHE A 1199 28.68 -1.01 -7.06
C PHE A 1199 27.71 -0.62 -8.19
N GLU A 1200 26.77 -1.50 -8.54
CA GLU A 1200 25.77 -1.32 -9.59
C GLU A 1200 24.37 -1.00 -9.05
N GLU A 1201 23.47 -0.54 -9.93
CA GLU A 1201 22.06 -0.32 -9.60
C GLU A 1201 21.34 -1.64 -9.29
N GLY A 1202 21.20 -1.93 -8.01
CA GLY A 1202 20.65 -3.22 -7.57
C GLY A 1202 21.30 -3.72 -6.29
N ASP A 1203 22.56 -3.33 -6.06
CA ASP A 1203 23.43 -3.93 -5.06
C ASP A 1203 23.02 -3.63 -3.62
N ILE A 1204 23.52 -4.46 -2.71
CA ILE A 1204 23.37 -4.26 -1.27
C ILE A 1204 24.68 -3.72 -0.71
N ILE A 1205 24.66 -2.42 -0.43
CA ILE A 1205 25.74 -1.70 0.22
C ILE A 1205 25.79 -2.14 1.68
N THR A 1206 26.90 -2.76 2.08
CA THR A 1206 27.18 -3.11 3.46
C THR A 1206 28.10 -2.05 4.06
N TYR A 1207 27.71 -1.42 5.17
CA TYR A 1207 28.48 -0.33 5.75
C TYR A 1207 28.50 -0.32 7.28
N ILE A 1208 29.51 0.37 7.82
CA ILE A 1208 29.69 0.65 9.25
C ILE A 1208 29.86 2.16 9.42
N VAL A 1209 29.31 2.72 10.50
CA VAL A 1209 29.59 4.11 10.90
C VAL A 1209 30.83 4.13 11.79
N THR A 1210 31.94 4.62 11.24
CA THR A 1210 33.25 4.69 11.90
C THR A 1210 33.38 5.90 12.82
N LYS A 1211 34.47 5.97 13.59
CA LYS A 1211 34.72 7.07 14.54
C LYS A 1211 35.01 8.41 13.84
N ASN A 1212 35.53 8.38 12.62
CA ASN A 1212 36.23 9.51 11.99
C ASN A 1212 35.31 10.33 11.06
N GLY A 1213 35.03 11.58 11.45
CA GLY A 1213 34.20 12.54 10.69
C GLY A 1213 33.35 13.42 11.60
N ARG A 1214 32.73 14.46 11.04
CA ARG A 1214 31.76 15.34 11.73
C ARG A 1214 30.32 14.97 11.35
N GLU A 1215 30.05 14.79 10.06
CA GLU A 1215 28.74 14.32 9.57
C GLU A 1215 28.70 12.77 9.39
N ILE A 1216 27.50 12.18 9.42
CA ILE A 1216 27.32 10.71 9.32
C ILE A 1216 27.79 10.16 7.96
N ASN A 1217 27.57 10.91 6.89
CA ASN A 1217 28.06 10.62 5.52
C ASN A 1217 29.59 10.67 5.37
N GLU A 1218 30.34 11.26 6.32
CA GLU A 1218 31.80 11.21 6.39
C GLU A 1218 32.21 9.93 7.11
N LYS A 1219 31.63 9.70 8.30
CA LYS A 1219 31.87 8.54 9.16
C LYS A 1219 31.54 7.19 8.53
N THR A 1220 30.55 7.13 7.63
CA THR A 1220 30.07 5.86 7.06
C THR A 1220 31.08 5.28 6.05
N MET A 1221 31.53 4.04 6.22
CA MET A 1221 32.43 3.35 5.28
C MET A 1221 31.88 1.95 4.96
N VAL A 1222 32.15 1.44 3.75
CA VAL A 1222 31.80 0.04 3.42
C VAL A 1222 32.65 -0.91 4.28
N VAL A 1223 32.08 -2.03 4.73
CA VAL A 1223 32.69 -2.88 5.78
C VAL A 1223 34.06 -3.44 5.38
N GLU A 1224 34.28 -3.63 4.09
CA GLU A 1224 35.51 -4.10 3.45
C GLU A 1224 36.68 -3.12 3.67
N LEU A 1225 36.40 -1.86 3.99
CA LEU A 1225 37.39 -0.81 4.25
C LEU A 1225 37.53 -0.47 5.75
N VAL A 1226 36.92 -1.24 6.64
CA VAL A 1226 36.87 -0.94 8.08
C VAL A 1226 37.67 -1.95 8.91
N GLU A 1227 38.60 -1.39 9.70
CA GLU A 1227 39.39 -2.09 10.72
C GLU A 1227 38.53 -2.46 11.93
N GLU A 1228 38.92 -3.52 12.63
CA GLU A 1228 38.17 -4.02 13.78
C GLU A 1228 38.15 -2.98 14.94
N GLY A 1229 37.03 -2.87 15.64
CA GLY A 1229 36.83 -1.86 16.68
C GLY A 1229 36.72 -0.40 16.19
N ASN A 1230 36.85 -0.10 14.88
CA ASN A 1230 36.74 1.26 14.33
C ASN A 1230 35.30 1.68 14.04
N TYR A 1231 34.47 1.73 15.10
CA TYR A 1231 33.05 2.11 15.02
C TYR A 1231 32.66 3.23 16.00
N ASP A 1232 31.65 4.03 15.64
CA ASP A 1232 31.08 5.04 16.53
C ASP A 1232 30.15 4.40 17.58
N VAL A 1233 30.72 4.16 18.76
CA VAL A 1233 30.04 3.62 19.96
C VAL A 1233 28.70 4.30 20.22
N ASN A 1234 28.64 5.64 20.13
CA ASN A 1234 27.42 6.40 20.39
C ASN A 1234 26.39 6.23 19.27
N TYR A 1235 26.84 6.16 18.02
CA TYR A 1235 25.95 5.85 16.90
C TYR A 1235 25.25 4.51 17.11
N TYR A 1236 25.98 3.44 17.42
CA TYR A 1236 25.39 2.11 17.57
C TYR A 1236 24.50 1.99 18.81
N ILE A 1237 24.86 2.58 19.95
CA ILE A 1237 24.00 2.59 21.14
C ILE A 1237 22.70 3.35 20.87
N ASP A 1238 22.78 4.59 20.39
CA ASP A 1238 21.62 5.50 20.31
C ASP A 1238 20.83 5.42 18.99
N ASN A 1239 21.35 4.79 17.93
CA ASN A 1239 20.69 4.65 16.63
C ASN A 1239 20.48 3.20 16.18
N GLN A 1240 21.03 2.18 16.87
CA GLN A 1240 20.84 0.77 16.52
C GLN A 1240 20.32 -0.07 17.69
N ILE A 1241 21.07 -0.24 18.79
CA ILE A 1241 20.63 -1.09 19.92
C ILE A 1241 19.37 -0.55 20.57
N LEU A 1242 19.45 0.67 21.15
CA LEU A 1242 18.33 1.20 21.92
C LEU A 1242 17.07 1.33 21.04
N PRO A 1243 17.08 1.93 19.84
CA PRO A 1243 15.87 2.04 19.03
C PRO A 1243 15.23 0.72 18.59
N ALA A 1244 15.98 -0.40 18.56
CA ALA A 1244 15.42 -1.72 18.30
C ALA A 1244 14.69 -2.27 19.54
N VAL A 1245 15.31 -2.26 20.71
CA VAL A 1245 14.69 -2.81 21.94
C VAL A 1245 13.68 -1.85 22.58
N MET A 1246 13.88 -0.54 22.48
CA MET A 1246 13.13 0.49 23.20
C MET A 1246 11.62 0.34 23.03
N ARG A 1247 11.13 0.09 21.80
CA ARG A 1247 9.68 -0.06 21.54
C ARG A 1247 9.04 -1.26 22.25
N ILE A 1248 9.83 -2.30 22.54
CA ILE A 1248 9.40 -3.46 23.33
C ILE A 1248 9.46 -3.10 24.81
N MET A 1249 10.56 -2.49 25.26
CA MET A 1249 10.78 -2.14 26.65
C MET A 1249 9.81 -1.04 27.14
N GLU A 1250 9.46 -0.07 26.29
CA GLU A 1250 8.41 0.94 26.52
C GLU A 1250 7.03 0.30 26.67
N ALA A 1251 6.72 -0.75 25.89
CA ALA A 1251 5.49 -1.53 26.04
C ALA A 1251 5.47 -2.36 27.36
N MET A 1252 6.63 -2.54 27.99
CA MET A 1252 6.79 -3.12 29.33
C MET A 1252 7.13 -2.06 30.42
N ASN A 1253 6.91 -0.77 30.13
CA ASN A 1253 7.12 0.39 31.02
C ASN A 1253 8.57 0.71 31.47
N TYR A 1254 9.59 0.32 30.70
CA TYR A 1254 10.99 0.68 30.97
C TYR A 1254 11.49 1.85 30.10
N SER A 1255 12.27 2.75 30.71
CA SER A 1255 12.82 3.94 30.06
C SER A 1255 14.24 3.76 29.50
N LYS A 1256 14.67 4.71 28.66
CA LYS A 1256 15.98 4.69 27.99
C LYS A 1256 17.15 4.76 28.96
N ASP A 1257 16.99 5.51 30.04
CA ASP A 1257 18.07 5.81 30.98
C ASP A 1257 18.27 4.64 31.96
N GLU A 1258 17.18 3.95 32.33
CA GLU A 1258 17.22 2.66 33.04
C GLU A 1258 17.94 1.58 32.20
N LEU A 1259 17.69 1.52 30.89
CA LEU A 1259 18.42 0.64 29.95
C LEU A 1259 19.90 1.04 29.79
N LYS A 1260 20.26 2.32 29.92
CA LYS A 1260 21.66 2.77 29.95
C LYS A 1260 22.35 2.56 31.32
N GLY A 1261 21.60 2.19 32.36
CA GLY A 1261 22.12 1.96 33.71
C GLY A 1261 22.33 3.24 34.53
N MET A 1262 21.62 4.32 34.21
CA MET A 1262 21.64 5.56 35.00
C MET A 1262 20.58 5.49 36.10
N GLU A 1263 20.96 5.84 37.33
CA GLU A 1263 20.02 5.87 38.45
C GLU A 1263 19.01 7.03 38.37
N LYS A 1264 17.89 6.84 39.05
CA LYS A 1264 16.72 7.70 38.98
C LYS A 1264 16.96 8.99 39.77
N GLN A 1265 17.37 10.07 39.10
CA GLN A 1265 17.28 11.41 39.69
C GLN A 1265 15.81 11.70 40.05
N MET A 1266 15.51 11.75 41.35
CA MET A 1266 14.19 12.15 41.85
C MET A 1266 13.93 13.61 41.51
N LYS A 1267 13.22 13.84 40.40
CA LYS A 1267 12.51 15.10 40.20
C LYS A 1267 11.25 15.07 41.05
N LEU A 1268 11.35 15.70 42.22
CA LEU A 1268 10.20 16.35 42.85
C LEU A 1268 9.67 17.42 41.89
N PHE A 1269 8.34 17.62 41.92
CA PHE A 1269 7.53 18.51 41.07
C PHE A 1269 7.29 18.04 39.62
#